data_AF-A0A7W1VPR5-F1
#
_entry.id   AF-A0A7W1VPR5-F1
#
_cell.length_a   1.000
_cell.length_b   1.000
_cell.length_c   1.000
_cell.angle_alpha   90.00
_cell.angle_beta   90.00
_cell.angle_gamma   90.00
#
_symmetry.space_group_name_H-M   'P 1'
#
loop_
_entity.id
_entity.type
_entity.pdbx_description
1 polymer ?
#
loop_
_entity_poly.entity_id
_entity_poly.type
_entity_poly.pdbx_seq_one_letter_code
_entity_poly.pdbx_strand_id
1 'polypeptide(L)'
;MNIRKFSPSLSLGLKQIALVASIGIGATALDANAQVLTPKWQNTDITAGYRGIAYNPVTGNILVAQTTGNILRQSSLDGTSAGSNLDNTDVSVGTFVLSGVAVTKDGTIFACNYVTGAQSATPLKIYRWKNEDAVPELVTSLGTLPGATTDRFGAGLKVFTSATTTNLLIAGNATTSFLAVYSGEIWTFKQLTGDAQVMTPAGTFIDYNAPGFANRFRVVAKSRGSGGQLYNFDPTATSPISLTVAGNKTPMGGEWSFKANGITSHDYDPKTGLLGAITCTLQASSAFDYTNMIFSTTGGVASPVELSRVHMNATAADAGTAGGTTWGTDGRLYTFIPIAGAGLHAFDINAFLITAPESQTKVSGQDVVFASVFGGSALTYAWTKDGSPLSDSSKYSGTSSASLTVHNLTGADAGNYEVTATDANNGTAFASATLTMAPSKAWTGGGSDDNWSTAANWGGTALETFGDTAVFAGTTRMNPVMNASYDVSGFLFGGSAGAFNLTASPGNSLTLSGTLGNESAYLQTIAIPVVLNSPQTVDIVAPVSISGIVSGSGDLIKTGAGTLTLSGTNTLSGGINISGGTLAVLGGEAIPDDVTVTLGTGGVLSVDEAETIGALAGGASTVVLNEKLTIGGAGGTYTGGIAGAGDLEIATTGTQAINSASSYTGSTILTAGTLSANDSTTFGNGTGVLQFNGGTLFRGSQSVAQIFANPVMVSADSILAGNPTGGNRSVIFGAATITSTNGGALTVTNTAASGAGIFQVRLTHTSANSSAPIILGQGDFGSVELLLTNSATGTQVISGNISGNGKVIKNGTTTSRSATLSGNNSFSGGLEIRGGRVNFNHNNAAGTGVITVNSTAIALAATVSGINISNNVSLAANADPALFGGTSSSLELSGVISGADSASRLTRTHGGSGTVTLSGDNTFSGGVSVFSRTLALRHRNALGTGTLTIGDPTDVAASASVTISSVANLTGANAIANNVTVNTNFTVSASSANPIEFTGNLSLGVSGRGLTKTSTGVLTLSGSDNSYNGNTTVNAGALQVNGALTASPVTVAAAGTLRGTGVIYDSVTVNGTISPGANAVGTLTTGNQTWNGAGRYRWEMNDAIGGAGFGWDTISVQGALDITATSGSKFNIDIVSLEGSIVGYAANFDNSAIQSWTILTTTGGIFGFDPAAFNFVKTAFSNSVAGSFTLALDNNDQDLVLHFIPGMENFTLTGAGAGTFSGIANTSYTIQYTDSLNPINWQTLIVVQTDGDGLGSFADPGPMPDQRFYRITLP
;
A
#
# COMPACT_ATOMS: atom_id res chain seq x y z
N MET A 1 5.74 25.97 -8.50
CA MET A 1 4.33 26.40 -8.38
C MET A 1 3.51 25.52 -9.31
N ASN A 2 2.60 24.70 -8.76
CA ASN A 2 1.79 23.72 -9.50
C ASN A 2 0.56 24.40 -10.13
N ILE A 3 0.37 24.26 -11.44
CA ILE A 3 -0.93 24.48 -12.09
C ILE A 3 -1.57 23.09 -12.27
N ARG A 4 -2.58 22.76 -11.45
CA ARG A 4 -3.38 21.54 -11.63
C ARG A 4 -4.40 21.73 -12.75
N LYS A 5 -4.53 20.72 -13.61
CA LYS A 5 -5.64 20.54 -14.55
C LYS A 5 -6.90 20.21 -13.73
N PHE A 6 -7.90 21.08 -13.72
CA PHE A 6 -9.24 20.74 -13.19
C PHE A 6 -10.07 20.11 -14.31
N SER A 7 -10.67 18.95 -14.04
CA SER A 7 -11.67 18.29 -14.87
C SER A 7 -13.00 19.08 -14.89
N PRO A 8 -13.81 18.98 -15.97
CA PRO A 8 -14.91 19.91 -16.26
C PRO A 8 -16.23 19.53 -15.56
N SER A 9 -16.22 19.32 -14.25
CA SER A 9 -17.43 19.01 -13.50
C SER A 9 -17.40 19.55 -12.07
N LEU A 10 -17.54 20.88 -11.93
CA LEU A 10 -18.25 21.51 -10.81
C LEU A 10 -18.55 22.97 -11.16
N SER A 11 -19.83 23.31 -11.31
CA SER A 11 -20.31 24.67 -11.51
C SER A 11 -20.57 25.34 -10.16
N LEU A 12 -19.96 26.51 -9.97
CA LEU A 12 -20.41 27.71 -9.23
C LEU A 12 -19.38 28.27 -8.24
N GLY A 13 -18.96 29.51 -8.53
CA GLY A 13 -18.67 30.52 -7.51
C GLY A 13 -17.25 30.57 -6.92
N LEU A 14 -16.25 31.00 -7.69
CA LEU A 14 -15.16 31.93 -7.31
C LEU A 14 -14.01 31.83 -8.33
N LYS A 15 -13.94 32.79 -9.25
CA LYS A 15 -12.89 32.91 -10.29
C LYS A 15 -11.86 33.97 -9.85
N GLN A 16 -10.68 33.55 -9.38
CA GLN A 16 -9.41 34.26 -9.62
C GLN A 16 -8.22 33.42 -9.11
N ILE A 17 -7.49 32.79 -10.02
CA ILE A 17 -6.19 32.16 -9.72
C ILE A 17 -5.15 33.28 -9.61
N ALA A 18 -4.61 33.49 -8.40
CA ALA A 18 -3.49 34.39 -8.18
C ALA A 18 -2.19 33.74 -8.67
N LEU A 19 -1.73 34.10 -9.87
CA LEU A 19 -0.38 33.79 -10.36
C LEU A 19 0.62 34.68 -9.58
N VAL A 20 1.30 34.13 -8.57
CA VAL A 20 2.39 34.82 -7.86
C VAL A 20 3.69 34.58 -8.62
N ALA A 21 4.32 35.66 -9.09
CA ALA A 21 5.62 35.59 -9.75
C ALA A 21 6.75 35.51 -8.71
N SER A 22 7.43 34.37 -8.66
CA SER A 22 8.81 34.29 -8.18
C SER A 22 9.49 33.15 -8.94
N ILE A 23 10.29 33.52 -9.94
CA ILE A 23 11.20 32.60 -10.63
C ILE A 23 12.38 32.39 -9.68
N GLY A 24 12.33 31.29 -8.93
CA GLY A 24 13.41 30.74 -8.12
C GLY A 24 13.73 29.34 -8.65
N ILE A 25 15.02 29.07 -8.80
CA ILE A 25 15.63 28.06 -9.65
C ILE A 25 15.40 26.64 -9.09
N GLY A 26 15.05 25.69 -9.96
CA GLY A 26 15.18 24.25 -9.72
C GLY A 26 14.00 23.57 -9.02
N ALA A 27 13.01 23.09 -9.78
CA ALA A 27 12.07 22.08 -9.31
C ALA A 27 11.66 21.15 -10.47
N THR A 28 12.00 19.88 -10.37
CA THR A 28 11.58 18.78 -11.25
C THR A 28 10.19 18.27 -10.84
N ALA A 29 9.34 17.94 -11.81
CA ALA A 29 8.04 17.29 -11.58
C ALA A 29 7.94 16.03 -12.44
N LEU A 30 7.46 14.93 -11.85
CA LEU A 30 7.20 13.64 -12.50
C LEU A 30 5.70 13.52 -12.84
N ASP A 31 5.38 12.90 -13.98
CA ASP A 31 4.01 12.45 -14.29
C ASP A 31 3.84 10.94 -14.01
N ALA A 32 2.61 10.44 -14.19
CA ALA A 32 2.16 9.08 -13.88
C ALA A 32 2.89 7.93 -14.61
N ASN A 33 3.87 8.21 -15.49
CA ASN A 33 4.70 7.21 -16.16
C ASN A 33 6.20 7.28 -15.81
N ALA A 34 6.60 8.01 -14.76
CA ALA A 34 7.96 8.02 -14.22
C ALA A 34 9.10 8.31 -15.21
N GLN A 35 8.83 9.08 -16.28
CA GLN A 35 9.88 9.66 -17.14
C GLN A 35 10.22 11.06 -16.64
N VAL A 36 11.51 11.39 -16.55
CA VAL A 36 12.01 12.70 -16.11
C VAL A 36 11.60 13.76 -17.13
N LEU A 37 10.54 14.52 -16.85
CA LEU A 37 10.32 15.82 -17.48
C LEU A 37 11.20 16.83 -16.75
N THR A 38 12.36 17.14 -17.33
CA THR A 38 12.96 18.46 -17.08
C THR A 38 11.91 19.51 -17.46
N PRO A 39 11.62 20.51 -16.60
CA PRO A 39 10.82 21.64 -17.06
C PRO A 39 11.59 22.27 -18.22
N LYS A 40 11.11 22.11 -19.45
CA LYS A 40 11.63 22.83 -20.63
C LYS A 40 11.19 24.29 -20.60
N TRP A 41 11.47 24.98 -19.49
CA TRP A 41 11.81 26.40 -19.49
C TRP A 41 13.33 26.52 -19.51
N GLN A 42 14.00 25.71 -20.34
CA GLN A 42 15.36 25.99 -20.78
C GLN A 42 15.24 26.62 -22.17
N ASN A 43 14.79 27.87 -22.21
CA ASN A 43 15.35 28.71 -23.25
C ASN A 43 16.79 28.96 -22.80
N THR A 44 17.75 28.35 -23.48
CA THR A 44 19.20 28.47 -23.21
C THR A 44 19.74 29.90 -23.40
N ASP A 45 18.88 30.86 -23.75
CA ASP A 45 19.18 32.29 -23.81
C ASP A 45 18.60 33.08 -22.60
N ILE A 46 18.84 32.63 -21.36
CA ILE A 46 18.45 33.38 -20.14
C ILE A 46 19.39 34.57 -19.86
N THR A 47 19.64 35.37 -20.90
CA THR A 47 20.43 36.62 -20.84
C THR A 47 19.62 37.85 -21.24
N ALA A 48 18.30 37.76 -21.51
CA ALA A 48 17.45 38.93 -21.78
C ALA A 48 16.10 38.89 -21.03
N GLY A 49 15.71 40.02 -20.43
CA GLY A 49 14.74 40.13 -19.33
C GLY A 49 13.25 40.04 -19.70
N TYR A 50 12.50 39.23 -18.98
CA TYR A 50 11.03 39.20 -19.00
C TYR A 50 10.45 40.21 -18.00
N ARG A 51 9.35 40.91 -18.34
CA ARG A 51 8.75 41.96 -17.50
C ARG A 51 7.28 41.78 -17.15
N GLY A 52 6.53 40.97 -17.91
CA GLY A 52 5.11 40.71 -17.62
C GLY A 52 4.63 39.36 -18.15
N ILE A 53 3.65 38.76 -17.49
CA ILE A 53 2.98 37.52 -17.91
C ILE A 53 1.48 37.60 -17.62
N ALA A 54 0.65 37.11 -18.54
CA ALA A 54 -0.79 36.99 -18.35
C ALA A 54 -1.34 35.71 -18.99
N TYR A 55 -2.43 35.18 -18.45
CA TYR A 55 -3.15 34.03 -18.99
C TYR A 55 -4.46 34.50 -19.62
N ASN A 56 -4.75 34.08 -20.85
CA ASN A 56 -6.05 34.32 -21.47
C ASN A 56 -7.01 33.17 -21.13
N PRO A 57 -8.04 33.41 -20.28
CA PRO A 57 -8.96 32.36 -19.87
C PRO A 57 -9.93 31.90 -20.96
N VAL A 58 -10.05 32.63 -22.08
CA VAL A 58 -10.94 32.27 -23.19
C VAL A 58 -10.25 31.30 -24.14
N THR A 59 -8.98 31.53 -24.44
CA THR A 59 -8.20 30.73 -25.42
C THR A 59 -7.27 29.71 -24.78
N GLY A 60 -6.94 29.87 -23.49
CA GLY A 60 -5.98 29.03 -22.79
C GLY A 60 -4.51 29.40 -22.99
N ASN A 61 -4.21 30.47 -23.72
CA ASN A 61 -2.83 30.89 -24.02
C ASN A 61 -2.17 31.65 -22.87
N ILE A 62 -0.84 31.59 -22.81
CA ILE A 62 -0.01 32.43 -21.94
C ILE A 62 0.67 33.51 -22.79
N LEU A 63 0.55 34.76 -22.36
CA LEU A 63 1.16 35.92 -22.99
C LEU A 63 2.34 36.41 -22.16
N VAL A 64 3.48 36.63 -22.79
CA VAL A 64 4.73 37.02 -22.12
C VAL A 64 5.30 38.29 -22.77
N ALA A 65 5.54 39.32 -21.94
CA ALA A 65 6.18 40.56 -22.33
C ALA A 65 7.69 40.53 -22.05
N GLN A 66 8.52 40.77 -23.06
CA GLN A 66 9.99 40.71 -23.01
C GLN A 66 10.63 42.11 -23.04
N THR A 67 11.92 42.25 -22.70
CA THR A 67 12.70 43.50 -22.77
C THR A 67 13.16 43.88 -24.17
N THR A 68 13.01 42.98 -25.14
CA THR A 68 13.46 43.15 -26.53
C THR A 68 12.34 42.75 -27.48
N GLY A 69 11.39 43.67 -27.70
CA GLY A 69 10.43 43.65 -28.81
C GLY A 69 9.41 42.49 -28.83
N ASN A 70 8.13 42.85 -28.61
CA ASN A 70 6.90 42.05 -28.78
C ASN A 70 6.44 41.22 -27.58
N ILE A 71 5.12 40.98 -27.54
CA ILE A 71 4.47 40.05 -26.62
C ILE A 71 4.35 38.72 -27.34
N LEU A 72 4.99 37.69 -26.79
CA LEU A 72 4.90 36.32 -27.29
C LEU A 72 3.61 35.68 -26.76
N ARG A 73 2.86 35.03 -27.66
CA ARG A 73 1.72 34.16 -27.33
C ARG A 73 2.18 32.71 -27.36
N GLN A 74 2.02 31.99 -26.25
CA GLN A 74 2.32 30.57 -26.16
C GLN A 74 1.05 29.73 -25.95
N SER A 75 0.85 28.73 -26.80
CA SER A 75 -0.36 27.91 -26.85
C SER A 75 -0.37 26.68 -25.93
N SER A 76 0.78 26.25 -25.41
CA SER A 76 0.86 25.08 -24.51
C SER A 76 1.64 25.38 -23.23
N LEU A 77 1.11 24.91 -22.08
CA LEU A 77 1.75 25.05 -20.77
C LEU A 77 3.07 24.26 -20.65
N ASP A 78 3.29 23.28 -21.53
CA ASP A 78 4.45 22.39 -21.54
C ASP A 78 5.65 22.95 -22.32
N GLY A 79 5.51 24.14 -22.92
CA GLY A 79 6.60 24.81 -23.63
C GLY A 79 6.95 24.22 -25.00
N THR A 80 6.17 23.25 -25.52
CA THR A 80 6.53 22.46 -26.71
C THR A 80 6.22 23.13 -28.06
N SER A 81 5.40 24.18 -28.08
CA SER A 81 5.09 24.94 -29.30
C SER A 81 5.76 26.32 -29.28
N ALA A 82 6.52 26.64 -30.34
CA ALA A 82 7.10 27.97 -30.54
C ALA A 82 5.95 28.99 -30.68
N GLY A 83 5.85 29.91 -29.73
CA GLY A 83 4.78 30.91 -29.71
C GLY A 83 4.86 31.87 -30.89
N SER A 84 3.71 32.26 -31.45
CA SER A 84 3.63 33.38 -32.39
C SER A 84 3.60 34.70 -31.62
N ASN A 85 4.14 35.78 -32.21
CA ASN A 85 3.96 37.11 -31.63
C ASN A 85 2.51 37.57 -31.82
N LEU A 86 1.98 38.36 -30.87
CA LEU A 86 0.77 39.13 -31.12
C LEU A 86 1.01 40.07 -32.31
N ASP A 87 -0.02 40.27 -33.13
CA ASP A 87 0.00 41.28 -34.18
C ASP A 87 0.27 42.65 -33.54
N ASN A 88 1.33 43.33 -33.97
CA ASN A 88 1.75 44.63 -33.47
C ASN A 88 1.78 45.69 -34.60
N THR A 89 1.15 45.41 -35.74
CA THR A 89 1.33 46.17 -36.98
C THR A 89 0.91 47.64 -36.84
N ASP A 90 -0.11 47.93 -36.02
CA ASP A 90 -0.58 49.30 -35.70
C ASP A 90 -0.05 49.87 -34.38
N VAL A 91 0.94 49.22 -33.75
CA VAL A 91 1.74 49.83 -32.67
C VAL A 91 2.74 50.80 -33.31
N SER A 92 2.22 51.89 -33.89
CA SER A 92 2.99 52.79 -34.74
C SER A 92 3.93 53.71 -33.94
N VAL A 93 5.21 53.66 -34.33
CA VAL A 93 6.31 54.63 -34.12
C VAL A 93 6.99 54.63 -32.72
N GLY A 94 8.13 53.93 -32.64
CA GLY A 94 9.17 54.09 -31.62
C GLY A 94 9.68 52.74 -31.09
N THR A 95 10.99 52.60 -30.92
CA THR A 95 11.69 51.45 -30.30
C THR A 95 11.37 51.33 -28.80
N PHE A 96 10.10 51.34 -28.43
CA PHE A 96 9.65 51.11 -27.06
C PHE A 96 9.12 49.69 -26.93
N VAL A 97 9.44 49.08 -25.80
CA VAL A 97 9.14 47.67 -25.56
C VAL A 97 7.92 47.59 -24.65
N LEU A 98 6.89 46.85 -25.08
CA LEU A 98 5.75 46.53 -24.24
C LEU A 98 6.24 45.76 -23.02
N SER A 99 5.94 46.27 -21.83
CA SER A 99 6.53 45.79 -20.58
C SER A 99 5.49 45.22 -19.62
N GLY A 100 4.25 45.68 -19.69
CA GLY A 100 3.13 45.15 -18.91
C GLY A 100 2.07 44.54 -19.83
N VAL A 101 1.51 43.39 -19.43
CA VAL A 101 0.40 42.71 -20.12
C VAL A 101 -0.64 42.24 -19.10
N ALA A 102 -1.92 42.38 -19.43
CA ALA A 102 -3.05 41.88 -18.65
C ALA A 102 -4.18 41.43 -19.57
N VAL A 103 -4.98 40.45 -19.14
CA VAL A 103 -6.11 39.92 -19.92
C VAL A 103 -7.37 39.96 -19.07
N THR A 104 -8.47 40.43 -19.66
CA THR A 104 -9.79 40.44 -19.02
C THR A 104 -10.45 39.07 -19.08
N LYS A 105 -11.54 38.89 -18.33
CA LYS A 105 -12.28 37.61 -18.28
C LYS A 105 -12.89 37.20 -19.63
N ASP A 106 -13.21 38.16 -20.48
CA ASP A 106 -13.74 37.96 -21.84
C ASP A 106 -12.65 37.79 -22.90
N GLY A 107 -11.37 37.73 -22.50
CA GLY A 107 -10.24 37.45 -23.39
C GLY A 107 -9.64 38.68 -24.09
N THR A 108 -10.12 39.89 -23.78
CA THR A 108 -9.52 41.14 -24.26
C THR A 108 -8.15 41.37 -23.61
N ILE A 109 -7.14 41.69 -24.41
CA ILE A 109 -5.75 41.83 -23.98
C ILE A 109 -5.41 43.31 -23.90
N PHE A 110 -4.78 43.74 -22.80
CA PHE A 110 -4.23 45.08 -22.64
C PHE A 110 -2.72 45.00 -22.44
N ALA A 111 -1.99 45.90 -23.09
CA ALA A 111 -0.55 46.03 -22.88
C ALA A 111 -0.11 47.49 -22.88
N CYS A 112 0.98 47.79 -22.18
CA CYS A 112 1.54 49.13 -22.11
C CYS A 112 3.06 49.13 -22.29
N ASN A 113 3.59 50.25 -22.79
CA ASN A 113 5.02 50.48 -22.86
C ASN A 113 5.62 50.88 -21.50
N TYR A 114 6.94 50.77 -21.40
CA TYR A 114 7.70 51.24 -20.25
C TYR A 114 8.21 52.67 -20.49
N VAL A 115 7.96 53.56 -19.52
CA VAL A 115 8.36 54.98 -19.60
C VAL A 115 9.21 55.36 -18.38
N THR A 116 10.27 56.14 -18.61
CA THR A 116 11.11 56.72 -17.56
C THR A 116 10.99 58.24 -17.54
N GLY A 117 10.54 58.80 -16.42
CA GLY A 117 10.44 60.21 -16.09
C GLY A 117 9.05 60.83 -16.28
N ALA A 118 8.72 61.79 -15.41
CA ALA A 118 7.47 62.56 -15.44
C ALA A 118 7.23 63.39 -16.72
N GLN A 119 8.30 63.79 -17.42
CA GLN A 119 8.26 64.43 -18.74
C GLN A 119 9.15 63.67 -19.73
N SER A 120 8.79 62.42 -20.01
CA SER A 120 9.48 61.62 -21.01
C SER A 120 9.07 62.07 -22.42
N ALA A 121 10.01 62.10 -23.36
CA ALA A 121 9.72 62.38 -24.78
C ALA A 121 8.81 61.30 -25.41
N THR A 122 8.70 60.13 -24.76
CA THR A 122 7.80 59.04 -25.14
C THR A 122 6.61 58.95 -24.18
N PRO A 123 5.36 59.17 -24.65
CA PRO A 123 4.20 59.07 -23.79
C PRO A 123 3.94 57.62 -23.33
N LEU A 124 3.30 57.45 -22.18
CA LEU A 124 2.77 56.15 -21.76
C LEU A 124 1.58 55.81 -22.66
N LYS A 125 1.75 54.81 -23.52
CA LYS A 125 0.75 54.29 -24.45
C LYS A 125 0.22 52.96 -23.95
N ILE A 126 -1.10 52.82 -24.01
CA ILE A 126 -1.79 51.57 -23.67
C ILE A 126 -2.54 51.11 -24.90
N TYR A 127 -2.33 49.85 -25.26
CA TYR A 127 -2.94 49.20 -26.39
C TYR A 127 -3.90 48.11 -25.92
N ARG A 128 -4.92 47.86 -26.72
CA ARG A 128 -5.94 46.84 -26.51
C ARG A 128 -6.06 45.96 -27.75
N TRP A 129 -6.05 44.65 -27.56
CA TRP A 129 -6.43 43.67 -28.56
C TRP A 129 -7.74 43.03 -28.15
N LYS A 130 -8.68 42.92 -29.10
CA LYS A 130 -9.94 42.22 -28.85
C LYS A 130 -9.72 40.72 -28.54
N ASN A 131 -8.72 40.11 -29.17
CA ASN A 131 -8.22 38.76 -28.93
C ASN A 131 -6.79 38.65 -29.51
N GLU A 132 -6.15 37.48 -29.40
CA GLU A 132 -4.75 37.25 -29.79
C GLU A 132 -4.45 37.44 -31.27
N ASP A 133 -5.46 37.37 -32.13
CA ASP A 133 -5.32 37.45 -33.58
C ASP A 133 -5.84 38.80 -34.14
N ALA A 134 -6.29 39.70 -33.25
CA ALA A 134 -6.78 41.02 -33.64
C ALA A 134 -5.63 42.03 -33.81
N VAL A 135 -5.87 43.08 -34.58
CA VAL A 135 -4.95 44.23 -34.65
C VAL A 135 -5.11 45.09 -33.38
N PRO A 136 -4.03 45.64 -32.80
CA PRO A 136 -4.12 46.49 -31.62
C PRO A 136 -4.81 47.83 -31.88
N GLU A 137 -5.60 48.26 -30.91
CA GLU A 137 -6.15 49.61 -30.83
C GLU A 137 -5.41 50.40 -29.74
N LEU A 138 -5.00 51.64 -30.03
CA LEU A 138 -4.45 52.55 -29.01
C LEU A 138 -5.59 53.06 -28.11
N VAL A 139 -5.61 52.62 -26.86
CA VAL A 139 -6.61 53.04 -25.86
C VAL A 139 -6.35 54.48 -25.40
N THR A 140 -5.09 54.83 -25.14
CA THR A 140 -4.71 56.18 -24.71
C THR A 140 -3.20 56.42 -24.86
N SER A 141 -2.82 57.69 -24.88
CA SER A 141 -1.43 58.16 -24.88
C SER A 141 -1.29 59.34 -23.92
N LEU A 142 -0.54 59.13 -22.84
CA LEU A 142 -0.36 60.11 -21.75
C LEU A 142 1.03 60.73 -21.84
N GLY A 143 1.10 62.00 -22.28
CA GLY A 143 2.35 62.73 -22.51
C GLY A 143 2.98 63.38 -21.27
N THR A 144 2.23 63.54 -20.18
CA THR A 144 2.76 64.10 -18.92
C THR A 144 2.26 63.25 -17.77
N LEU A 145 3.20 62.68 -16.99
CA LEU A 145 2.91 61.83 -15.84
C LEU A 145 3.32 62.55 -14.55
N PRO A 146 2.59 62.38 -13.44
CA PRO A 146 2.99 62.97 -12.16
C PRO A 146 4.22 62.26 -11.58
N GLY A 147 5.21 63.01 -11.06
CA GLY A 147 6.41 62.46 -10.40
C GLY A 147 7.73 63.19 -10.70
N ALA A 148 8.85 62.60 -10.29
CA ALA A 148 10.21 63.03 -10.62
C ALA A 148 10.69 62.48 -11.99
N THR A 149 11.76 63.03 -12.55
CA THR A 149 12.34 62.58 -13.84
C THR A 149 12.94 61.17 -13.78
N THR A 150 13.14 60.60 -12.59
CA THR A 150 13.66 59.24 -12.37
C THR A 150 12.58 58.18 -12.23
N ASP A 151 11.31 58.57 -12.14
CA ASP A 151 10.19 57.67 -11.91
C ASP A 151 9.93 56.79 -13.14
N ARG A 152 9.41 55.58 -12.92
CA ARG A 152 9.28 54.56 -13.97
C ARG A 152 7.86 54.04 -13.99
N PHE A 153 7.18 54.10 -15.13
CA PHE A 153 5.79 53.64 -15.32
C PHE A 153 5.72 52.49 -16.32
N GLY A 154 4.72 51.62 -16.19
CA GLY A 154 4.47 50.50 -17.12
C GLY A 154 5.22 49.21 -16.81
N ALA A 155 5.78 49.08 -15.59
CA ALA A 155 6.48 47.86 -15.15
C ALA A 155 5.54 46.73 -14.71
N GLY A 156 4.27 47.05 -14.42
CA GLY A 156 3.23 46.08 -14.12
C GLY A 156 1.86 46.62 -14.54
N LEU A 157 1.01 45.74 -15.08
CA LEU A 157 -0.33 46.08 -15.57
C LEU A 157 -1.33 45.05 -15.05
N LYS A 158 -2.48 45.52 -14.58
CA LYS A 158 -3.66 44.69 -14.26
C LYS A 158 -4.91 45.33 -14.83
N VAL A 159 -5.87 44.50 -15.22
CA VAL A 159 -7.17 44.94 -15.73
C VAL A 159 -8.29 44.34 -14.88
N PHE A 160 -9.29 45.15 -14.60
CA PHE A 160 -10.49 44.78 -13.87
C PHE A 160 -11.70 45.19 -14.68
N THR A 161 -12.63 44.28 -14.91
CA THR A 161 -13.86 44.56 -15.64
C THR A 161 -15.05 44.33 -14.72
N SER A 162 -15.91 45.32 -14.59
CA SER A 162 -17.27 45.16 -14.07
C SER A 162 -18.25 45.01 -15.26
N ALA A 163 -19.55 44.85 -14.99
CA ALA A 163 -20.54 44.77 -16.05
C ALA A 163 -20.61 46.03 -16.94
N THR A 164 -20.11 47.18 -16.47
CA THR A 164 -20.22 48.47 -17.18
C THR A 164 -18.92 49.27 -17.28
N THR A 165 -17.84 48.90 -16.59
CA THR A 165 -16.58 49.67 -16.58
C THR A 165 -15.33 48.79 -16.60
N THR A 166 -14.37 49.16 -17.45
CA THR A 166 -13.01 48.58 -17.46
C THR A 166 -12.07 49.51 -16.73
N ASN A 167 -11.47 49.00 -15.65
CA ASN A 167 -10.46 49.71 -14.88
C ASN A 167 -9.08 49.13 -15.15
N LEU A 168 -8.11 50.01 -15.42
CA LEU A 168 -6.70 49.61 -15.63
C LEU A 168 -5.87 50.13 -14.47
N LEU A 169 -4.98 49.26 -13.97
CA LEU A 169 -4.09 49.56 -12.86
C LEU A 169 -2.64 49.38 -13.29
N ILE A 170 -1.85 50.46 -13.18
CA ILE A 170 -0.46 50.50 -13.62
C ILE A 170 0.45 50.86 -12.44
N ALA A 171 1.48 50.06 -12.22
CA ALA A 171 2.46 50.25 -11.16
C ALA A 171 3.81 50.77 -11.67
N GLY A 172 4.45 51.61 -10.84
CA GLY A 172 5.84 52.06 -11.00
C GLY A 172 6.87 51.36 -10.11
N ASN A 173 8.15 51.77 -10.15
CA ASN A 173 9.23 51.15 -9.37
C ASN A 173 9.42 51.75 -7.94
N ALA A 174 10.22 51.02 -7.13
CA ALA A 174 10.31 51.04 -5.67
C ALA A 174 10.79 52.32 -4.94
N THR A 175 11.31 53.38 -5.58
CA THR A 175 11.74 54.57 -4.82
C THR A 175 10.65 55.63 -4.64
N THR A 176 9.59 55.61 -5.46
CA THR A 176 8.54 56.65 -5.54
C THR A 176 7.28 56.09 -6.22
N SER A 177 6.90 54.84 -5.93
CA SER A 177 5.88 54.13 -6.71
C SER A 177 4.57 54.91 -6.83
N PHE A 178 4.09 55.12 -8.06
CA PHE A 178 2.77 55.68 -8.32
C PHE A 178 1.80 54.59 -8.75
N LEU A 179 0.54 54.74 -8.36
CA LEU A 179 -0.58 53.95 -8.82
C LEU A 179 -1.42 54.81 -9.77
N ALA A 180 -1.54 54.37 -11.03
CA ALA A 180 -2.45 54.98 -11.99
C ALA A 180 -3.67 54.08 -12.16
N VAL A 181 -4.87 54.64 -11.94
CA VAL A 181 -6.14 53.94 -12.14
C VAL A 181 -6.91 54.65 -13.25
N TYR A 182 -7.24 53.92 -14.31
CA TYR A 182 -8.22 54.35 -15.30
C TYR A 182 -9.58 53.82 -14.90
N SER A 183 -10.64 54.62 -14.98
CA SER A 183 -12.02 54.16 -14.79
C SER A 183 -12.92 54.68 -15.90
N GLY A 184 -12.98 53.95 -17.02
CA GLY A 184 -13.88 54.22 -18.15
C GLY A 184 -13.61 55.50 -18.96
N GLU A 185 -13.30 56.62 -18.29
CA GLU A 185 -13.12 57.95 -18.87
C GLU A 185 -12.08 58.81 -18.13
N ILE A 186 -11.77 58.54 -16.85
CA ILE A 186 -10.89 59.39 -16.03
C ILE A 186 -9.67 58.61 -15.52
N TRP A 187 -8.49 59.24 -15.63
CA TRP A 187 -7.26 58.77 -15.00
C TRP A 187 -7.04 59.42 -13.64
N THR A 188 -6.84 58.60 -12.62
CA THR A 188 -6.46 59.06 -11.27
C THR A 188 -5.08 58.54 -10.93
N PHE A 189 -4.18 59.43 -10.51
CA PHE A 189 -2.81 59.07 -10.12
C PHE A 189 -2.61 59.34 -8.62
N LYS A 190 -1.95 58.41 -7.93
CA LYS A 190 -1.55 58.63 -6.53
C LYS A 190 -0.16 58.11 -6.26
N GLN A 191 0.65 58.94 -5.59
CA GLN A 191 1.95 58.55 -5.08
C GLN A 191 1.76 57.64 -3.87
N LEU A 192 2.42 56.48 -3.85
CA LEU A 192 2.51 55.61 -2.69
C LEU A 192 3.65 56.13 -1.81
N THR A 193 3.36 57.07 -0.91
CA THR A 193 4.34 57.60 0.05
C THR A 193 4.37 56.72 1.32
N GLY A 194 5.53 56.15 1.63
CA GLY A 194 5.85 55.49 2.90
C GLY A 194 7.32 55.69 3.23
N ASP A 195 7.62 56.12 4.45
CA ASP A 195 8.94 56.59 4.91
C ASP A 195 10.11 55.68 4.52
N ALA A 196 11.15 56.29 3.94
CA ALA A 196 12.34 55.65 3.39
C ALA A 196 13.32 55.06 4.45
N GLN A 197 12.85 54.63 5.63
CA GLN A 197 13.72 54.11 6.70
C GLN A 197 13.25 52.79 7.34
N VAL A 198 12.06 52.25 7.04
CA VAL A 198 11.63 50.94 7.59
C VAL A 198 10.87 50.13 6.53
N MET A 199 11.59 49.37 5.72
CA MET A 199 11.02 48.23 4.97
C MET A 199 11.84 46.99 5.33
N THR A 200 11.35 46.22 6.32
CA THR A 200 11.88 44.91 6.66
C THR A 200 11.52 43.88 5.55
N PRO A 201 12.20 42.71 5.47
CA PRO A 201 11.98 41.73 4.40
C PRO A 201 10.59 41.06 4.39
N ALA A 202 9.71 41.41 5.33
CA ALA A 202 8.33 40.91 5.38
C ALA A 202 7.40 41.96 4.75
N GLY A 203 6.84 41.63 3.58
CA GLY A 203 6.02 42.55 2.77
C GLY A 203 4.89 43.22 3.56
N THR A 204 5.03 44.52 3.78
CA THR A 204 3.98 45.36 4.36
C THR A 204 2.88 45.62 3.33
N PHE A 205 1.64 45.31 3.69
CA PHE A 205 0.46 45.48 2.85
C PHE A 205 -0.13 46.89 3.00
N ILE A 206 -0.37 47.60 1.90
CA ILE A 206 -1.08 48.90 1.93
C ILE A 206 -2.52 48.68 1.44
N ASP A 207 -3.51 48.89 2.31
CA ASP A 207 -4.93 48.80 1.99
C ASP A 207 -5.44 50.13 1.39
N TYR A 208 -6.01 50.06 0.18
CA TYR A 208 -6.58 51.21 -0.52
C TYR A 208 -8.10 51.23 -0.39
N ASN A 209 -8.63 52.28 0.24
CA ASN A 209 -10.06 52.49 0.45
C ASN A 209 -10.39 53.95 0.11
N ALA A 210 -10.51 54.28 -1.18
CA ALA A 210 -10.88 55.63 -1.64
C ALA A 210 -12.39 55.68 -1.97
N PRO A 211 -13.12 56.75 -1.59
CA PRO A 211 -14.54 56.90 -1.94
C PRO A 211 -14.70 56.96 -3.46
N GLY A 212 -15.54 56.09 -4.03
CA GLY A 212 -15.80 56.02 -5.48
C GLY A 212 -15.32 54.74 -6.18
N PHE A 213 -14.63 53.83 -5.48
CA PHE A 213 -14.25 52.50 -6.03
C PHE A 213 -15.07 51.38 -5.36
N ALA A 214 -15.59 50.45 -6.16
CA ALA A 214 -16.39 49.32 -5.66
C ALA A 214 -15.56 48.22 -4.96
N ASN A 215 -14.23 48.18 -5.14
CA ASN A 215 -13.36 47.12 -4.62
C ASN A 215 -12.24 47.70 -3.73
N ARG A 216 -11.89 46.99 -2.64
CA ARG A 216 -10.69 47.26 -1.84
C ARG A 216 -9.47 46.60 -2.47
N PHE A 217 -8.36 47.33 -2.56
CA PHE A 217 -7.12 46.81 -3.15
C PHE A 217 -5.99 46.75 -2.13
N ARG A 218 -5.09 45.78 -2.30
CA ARG A 218 -3.91 45.60 -1.45
C ARG A 218 -2.65 45.49 -2.31
N VAL A 219 -1.67 46.36 -2.07
CA VAL A 219 -0.41 46.42 -2.85
C VAL A 219 0.76 45.89 -2.03
N VAL A 220 1.65 45.11 -2.65
CA VAL A 220 2.92 44.64 -2.05
C VAL A 220 4.09 45.17 -2.88
N ALA A 221 4.90 46.05 -2.29
CA ALA A 221 6.16 46.48 -2.88
C ALA A 221 7.31 45.59 -2.39
N LYS A 222 8.10 44.99 -3.29
CA LYS A 222 9.33 44.27 -2.92
C LYS A 222 10.52 45.25 -2.87
N SER A 223 11.34 45.11 -1.83
CA SER A 223 12.60 45.84 -1.65
C SER A 223 13.64 45.45 -2.72
N ARG A 224 14.35 46.48 -3.22
CA ARG A 224 15.47 46.50 -4.18
C ARG A 224 15.69 45.25 -5.04
N GLY A 225 15.04 45.22 -6.21
CA GLY A 225 15.40 44.36 -7.33
C GLY A 225 14.17 43.76 -8.01
N SER A 226 13.84 44.27 -9.20
CA SER A 226 12.82 43.77 -10.15
C SER A 226 11.34 43.75 -9.70
N GLY A 227 10.57 44.75 -10.16
CA GLY A 227 9.10 44.72 -10.40
C GLY A 227 8.16 44.67 -9.18
N GLY A 228 7.31 45.68 -8.99
CA GLY A 228 6.20 45.62 -8.02
C GLY A 228 5.07 44.68 -8.47
N GLN A 229 4.44 43.96 -7.54
CA GLN A 229 3.34 43.02 -7.83
C GLN A 229 2.01 43.51 -7.25
N LEU A 230 0.92 43.35 -8.01
CA LEU A 230 -0.43 43.79 -7.66
C LEU A 230 -1.36 42.58 -7.40
N TYR A 231 -2.07 42.58 -6.26
CA TYR A 231 -3.05 41.55 -5.87
C TYR A 231 -4.45 42.16 -5.68
N ASN A 232 -5.49 41.35 -5.90
CA ASN A 232 -6.90 41.74 -5.74
C ASN A 232 -7.56 40.90 -4.64
N PHE A 233 -8.48 41.50 -3.87
CA PHE A 233 -9.35 40.80 -2.91
C PHE A 233 -10.82 41.15 -3.20
N ASP A 234 -11.70 40.15 -3.13
CA ASP A 234 -13.14 40.30 -3.34
C ASP A 234 -13.79 41.06 -2.16
N PRO A 235 -14.52 42.17 -2.40
CA PRO A 235 -15.15 42.96 -1.35
C PRO A 235 -16.35 42.28 -0.66
N THR A 236 -16.80 41.11 -1.12
CA THR A 236 -17.90 40.36 -0.48
C THR A 236 -17.45 39.33 0.56
N ALA A 237 -16.14 39.13 0.74
CA ALA A 237 -15.61 38.21 1.74
C ALA A 237 -15.79 38.78 3.16
N THR A 238 -16.62 38.14 3.98
CA THR A 238 -16.94 38.56 5.35
C THR A 238 -15.87 38.19 6.39
N SER A 239 -14.78 37.54 5.97
CA SER A 239 -13.66 37.14 6.84
C SER A 239 -12.32 37.35 6.13
N PRO A 240 -11.25 37.78 6.82
CA PRO A 240 -9.93 37.95 6.22
C PRO A 240 -9.37 36.60 5.78
N ILE A 241 -9.16 36.42 4.48
CA ILE A 241 -8.54 35.22 3.91
C ILE A 241 -7.04 35.27 4.20
N SER A 242 -6.57 34.41 5.11
CA SER A 242 -5.15 34.16 5.34
C SER A 242 -4.55 33.39 4.15
N LEU A 243 -3.71 34.05 3.37
CA LEU A 243 -2.90 33.41 2.33
C LEU A 243 -1.63 32.84 2.98
N THR A 244 -1.64 31.54 3.28
CA THR A 244 -0.42 30.80 3.62
C THR A 244 0.38 30.61 2.33
N VAL A 245 1.51 31.32 2.21
CA VAL A 245 2.50 31.05 1.18
C VAL A 245 3.16 29.71 1.53
N ALA A 246 2.86 28.67 0.75
CA ALA A 246 3.57 27.40 0.85
C ALA A 246 5.02 27.58 0.38
N GLY A 247 5.89 27.85 1.34
CA GLY A 247 7.34 27.85 1.22
C GLY A 247 7.92 27.82 2.62
N ASN A 248 8.50 26.68 3.00
CA ASN A 248 9.18 26.46 4.26
C ASN A 248 10.03 27.66 4.68
N LYS A 249 9.70 28.26 5.82
CA LYS A 249 10.61 28.46 6.96
C LYS A 249 9.76 28.86 8.18
N THR A 250 10.05 28.20 9.29
CA THR A 250 9.41 28.30 10.60
C THR A 250 9.39 29.72 11.18
N PRO A 251 8.46 30.03 12.12
CA PRO A 251 8.32 31.34 12.72
C PRO A 251 9.38 31.55 13.81
N MET A 252 10.13 32.66 13.74
CA MET A 252 10.81 33.20 14.92
C MET A 252 10.13 34.53 15.26
N GLY A 253 9.46 34.55 16.41
CA GLY A 253 9.07 35.77 17.08
C GLY A 253 10.27 36.46 17.71
N GLY A 254 10.08 37.74 18.07
CA GLY A 254 10.97 38.47 18.99
C GLY A 254 11.93 39.46 18.32
N GLU A 255 11.47 40.71 18.27
CA GLU A 255 12.23 41.97 18.46
C GLU A 255 13.67 42.08 17.94
N TRP A 256 13.85 42.85 16.86
CA TRP A 256 15.14 43.46 16.51
C TRP A 256 15.08 44.98 16.72
N SER A 257 15.82 45.47 17.72
CA SER A 257 16.38 46.82 17.71
C SER A 257 17.76 46.79 17.02
N PHE A 258 17.96 47.63 16.00
CA PHE A 258 19.21 47.72 15.25
C PHE A 258 20.38 48.27 16.10
N LYS A 259 21.57 47.64 16.01
CA LYS A 259 22.80 48.25 15.44
C LYS A 259 23.99 47.27 15.33
N ALA A 260 24.60 47.30 14.13
CA ALA A 260 26.01 47.07 13.77
C ALA A 260 26.67 45.68 13.90
N ASN A 261 27.19 45.22 12.75
CA ASN A 261 28.19 44.18 12.47
C ASN A 261 27.78 42.71 12.67
N GLY A 262 27.92 41.95 11.58
CA GLY A 262 27.31 40.64 11.39
C GLY A 262 27.96 39.51 12.17
N ILE A 263 27.11 38.80 12.92
CA ILE A 263 27.24 37.38 13.28
C ILE A 263 25.80 36.83 13.30
N THR A 264 25.51 35.74 12.60
CA THR A 264 24.22 35.02 12.68
C THR A 264 24.45 33.55 12.95
N SER A 265 24.27 33.13 14.21
CA SER A 265 23.77 31.79 14.57
C SER A 265 23.49 31.74 16.08
N HIS A 266 22.24 31.60 16.47
CA HIS A 266 21.87 31.14 17.81
C HIS A 266 20.77 30.09 17.62
N ASP A 267 21.15 28.81 17.61
CA ASP A 267 20.27 27.74 18.09
C ASP A 267 20.51 27.64 19.59
N TYR A 268 19.53 28.09 20.36
CA TYR A 268 19.46 27.85 21.80
C TYR A 268 18.85 26.45 21.99
N ASP A 269 19.63 25.51 22.54
CA ASP A 269 19.09 24.25 23.05
C ASP A 269 18.61 24.46 24.50
N PRO A 270 17.29 24.53 24.75
CA PRO A 270 16.74 24.77 26.08
C PRO A 270 17.00 23.61 27.07
N LYS A 271 17.57 22.47 26.62
CA LYS A 271 17.80 21.30 27.48
C LYS A 271 19.21 21.18 28.05
N THR A 272 20.21 21.85 27.47
CA THR A 272 21.63 21.68 27.88
C THR A 272 22.30 22.95 28.38
N GLY A 273 21.70 24.12 28.15
CA GLY A 273 22.28 25.41 28.54
C GLY A 273 23.57 25.78 27.79
N LEU A 274 24.01 24.97 26.82
CA LEU A 274 25.24 25.16 26.04
C LEU A 274 24.93 25.65 24.62
N LEU A 275 25.70 26.64 24.16
CA LEU A 275 25.63 27.17 22.79
C LEU A 275 26.12 26.12 21.78
N GLY A 276 25.21 25.63 20.93
CA GLY A 276 25.55 24.77 19.79
C GLY A 276 26.23 25.56 18.67
N ALA A 277 27.41 25.07 18.25
CA ALA A 277 28.19 25.40 17.03
C ALA A 277 28.06 26.83 16.45
N ILE A 278 29.06 27.68 16.71
CA ILE A 278 29.28 28.95 15.99
C ILE A 278 29.87 28.64 14.62
N THR A 279 29.11 28.84 13.53
CA THR A 279 29.64 28.73 12.16
C THR A 279 30.00 30.14 11.65
N CYS A 280 31.29 30.47 11.55
CA CYS A 280 31.75 31.74 10.96
C CYS A 280 32.19 31.52 9.51
N THR A 281 31.66 32.30 8.57
CA THR A 281 32.11 32.31 7.17
C THR A 281 33.12 33.43 6.97
N LEU A 282 34.39 33.11 6.71
CA LEU A 282 35.38 34.11 6.25
C LEU A 282 35.22 34.34 4.74
N GLN A 283 34.81 35.54 4.33
CA GLN A 283 35.02 36.03 2.96
C GLN A 283 36.18 37.03 2.95
N ALA A 284 37.34 36.62 2.43
CA ALA A 284 38.44 37.53 2.14
C ALA A 284 38.37 38.00 0.68
N SER A 285 38.39 39.31 0.43
CA SER A 285 38.54 39.87 -0.92
C SER A 285 39.89 40.53 -1.22
N SER A 286 40.83 40.59 -0.25
CA SER A 286 42.26 40.89 -0.46
C SER A 286 43.01 40.90 0.88
N ALA A 287 44.35 40.76 0.84
CA ALA A 287 45.23 40.77 1.99
C ALA A 287 45.09 42.04 2.86
N PHE A 288 44.56 41.88 4.06
CA PHE A 288 44.68 42.80 5.19
C PHE A 288 44.85 41.97 6.46
N ASP A 289 45.74 42.40 7.35
CA ASP A 289 45.91 41.85 8.70
C ASP A 289 44.57 41.94 9.45
N TYR A 290 43.96 40.79 9.78
CA TYR A 290 42.81 40.73 10.68
C TYR A 290 43.32 40.62 12.10
N THR A 291 43.38 41.75 12.82
CA THR A 291 43.80 41.74 14.24
C THR A 291 42.63 41.54 15.22
N ASN A 292 41.35 41.56 14.83
CA ASN A 292 40.25 41.44 15.80
C ASN A 292 39.04 40.66 15.24
N MET A 293 38.80 39.44 15.75
CA MET A 293 37.47 38.82 15.74
C MET A 293 36.91 38.86 17.17
N ILE A 294 35.80 39.57 17.38
CA ILE A 294 35.15 39.74 18.69
C ILE A 294 33.99 38.73 18.76
N PHE A 295 34.02 37.83 19.75
CA PHE A 295 32.88 37.00 20.12
C PHE A 295 32.28 37.54 21.42
N SER A 296 30.98 37.84 21.43
CA SER A 296 30.23 38.27 22.62
C SER A 296 29.04 37.34 22.85
N THR A 297 28.81 36.91 24.08
CA THR A 297 27.55 36.26 24.48
C THR A 297 26.55 37.30 24.95
N THR A 298 25.29 37.18 24.55
CA THR A 298 24.19 38.02 25.07
C THR A 298 23.43 37.22 26.12
N GLY A 299 23.85 37.38 27.39
CA GLY A 299 23.19 36.78 28.54
C GLY A 299 23.33 37.69 29.76
N GLY A 300 22.34 38.55 29.99
CA GLY A 300 21.98 39.03 31.34
C GLY A 300 22.93 39.93 32.14
N VAL A 301 24.12 40.32 31.67
CA VAL A 301 25.01 41.25 32.40
C VAL A 301 25.28 42.51 31.58
N ALA A 302 25.23 43.67 32.23
CA ALA A 302 25.17 45.00 31.63
C ALA A 302 26.46 45.50 30.92
N SER A 303 27.34 44.63 30.43
CA SER A 303 28.49 44.99 29.58
C SER A 303 28.99 43.77 28.77
N PRO A 304 29.34 43.91 27.48
CA PRO A 304 29.93 42.82 26.71
C PRO A 304 31.32 42.44 27.27
N VAL A 305 31.53 41.15 27.54
CA VAL A 305 32.85 40.58 27.93
C VAL A 305 33.57 40.10 26.66
N GLU A 306 34.80 40.56 26.47
CA GLU A 306 35.66 40.25 25.31
C GLU A 306 36.29 38.84 25.52
N LEU A 307 35.90 37.84 24.71
CA LEU A 307 36.27 36.42 24.95
C LEU A 307 37.70 36.03 24.50
N SER A 308 38.43 36.84 23.72
CA SER A 308 39.90 36.79 23.46
C SER A 308 40.27 37.43 22.10
N ARG A 309 41.55 37.82 21.93
CA ARG A 309 42.16 38.16 20.63
C ARG A 309 42.85 36.91 20.04
N VAL A 310 42.37 36.42 18.90
CA VAL A 310 43.04 35.36 18.14
C VAL A 310 43.89 35.99 17.03
N HIS A 311 45.21 35.81 17.04
CA HIS A 311 46.08 36.14 15.89
C HIS A 311 46.05 35.00 14.87
N MET A 312 45.52 35.24 13.67
CA MET A 312 45.58 34.29 12.55
C MET A 312 46.48 34.86 11.45
N ASN A 313 47.68 34.31 11.28
CA ASN A 313 48.49 34.55 10.08
C ASN A 313 48.04 33.59 8.97
N ALA A 314 46.96 33.93 8.26
CA ALA A 314 46.52 33.16 7.08
C ALA A 314 47.02 33.85 5.80
N THR A 315 47.65 33.10 4.91
CA THR A 315 48.08 33.61 3.59
C THR A 315 46.99 33.34 2.54
N ALA A 316 47.00 34.07 1.42
CA ALA A 316 45.95 34.00 0.39
C ALA A 316 45.74 32.60 -0.26
N ALA A 317 46.54 31.59 0.09
CA ALA A 317 46.39 30.21 -0.37
C ALA A 317 45.32 29.39 0.40
N ASP A 318 44.80 29.89 1.54
CA ASP A 318 43.92 29.14 2.46
C ASP A 318 42.41 29.39 2.23
N ALA A 319 42.00 29.85 1.04
CA ALA A 319 40.60 30.14 0.74
C ALA A 319 39.77 28.87 0.49
N GLY A 320 39.27 28.26 1.57
CA GLY A 320 38.33 27.13 1.54
C GLY A 320 37.30 27.21 2.68
N THR A 321 36.11 26.62 2.46
CA THR A 321 35.02 26.56 3.45
C THR A 321 35.48 25.83 4.71
N ALA A 322 35.51 26.49 5.87
CA ALA A 322 35.82 25.84 7.14
C ALA A 322 34.76 24.77 7.47
N GLY A 323 35.21 23.54 7.72
CA GLY A 323 34.40 22.47 8.29
C GLY A 323 34.18 22.74 9.77
N GLY A 324 33.04 22.30 10.29
CA GLY A 324 32.50 22.70 11.60
C GLY A 324 33.50 22.73 12.75
N THR A 325 33.37 23.76 13.56
CA THR A 325 34.06 23.95 14.84
C THR A 325 33.36 23.12 15.92
N THR A 326 34.14 22.30 16.65
CA THR A 326 33.63 21.55 17.81
C THR A 326 34.45 21.89 19.04
N TRP A 327 33.78 21.92 20.18
CA TRP A 327 34.43 21.93 21.47
C TRP A 327 35.00 20.54 21.74
N GLY A 328 36.26 20.45 22.12
CA GLY A 328 36.81 19.21 22.67
C GLY A 328 36.63 19.15 24.18
N THR A 329 36.72 17.94 24.72
CA THR A 329 36.62 17.67 26.16
C THR A 329 37.77 18.24 26.98
N ASP A 330 38.83 18.74 26.34
CA ASP A 330 39.98 19.40 26.95
C ASP A 330 39.81 20.94 27.07
N GLY A 331 38.64 21.46 26.70
CA GLY A 331 38.32 22.88 26.79
C GLY A 331 38.87 23.73 25.64
N ARG A 332 39.44 23.10 24.60
CA ARG A 332 39.91 23.76 23.39
C ARG A 332 38.85 23.79 22.30
N LEU A 333 38.91 24.82 21.47
CA LEU A 333 38.12 24.90 20.24
C LEU A 333 38.89 24.23 19.10
N TYR A 334 38.29 23.21 18.50
CA TYR A 334 38.87 22.52 17.34
C TYR A 334 38.20 22.99 16.06
N THR A 335 39.01 23.37 15.08
CA THR A 335 38.51 23.68 13.73
C THR A 335 39.10 22.70 12.72
N PHE A 336 38.28 22.31 11.73
CA PHE A 336 38.72 21.45 10.64
C PHE A 336 38.82 22.30 9.36
N ILE A 337 40.04 22.49 8.85
CA ILE A 337 40.26 23.14 7.56
C ILE A 337 40.40 22.03 6.51
N PRO A 338 39.44 21.84 5.60
CA PRO A 338 39.51 20.77 4.63
C PRO A 338 40.44 21.17 3.49
N ILE A 339 41.73 20.79 3.61
CA ILE A 339 42.63 20.67 2.47
C ILE A 339 43.38 19.35 2.57
N ALA A 340 43.61 18.72 1.41
CA ALA A 340 44.26 17.42 1.30
C ALA A 340 45.64 17.44 1.99
N GLY A 341 45.71 16.86 3.19
CA GLY A 341 46.93 16.71 3.98
C GLY A 341 47.04 17.56 5.26
N ALA A 342 46.06 18.41 5.61
CA ALA A 342 46.10 19.21 6.84
C ALA A 342 45.43 18.50 8.03
N GLY A 343 46.09 18.53 9.20
CA GLY A 343 45.62 17.95 10.45
C GLY A 343 44.68 18.88 11.24
N LEU A 344 44.12 18.34 12.33
CA LEU A 344 43.24 19.04 13.26
C LEU A 344 44.01 20.14 14.02
N HIS A 345 43.53 21.39 13.98
CA HIS A 345 44.14 22.52 14.72
C HIS A 345 43.29 22.86 15.94
N ALA A 346 43.93 22.89 17.12
CA ALA A 346 43.31 23.21 18.41
C ALA A 346 43.72 24.61 18.86
N PHE A 347 42.76 25.39 19.38
CA PHE A 347 42.98 26.75 19.89
C PHE A 347 42.65 26.83 21.37
N ASP A 348 43.57 27.44 22.13
CA ASP A 348 43.35 27.84 23.52
C ASP A 348 42.42 29.08 23.55
N ILE A 349 41.46 29.09 24.46
CA ILE A 349 40.43 30.13 24.58
C ILE A 349 40.33 30.61 26.03
N ASN A 350 39.92 31.87 26.21
CA ASN A 350 39.85 32.43 27.56
C ASN A 350 38.71 31.79 28.38
N ALA A 351 38.88 31.75 29.69
CA ALA A 351 37.91 31.30 30.67
C ALA A 351 36.62 32.11 30.53
N PHE A 352 35.48 31.44 30.46
CA PHE A 352 34.16 32.05 30.43
C PHE A 352 33.17 31.24 31.26
N LEU A 353 32.17 31.92 31.79
CA LEU A 353 31.13 31.29 32.61
C LEU A 353 30.09 30.60 31.73
N ILE A 354 29.77 29.34 32.03
CA ILE A 354 28.66 28.60 31.43
C ILE A 354 27.47 28.60 32.40
N THR A 355 27.70 28.16 33.64
CA THR A 355 26.68 28.08 34.69
C THR A 355 27.23 28.64 35.99
N ALA A 356 26.54 29.61 36.57
CA ALA A 356 26.86 30.20 37.86
C ALA A 356 26.49 29.22 39.01
N PRO A 357 27.18 29.29 40.16
CA PRO A 357 26.74 28.59 41.36
C PRO A 357 25.43 29.20 41.88
N GLU A 358 24.54 28.36 42.41
CA GLU A 358 23.26 28.83 42.96
C GLU A 358 23.39 29.36 44.38
N SER A 359 22.71 30.46 44.68
CA SER A 359 22.59 30.96 46.05
C SER A 359 21.74 30.02 46.89
N GLN A 360 22.19 29.68 48.09
CA GLN A 360 21.52 28.69 48.94
C GLN A 360 21.20 29.27 50.31
N THR A 361 20.07 28.85 50.87
CA THR A 361 19.73 29.10 52.27
C THR A 361 19.88 27.80 53.04
N LYS A 362 20.76 27.76 54.05
CA LYS A 362 21.08 26.56 54.83
C LYS A 362 21.04 26.87 56.33
N VAL A 363 21.02 25.83 57.15
CA VAL A 363 21.01 25.93 58.61
C VAL A 363 22.32 25.39 59.20
N SER A 364 22.62 25.76 60.45
CA SER A 364 23.87 25.36 61.08
C SER A 364 23.95 23.84 61.25
N GLY A 365 25.10 23.26 60.93
CA GLY A 365 25.39 21.82 61.01
C GLY A 365 25.39 21.10 59.67
N GLN A 366 24.82 21.68 58.61
CA GLN A 366 24.79 21.07 57.27
C GLN A 366 26.08 21.30 56.47
N ASP A 367 26.29 20.49 55.44
CA ASP A 367 27.23 20.81 54.37
C ASP A 367 26.50 21.55 53.23
N VAL A 368 27.23 22.36 52.46
CA VAL A 368 26.73 22.99 51.23
C VAL A 368 27.73 22.84 50.12
N VAL A 369 27.25 22.57 48.90
CA VAL A 369 28.07 22.51 47.70
C VAL A 369 27.67 23.65 46.75
N PHE A 370 28.65 24.48 46.39
CA PHE A 370 28.55 25.46 45.33
C PHE A 370 29.28 24.93 44.10
N ALA A 371 28.53 24.61 43.04
CA ALA A 371 29.08 24.08 41.80
C ALA A 371 28.87 25.07 40.66
N SER A 372 29.92 25.27 39.87
CA SER A 372 29.92 26.18 38.73
C SER A 372 30.47 25.44 37.52
N VAL A 373 30.10 25.87 36.32
CA VAL A 373 30.66 25.32 35.09
C VAL A 373 31.30 26.46 34.30
N PHE A 374 32.57 26.29 33.97
CA PHE A 374 33.34 27.23 33.17
C PHE A 374 33.84 26.54 31.91
N GLY A 375 33.86 27.27 30.80
CA GLY A 375 34.52 26.88 29.56
C GLY A 375 35.88 27.56 29.46
N GLY A 376 36.86 26.89 28.84
CA GLY A 376 38.24 27.38 28.71
C GLY A 376 39.27 26.26 28.74
N SER A 377 40.47 26.53 28.23
CA SER A 377 41.55 25.55 28.15
C SER A 377 42.40 25.53 29.42
N ALA A 378 42.63 24.34 29.99
CA ALA A 378 43.46 24.11 31.19
C ALA A 378 43.11 25.03 32.38
N LEU A 379 41.83 25.06 32.72
CA LEU A 379 41.28 25.89 33.78
C LEU A 379 41.85 25.52 35.16
N THR A 380 42.21 26.55 35.91
CA THR A 380 42.50 26.51 37.35
C THR A 380 41.44 27.31 38.07
N TYR A 381 41.04 26.88 39.27
CA TYR A 381 39.96 27.54 40.01
C TYR A 381 40.50 28.09 41.33
N ALA A 382 39.93 29.20 41.75
CA ALA A 382 40.15 29.78 43.07
C ALA A 382 38.81 30.27 43.62
N TRP A 383 38.45 29.81 44.81
CA TRP A 383 37.26 30.28 45.52
C TRP A 383 37.61 31.36 46.52
N THR A 384 36.76 32.37 46.63
CA THR A 384 36.77 33.37 47.68
C THR A 384 35.44 33.37 48.42
N LYS A 385 35.46 33.77 49.70
CA LYS A 385 34.28 34.09 50.48
C LYS A 385 34.36 35.55 50.92
N ASP A 386 33.36 36.35 50.58
CA ASP A 386 33.32 37.79 50.82
C ASP A 386 34.62 38.48 50.38
N GLY A 387 35.18 38.03 49.24
CA GLY A 387 36.45 38.51 48.68
C GLY A 387 37.72 37.93 49.30
N SER A 388 37.64 37.10 50.34
CA SER A 388 38.80 36.45 50.97
C SER A 388 39.07 35.05 50.37
N PRO A 389 40.30 34.72 49.92
CA PRO A 389 40.62 33.41 49.34
C PRO A 389 40.38 32.25 50.30
N LEU A 390 39.84 31.16 49.75
CA LEU A 390 39.62 29.90 50.47
C LEU A 390 40.70 28.87 50.11
N SER A 391 41.04 28.01 51.07
CA SER A 391 41.95 26.88 50.89
C SER A 391 41.34 25.61 51.48
N ASP A 392 41.58 24.47 50.83
CA ASP A 392 41.11 23.17 51.30
C ASP A 392 41.54 22.89 52.76
N SER A 393 40.59 22.43 53.56
CA SER A 393 40.69 22.18 55.00
C SER A 393 39.58 21.20 55.44
N SER A 394 39.41 20.97 56.75
CA SER A 394 38.21 20.27 57.25
C SER A 394 36.92 21.07 57.03
N LYS A 395 37.02 22.38 56.78
CA LYS A 395 35.86 23.28 56.59
C LYS A 395 35.50 23.47 55.12
N TYR A 396 36.49 23.54 54.24
CA TYR A 396 36.30 23.77 52.81
C TYR A 396 36.96 22.65 52.03
N SER A 397 36.31 22.09 51.02
CA SER A 397 36.92 21.13 50.09
C SER A 397 36.58 21.47 48.64
N GLY A 398 37.53 21.32 47.73
CA GLY A 398 37.37 21.71 46.32
C GLY A 398 37.63 23.20 46.03
N THR A 399 38.40 23.91 46.86
CA THR A 399 38.72 25.34 46.65
C THR A 399 39.54 25.61 45.39
N SER A 400 40.12 24.55 44.79
CA SER A 400 40.84 24.56 43.52
C SER A 400 40.07 23.89 42.36
N SER A 401 38.80 23.56 42.60
CA SER A 401 37.89 22.92 41.66
C SER A 401 36.76 23.87 41.25
N ALA A 402 36.02 23.51 40.20
CA ALA A 402 34.79 24.17 39.81
C ALA A 402 33.64 23.97 40.83
N SER A 403 33.84 23.08 41.81
CA SER A 403 32.89 22.79 42.88
C SER A 403 33.55 22.94 44.25
N LEU A 404 32.97 23.78 45.10
CA LEU A 404 33.36 23.99 46.49
C LEU A 404 32.33 23.37 47.42
N THR A 405 32.78 22.54 48.35
CA THR A 405 31.97 22.08 49.49
C THR A 405 32.39 22.85 50.75
N VAL A 406 31.43 23.40 51.47
CA VAL A 406 31.61 23.97 52.80
C VAL A 406 30.97 23.01 53.80
N HIS A 407 31.78 22.44 54.69
CA HIS A 407 31.35 21.43 55.64
C HIS A 407 30.86 22.05 56.97
N ASN A 408 29.90 21.43 57.65
CA ASN A 408 29.44 21.80 59.01
C ASN A 408 29.19 23.31 59.18
N LEU A 409 28.24 23.85 58.44
CA LEU A 409 27.88 25.27 58.40
C LEU A 409 27.58 25.85 59.79
N THR A 410 27.97 27.09 59.99
CA THR A 410 27.72 27.91 61.18
C THR A 410 27.22 29.29 60.75
N GLY A 411 26.67 30.07 61.67
CA GLY A 411 26.23 31.44 61.35
C GLY A 411 27.34 32.32 60.74
N ALA A 412 28.61 32.02 61.04
CA ALA A 412 29.77 32.71 60.48
C ALA A 412 30.05 32.36 59.02
N ASP A 413 29.42 31.30 58.47
CA ASP A 413 29.63 30.84 57.10
C ASP A 413 28.71 31.54 56.09
N ALA A 414 27.69 32.27 56.55
CA ALA A 414 26.92 33.16 55.67
C ALA A 414 27.87 34.12 54.92
N GLY A 415 27.58 34.39 53.66
CA GLY A 415 28.41 35.26 52.83
C GLY A 415 28.32 34.94 51.34
N ASN A 416 28.98 35.76 50.53
CA ASN A 416 29.07 35.58 49.09
C ASN A 416 30.28 34.70 48.74
N TYR A 417 30.04 33.55 48.14
CA TYR A 417 31.06 32.64 47.64
C TYR A 417 31.26 32.89 46.14
N GLU A 418 32.47 33.27 45.76
CA GLU A 418 32.81 33.56 44.37
C GLU A 418 33.92 32.64 43.89
N VAL A 419 33.70 31.98 42.77
CA VAL A 419 34.73 31.20 42.07
C VAL A 419 35.30 32.03 40.94
N THR A 420 36.62 32.05 40.84
CA THR A 420 37.36 32.57 39.69
C THR A 420 38.00 31.39 38.97
N ALA A 421 37.62 31.17 37.71
CA ALA A 421 38.29 30.27 36.81
C ALA A 421 39.33 31.05 36.00
N THR A 422 40.57 30.56 35.99
CA THR A 422 41.70 31.13 35.24
C THR A 422 42.21 30.11 34.23
N ASP A 423 42.26 30.48 32.96
CA ASP A 423 42.79 29.63 31.88
C ASP A 423 44.32 29.71 31.74
N ALA A 424 44.87 28.94 30.79
CA ALA A 424 46.30 28.93 30.45
C ALA A 424 46.85 30.24 29.83
N ASN A 425 45.99 31.12 29.32
CA ASN A 425 46.31 32.46 28.79
C ASN A 425 46.17 33.57 29.86
N ASN A 426 45.94 33.22 31.13
CA ASN A 426 45.60 34.13 32.24
C ASN A 426 44.30 34.92 32.03
N GLY A 427 43.39 34.47 31.16
CA GLY A 427 42.02 34.99 31.13
C GLY A 427 41.24 34.48 32.34
N THR A 428 40.38 35.34 32.90
CA THR A 428 39.62 35.02 34.12
C THR A 428 38.13 35.22 33.90
N ALA A 429 37.33 34.29 34.42
CA ALA A 429 35.89 34.42 34.55
C ALA A 429 35.48 34.13 35.99
N PHE A 430 34.52 34.88 36.50
CA PHE A 430 34.05 34.73 37.88
C PHE A 430 32.55 34.51 37.93
N ALA A 431 32.10 33.83 38.98
CA ALA A 431 30.69 33.61 39.28
C ALA A 431 30.49 33.54 40.79
N SER A 432 29.37 34.08 41.27
CA SER A 432 29.11 34.22 42.70
C SER A 432 27.76 33.66 43.11
N ALA A 433 27.70 33.14 44.33
CA ALA A 433 26.53 32.62 45.00
C ALA A 433 26.50 33.08 46.46
N THR A 434 25.34 33.50 46.95
CA THR A 434 25.19 33.88 48.35
C THR A 434 24.74 32.69 49.19
N LEU A 435 25.47 32.38 50.26
CA LEU A 435 25.01 31.53 51.35
C LEU A 435 24.28 32.38 52.39
N THR A 436 22.98 32.15 52.54
CA THR A 436 22.18 32.74 53.61
C THR A 436 21.98 31.70 54.71
N MET A 437 22.19 32.08 55.98
CA MET A 437 21.91 31.19 57.11
C MET A 437 20.48 31.45 57.60
N ALA A 438 19.59 30.47 57.43
CA ALA A 438 18.22 30.59 57.95
C ALA A 438 18.18 30.44 59.47
N PRO A 439 17.31 31.18 60.17
CA PRO A 439 16.96 30.85 61.55
C PRO A 439 16.38 29.43 61.57
N SER A 440 16.77 28.65 62.59
CA SER A 440 16.33 27.26 62.73
C SER A 440 15.90 26.98 64.16
N LYS A 441 14.89 26.12 64.30
CA LYS A 441 14.44 25.59 65.59
C LYS A 441 14.59 24.08 65.57
N ALA A 442 15.31 23.56 66.56
CA ALA A 442 15.53 22.13 66.69
C ALA A 442 14.52 21.51 67.65
N TRP A 443 13.81 20.47 67.20
CA TRP A 443 12.95 19.66 68.03
C TRP A 443 13.80 18.91 69.06
N THR A 444 13.57 19.18 70.35
CA THR A 444 14.22 18.49 71.47
C THR A 444 13.29 17.50 72.15
N GLY A 445 11.96 17.62 71.94
CA GLY A 445 10.95 16.85 72.67
C GLY A 445 10.96 17.11 74.18
N GLY A 446 11.45 18.27 74.63
CA GLY A 446 11.60 18.62 76.05
C GLY A 446 10.31 19.09 76.75
N GLY A 447 9.20 19.24 76.03
CA GLY A 447 7.90 19.64 76.55
C GLY A 447 7.08 18.50 77.16
N SER A 448 5.91 18.83 77.71
CA SER A 448 4.99 17.87 78.34
C SER A 448 4.14 17.07 77.35
N ASP A 449 3.95 17.57 76.14
CA ASP A 449 3.17 16.98 75.05
C ASP A 449 3.99 16.89 73.76
N ASP A 450 3.40 16.32 72.70
CA ASP A 450 4.03 16.17 71.38
C ASP A 450 3.68 17.32 70.41
N ASN A 451 3.11 18.43 70.92
CA ASN A 451 2.60 19.51 70.07
C ASN A 451 3.73 20.43 69.55
N TRP A 452 3.64 20.85 68.29
CA TRP A 452 4.56 21.83 67.70
C TRP A 452 4.42 23.23 68.31
N SER A 453 3.23 23.60 68.82
CA SER A 453 3.04 24.89 69.49
C SER A 453 3.75 25.02 70.84
N THR A 454 4.21 23.90 71.43
CA THR A 454 4.82 23.89 72.76
C THR A 454 6.29 24.32 72.69
N ALA A 455 6.60 25.52 73.17
CA ALA A 455 7.94 26.11 73.10
C ALA A 455 9.07 25.23 73.68
N ALA A 456 8.79 24.46 74.74
CA ALA A 456 9.74 23.55 75.36
C ALA A 456 10.17 22.39 74.43
N ASN A 457 9.34 22.02 73.44
CA ASN A 457 9.70 21.03 72.42
C ASN A 457 10.72 21.56 71.40
N TRP A 458 10.96 22.87 71.35
CA TRP A 458 11.87 23.55 70.42
C TRP A 458 13.03 24.25 71.13
N GLY A 459 13.40 23.80 72.34
CA GLY A 459 14.50 24.38 73.12
C GLY A 459 14.15 25.68 73.87
N GLY A 460 12.86 25.99 74.06
CA GLY A 460 12.38 27.06 74.92
C GLY A 460 11.66 28.21 74.21
N THR A 461 11.72 28.28 72.88
CA THR A 461 10.91 29.20 72.03
C THR A 461 10.19 28.38 70.97
N ALA A 462 8.89 28.57 70.82
CA ALA A 462 8.11 27.84 69.82
C ALA A 462 8.57 28.18 68.40
N LEU A 463 8.36 27.25 67.47
CA LEU A 463 8.54 27.48 66.03
C LEU A 463 7.66 28.66 65.59
N GLU A 464 8.24 29.65 64.92
CA GLU A 464 7.46 30.77 64.38
C GLU A 464 6.58 30.31 63.22
N THR A 465 5.44 30.99 63.04
CA THR A 465 4.48 30.64 61.98
C THR A 465 4.98 30.97 60.57
N PHE A 466 6.06 31.74 60.43
CA PHE A 466 6.66 32.12 59.14
C PHE A 466 8.19 32.23 59.24
N GLY A 467 8.92 31.56 58.33
CA GLY A 467 10.32 31.86 58.03
C GLY A 467 11.38 31.15 58.88
N ASP A 468 10.98 30.33 59.87
CA ASP A 468 11.89 29.41 60.55
C ASP A 468 12.10 28.13 59.72
N THR A 469 13.29 27.55 59.79
CA THR A 469 13.53 26.17 59.36
C THR A 469 13.28 25.21 60.52
N ALA A 470 12.36 24.27 60.34
CA ALA A 470 12.08 23.22 61.33
C ALA A 470 13.12 22.10 61.21
N VAL A 471 13.87 21.84 62.30
CA VAL A 471 14.89 20.80 62.35
C VAL A 471 14.49 19.73 63.36
N PHE A 472 14.25 18.51 62.90
CA PHE A 472 14.04 17.35 63.77
C PHE A 472 15.38 16.66 64.00
N ALA A 473 15.89 16.73 65.21
CA ALA A 473 17.16 16.12 65.60
C ALA A 473 17.01 15.42 66.97
N GLY A 474 17.68 14.29 67.17
CA GLY A 474 17.57 13.52 68.42
C GLY A 474 16.50 12.42 68.41
N THR A 475 16.29 11.80 69.58
CA THR A 475 15.64 10.47 69.71
C THR A 475 14.46 10.44 70.68
N THR A 476 14.05 11.60 71.21
CA THR A 476 12.97 11.75 72.18
C THR A 476 11.68 12.23 71.51
N ARG A 477 10.53 11.72 71.96
CA ARG A 477 9.19 12.11 71.49
C ARG A 477 9.06 12.08 69.96
N MET A 478 9.25 10.88 69.39
CA MET A 478 9.31 10.64 67.94
C MET A 478 7.96 10.71 67.20
N ASN A 479 6.86 11.07 67.87
CA ASN A 479 5.54 11.27 67.23
C ASN A 479 5.01 12.72 67.37
N PRO A 480 5.74 13.76 66.91
CA PRO A 480 5.27 15.14 66.93
C PRO A 480 3.93 15.34 66.22
N VAL A 481 3.07 16.18 66.80
CA VAL A 481 1.77 16.59 66.28
C VAL A 481 1.80 18.07 65.92
N MET A 482 1.63 18.37 64.64
CA MET A 482 1.44 19.71 64.11
C MET A 482 0.01 20.19 64.40
N ASN A 483 -0.16 20.88 65.52
CA ASN A 483 -1.45 21.32 66.05
C ASN A 483 -1.87 22.74 65.62
N ALA A 484 -1.10 23.38 64.73
CA ALA A 484 -1.45 24.62 64.01
C ALA A 484 -0.81 24.58 62.60
N SER A 485 -1.21 25.45 61.68
CA SER A 485 -0.51 25.58 60.39
C SER A 485 0.79 26.38 60.52
N TYR A 486 1.80 26.01 59.75
CA TYR A 486 3.12 26.64 59.75
C TYR A 486 3.60 26.91 58.32
N ASP A 487 4.31 28.02 58.11
CA ASP A 487 5.05 28.32 56.88
C ASP A 487 6.56 28.33 57.21
N VAL A 488 7.27 27.32 56.73
CA VAL A 488 8.68 27.11 57.07
C VAL A 488 9.57 27.40 55.87
N SER A 489 10.71 28.02 56.13
CA SER A 489 11.76 28.26 55.12
C SER A 489 12.61 27.02 54.83
N GLY A 490 12.35 25.91 55.51
CA GLY A 490 13.04 24.63 55.33
C GLY A 490 12.53 23.58 56.31
N PHE A 491 12.79 22.31 55.99
CA PHE A 491 12.36 21.18 56.80
C PHE A 491 13.45 20.10 56.80
N LEU A 492 14.08 19.83 57.93
CA LEU A 492 15.28 18.99 57.98
C LEU A 492 15.20 17.92 59.08
N PHE A 493 15.58 16.69 58.73
CA PHE A 493 15.95 15.67 59.71
C PHE A 493 17.48 15.59 59.79
N GLY A 494 18.04 15.98 60.94
CA GLY A 494 19.49 15.96 61.14
C GLY A 494 20.05 14.54 61.26
N GLY A 495 21.34 14.35 61.02
CA GLY A 495 21.99 13.02 61.03
C GLY A 495 21.82 12.18 62.31
N SER A 496 21.49 12.80 63.44
CA SER A 496 21.22 12.14 64.73
C SER A 496 19.74 11.88 65.02
N ALA A 497 18.82 12.22 64.11
CA ALA A 497 17.39 12.01 64.31
C ALA A 497 17.04 10.50 64.42
N GLY A 498 16.17 10.15 65.35
CA GLY A 498 15.48 8.85 65.38
C GLY A 498 14.45 8.73 64.25
N ALA A 499 13.63 7.68 64.27
CA ALA A 499 12.56 7.49 63.29
C ALA A 499 11.33 8.33 63.67
N PHE A 500 11.24 9.55 63.17
CA PHE A 500 10.09 10.42 63.43
C PHE A 500 8.88 10.03 62.58
N ASN A 501 7.70 10.13 63.21
CA ASN A 501 6.40 9.96 62.57
C ASN A 501 5.56 11.21 62.86
N LEU A 502 5.60 12.17 61.93
CA LEU A 502 5.00 13.48 62.09
C LEU A 502 3.54 13.44 61.64
N THR A 503 2.62 13.94 62.46
CA THR A 503 1.17 14.00 62.15
C THR A 503 0.64 15.42 62.28
N ALA A 504 -0.51 15.74 61.69
CA ALA A 504 -1.18 17.03 61.85
C ALA A 504 -2.56 16.85 62.50
N SER A 505 -2.97 17.83 63.31
CA SER A 505 -4.38 17.94 63.69
C SER A 505 -5.24 18.30 62.46
N PRO A 506 -6.51 17.87 62.38
CA PRO A 506 -7.35 18.11 61.21
C PRO A 506 -7.44 19.61 60.84
N GLY A 507 -7.27 19.92 59.55
CA GLY A 507 -7.37 21.28 59.02
C GLY A 507 -6.07 22.09 59.03
N ASN A 508 -4.98 21.56 59.59
CA ASN A 508 -3.68 22.24 59.60
C ASN A 508 -2.78 21.74 58.45
N SER A 509 -1.97 22.64 57.90
CA SER A 509 -1.03 22.36 56.80
C SER A 509 0.34 23.00 57.02
N LEU A 510 1.36 22.41 56.41
CA LEU A 510 2.72 22.91 56.36
C LEU A 510 2.99 23.53 54.99
N THR A 511 3.13 24.85 54.90
CA THR A 511 3.65 25.51 53.70
C THR A 511 5.17 25.42 53.72
N LEU A 512 5.76 24.86 52.66
CA LEU A 512 7.21 24.71 52.54
C LEU A 512 7.73 25.70 51.50
N SER A 513 8.60 26.59 51.95
CA SER A 513 9.24 27.64 51.13
C SER A 513 10.76 27.41 50.97
N GLY A 514 11.28 26.25 51.37
CA GLY A 514 12.66 25.83 51.11
C GLY A 514 12.88 24.31 51.15
N THR A 515 14.12 23.86 51.32
CA THR A 515 14.49 22.45 51.11
C THR A 515 13.90 21.50 52.17
N LEU A 516 13.35 20.36 51.73
CA LEU A 516 13.11 19.18 52.56
C LEU A 516 14.35 18.28 52.54
N GLY A 517 15.02 18.11 53.68
CA GLY A 517 16.23 17.30 53.81
C GLY A 517 16.11 16.17 54.83
N ASN A 518 16.83 15.08 54.58
CA ASN A 518 17.01 13.99 55.54
C ASN A 518 18.43 13.44 55.49
N GLU A 519 19.17 13.65 56.57
CA GLU A 519 20.52 13.14 56.81
C GLU A 519 20.53 11.94 57.78
N SER A 520 19.40 11.63 58.41
CA SER A 520 19.28 10.49 59.34
C SER A 520 19.25 9.17 58.58
N ALA A 521 19.93 8.14 59.11
CA ALA A 521 19.88 6.80 58.54
C ALA A 521 18.50 6.11 58.65
N TYR A 522 17.57 6.66 59.46
CA TYR A 522 16.25 6.08 59.68
C TYR A 522 15.21 6.64 58.69
N LEU A 523 14.19 5.82 58.40
CA LEU A 523 12.99 6.26 57.68
C LEU A 523 12.27 7.35 58.49
N GLN A 524 11.98 8.46 57.84
CA GLN A 524 11.18 9.55 58.39
C GLN A 524 9.80 9.54 57.74
N THR A 525 8.74 9.62 58.54
CA THR A 525 7.35 9.62 58.06
C THR A 525 6.71 10.98 58.28
N ILE A 526 6.17 11.57 57.21
CA ILE A 526 5.46 12.86 57.21
C ILE A 526 4.01 12.60 56.80
N ALA A 527 3.13 12.46 57.79
CA ALA A 527 1.68 12.36 57.61
C ALA A 527 1.00 13.74 57.72
N ILE A 528 1.74 14.82 57.50
CA ILE A 528 1.28 16.21 57.54
C ILE A 528 0.94 16.65 56.11
N PRO A 529 -0.18 17.37 55.86
CA PRO A 529 -0.42 18.01 54.57
C PRO A 529 0.66 19.06 54.26
N VAL A 530 1.34 18.94 53.12
CA VAL A 530 2.41 19.84 52.66
C VAL A 530 1.92 20.68 51.48
N VAL A 531 2.19 21.98 51.50
CA VAL A 531 1.82 22.93 50.44
C VAL A 531 3.09 23.51 49.81
N LEU A 532 3.25 23.36 48.49
CA LEU A 532 4.35 23.86 47.68
C LEU A 532 3.82 25.00 46.79
N ASN A 533 4.07 26.26 47.15
CA ASN A 533 3.58 27.42 46.37
C ASN A 533 4.59 27.90 45.30
N SER A 534 5.83 27.45 45.40
CA SER A 534 6.94 27.68 44.46
C SER A 534 7.75 26.39 44.32
N PRO A 535 8.60 26.23 43.29
CA PRO A 535 9.43 25.03 43.16
C PRO A 535 10.24 24.75 44.44
N GLN A 536 10.13 23.52 44.96
CA GLN A 536 10.80 23.10 46.19
C GLN A 536 11.69 21.88 45.96
N THR A 537 12.88 21.92 46.54
CA THR A 537 13.84 20.81 46.47
C THR A 537 13.65 19.85 47.65
N VAL A 538 13.55 18.56 47.34
CA VAL A 538 13.64 17.45 48.29
C VAL A 538 15.01 16.81 48.14
N ASP A 539 15.94 17.18 49.02
CA ASP A 539 17.34 16.74 48.98
C ASP A 539 17.62 15.77 50.13
N ILE A 540 17.41 14.48 49.86
CA ILE A 540 17.47 13.44 50.88
C ILE A 540 18.56 12.43 50.54
N VAL A 541 19.36 12.04 51.53
CA VAL A 541 20.36 10.96 51.40
C VAL A 541 19.88 9.64 51.98
N ALA A 542 18.76 9.66 52.69
CA ALA A 542 18.12 8.53 53.35
C ALA A 542 16.60 8.61 53.20
N PRO A 543 15.84 7.52 53.42
CA PRO A 543 14.46 7.43 52.99
C PRO A 543 13.50 8.35 53.78
N VAL A 544 12.57 8.97 53.06
CA VAL A 544 11.46 9.76 53.61
C VAL A 544 10.17 9.28 52.99
N SER A 545 9.14 9.03 53.79
CA SER A 545 7.78 8.71 53.33
C SER A 545 6.83 9.85 53.66
N ILE A 546 6.14 10.37 52.65
CA ILE A 546 5.08 11.36 52.79
C ILE A 546 3.75 10.67 52.50
N SER A 547 2.94 10.55 53.54
CA SER A 547 1.57 10.03 53.47
C SER A 547 0.51 11.12 53.62
N GLY A 548 0.92 12.32 54.03
CA GLY A 548 0.08 13.51 53.96
C GLY A 548 -0.07 14.02 52.52
N ILE A 549 -1.13 14.79 52.26
CA ILE A 549 -1.41 15.38 50.95
C ILE A 549 -0.33 16.42 50.61
N VAL A 550 0.33 16.28 49.47
CA VAL A 550 1.18 17.30 48.84
C VAL A 550 0.34 18.10 47.84
N SER A 551 0.33 19.41 47.96
CA SER A 551 -0.55 20.32 47.18
C SER A 551 0.19 21.59 46.76
N GLY A 552 -0.45 22.43 45.94
CA GLY A 552 0.08 23.73 45.51
C GLY A 552 0.64 23.74 44.08
N SER A 553 1.03 24.93 43.61
CA SER A 553 1.45 25.17 42.22
C SER A 553 2.95 25.01 41.96
N GLY A 554 3.75 24.81 43.00
CA GLY A 554 5.19 24.65 42.91
C GLY A 554 5.61 23.26 42.44
N ASP A 555 6.70 23.19 41.68
CA ASP A 555 7.31 21.91 41.31
C ASP A 555 7.92 21.19 42.52
N LEU A 556 7.84 19.86 42.53
CA LEU A 556 8.62 19.02 43.44
C LEU A 556 9.92 18.59 42.74
N ILE A 557 11.07 19.02 43.25
CA ILE A 557 12.39 18.71 42.69
C ILE A 557 13.11 17.70 43.59
N LYS A 558 13.12 16.42 43.23
CA LYS A 558 13.79 15.36 43.98
C LYS A 558 15.27 15.26 43.60
N THR A 559 16.13 15.58 44.56
CA THR A 559 17.60 15.43 44.51
C THR A 559 18.09 14.48 45.62
N GLY A 560 19.40 14.25 45.69
CA GLY A 560 20.00 13.38 46.69
C GLY A 560 19.74 11.89 46.44
N ALA A 561 20.62 11.02 46.95
CA ALA A 561 20.61 9.59 46.62
C ALA A 561 19.48 8.78 47.30
N GLY A 562 18.78 9.36 48.28
CA GLY A 562 17.75 8.68 49.07
C GLY A 562 16.45 8.42 48.29
N THR A 563 15.58 7.61 48.88
CA THR A 563 14.23 7.30 48.35
C THR A 563 13.18 8.19 48.98
N LEU A 564 12.45 8.95 48.16
CA LEU A 564 11.22 9.65 48.57
C LEU A 564 10.04 8.75 48.23
N THR A 565 9.20 8.43 49.20
CA THR A 565 7.97 7.67 48.99
C THR A 565 6.76 8.60 49.09
N LEU A 566 5.92 8.63 48.06
CA LEU A 566 4.62 9.32 48.09
C LEU A 566 3.49 8.30 48.12
N SER A 567 2.56 8.47 49.06
CA SER A 567 1.43 7.54 49.26
C SER A 567 0.10 8.23 49.55
N GLY A 568 0.09 9.55 49.77
CA GLY A 568 -1.14 10.32 49.94
C GLY A 568 -1.81 10.63 48.59
N THR A 569 -3.11 10.92 48.61
CA THR A 569 -3.83 11.55 47.48
C THR A 569 -3.34 12.98 47.30
N ASN A 570 -2.38 13.17 46.40
CA ASN A 570 -1.73 14.46 46.19
C ASN A 570 -2.55 15.31 45.20
N THR A 571 -2.46 16.64 45.32
CA THR A 571 -3.20 17.60 44.48
C THR A 571 -2.29 18.73 44.01
N LEU A 572 -0.99 18.46 43.83
CA LEU A 572 -0.07 19.43 43.26
C LEU A 572 -0.42 19.71 41.79
N SER A 573 -0.22 20.93 41.32
CA SER A 573 -0.36 21.27 39.89
C SER A 573 0.97 21.63 39.23
N GLY A 574 2.05 21.74 40.02
CA GLY A 574 3.42 21.86 39.51
C GLY A 574 3.95 20.53 38.98
N GLY A 575 5.05 20.56 38.25
CA GLY A 575 5.73 19.36 37.74
C GLY A 575 6.47 18.59 38.84
N ILE A 576 6.79 17.32 38.56
CA ILE A 576 7.71 16.52 39.38
C ILE A 576 9.01 16.33 38.60
N ASN A 577 10.12 16.86 39.14
CA ASN A 577 11.45 16.77 38.54
C ASN A 577 12.33 15.85 39.39
N ILE A 578 12.72 14.69 38.87
CA ILE A 578 13.58 13.72 39.57
C ILE A 578 14.99 13.81 38.99
N SER A 579 15.87 14.54 39.65
CA SER A 579 17.25 14.74 39.21
C SER A 579 18.27 13.92 40.01
N GLY A 580 17.84 13.17 41.03
CA GLY A 580 18.68 12.19 41.74
C GLY A 580 17.91 11.28 42.71
N GLY A 581 18.42 10.06 42.90
CA GLY A 581 17.83 9.07 43.79
C GLY A 581 16.49 8.53 43.28
N THR A 582 15.67 7.98 44.18
CA THR A 582 14.40 7.32 43.82
C THR A 582 13.19 8.12 44.30
N LEU A 583 12.19 8.29 43.45
CA LEU A 583 10.81 8.58 43.84
C LEU A 583 10.00 7.29 43.72
N ALA A 584 9.50 6.77 44.84
CA ALA A 584 8.62 5.61 44.91
C ALA A 584 7.17 6.08 45.10
N VAL A 585 6.24 5.55 44.30
CA VAL A 585 4.80 5.85 44.39
C VAL A 585 4.04 4.59 44.83
N LEU A 586 3.22 4.75 45.87
CA LEU A 586 2.49 3.66 46.55
C LEU A 586 0.97 3.91 46.58
N GLY A 587 0.38 4.38 45.48
CA GLY A 587 -1.07 4.45 45.32
C GLY A 587 -1.47 5.38 44.20
N GLY A 588 -2.52 5.06 43.44
CA GLY A 588 -2.82 5.68 42.14
C GLY A 588 -3.25 7.15 42.11
N GLU A 589 -3.09 7.87 43.22
CA GLU A 589 -3.23 9.33 43.30
C GLU A 589 -1.98 9.97 43.96
N ALA A 590 -0.86 9.21 44.06
CA ALA A 590 0.40 9.72 44.60
C ALA A 590 1.01 10.76 43.66
N ILE A 591 0.73 10.69 42.36
CA ILE A 591 0.99 11.75 41.40
C ILE A 591 -0.36 12.12 40.76
N PRO A 592 -0.73 13.40 40.68
CA PRO A 592 -1.96 13.80 40.00
C PRO A 592 -1.91 13.46 38.50
N ASP A 593 -3.05 13.02 37.95
CA ASP A 593 -3.20 12.49 36.57
C ASP A 593 -2.78 13.45 35.45
N ASP A 594 -2.68 14.75 35.71
CA ASP A 594 -2.29 15.79 34.74
C ASP A 594 -0.85 16.29 34.92
N VAL A 595 -0.15 15.82 35.96
CA VAL A 595 1.21 16.27 36.28
C VAL A 595 2.24 15.61 35.39
N THR A 596 3.17 16.42 34.87
CA THR A 596 4.32 15.94 34.12
C THR A 596 5.43 15.49 35.07
N VAL A 597 5.95 14.28 34.85
CA VAL A 597 7.13 13.74 35.54
C VAL A 597 8.33 13.82 34.60
N THR A 598 9.35 14.57 35.01
CA THR A 598 10.60 14.75 34.26
C THR A 598 11.76 14.10 35.00
N LEU A 599 12.45 13.14 34.37
CA LEU A 599 13.62 12.48 34.93
C LEU A 599 14.91 13.09 34.35
N GLY A 600 15.75 13.66 35.21
CA GLY A 600 17.14 14.02 34.93
C GLY A 600 18.10 12.88 35.29
N THR A 601 19.37 13.01 34.92
CA THR A 601 20.42 11.98 35.10
C THR A 601 20.50 11.46 36.53
N GLY A 602 20.42 10.13 36.72
CA GLY A 602 20.55 9.49 38.03
C GLY A 602 19.27 9.49 38.88
N GLY A 603 18.15 9.98 38.33
CA GLY A 603 16.82 9.83 38.90
C GLY A 603 16.18 8.47 38.58
N VAL A 604 15.36 7.97 39.50
CA VAL A 604 14.56 6.75 39.32
C VAL A 604 13.11 7.03 39.74
N LEU A 605 12.16 6.69 38.88
CA LEU A 605 10.75 6.59 39.26
C LEU A 605 10.43 5.11 39.50
N SER A 606 10.03 4.73 40.71
CA SER A 606 9.57 3.38 41.06
C SER A 606 8.06 3.39 41.24
N VAL A 607 7.35 2.67 40.38
CA VAL A 607 5.89 2.53 40.39
C VAL A 607 5.56 1.23 41.11
N ASP A 608 5.32 1.34 42.43
CA ASP A 608 5.15 0.20 43.33
C ASP A 608 3.67 -0.18 43.51
N GLU A 609 2.76 0.74 43.21
CA GLU A 609 1.33 0.51 42.99
C GLU A 609 0.88 1.19 41.69
N ALA A 610 -0.29 0.81 41.16
CA ALA A 610 -0.77 1.33 39.87
C ALA A 610 -0.96 2.85 39.93
N GLU A 611 -0.39 3.59 38.97
CA GLU A 611 -0.29 5.06 38.97
C GLU A 611 -0.75 5.65 37.62
N THR A 612 -1.32 6.86 37.64
CA THR A 612 -1.62 7.65 36.43
C THR A 612 -0.89 8.99 36.48
N ILE A 613 -0.21 9.36 35.40
CA ILE A 613 0.49 10.64 35.28
C ILE A 613 0.10 11.38 34.00
N GLY A 614 0.34 12.69 33.95
CA GLY A 614 0.05 13.51 32.79
C GLY A 614 1.00 13.27 31.61
N ALA A 615 2.30 13.27 31.87
CA ALA A 615 3.32 13.05 30.85
C ALA A 615 4.61 12.51 31.46
N LEU A 616 5.34 11.70 30.69
CA LEU A 616 6.69 11.26 31.04
C LEU A 616 7.71 11.96 30.15
N ALA A 617 8.68 12.63 30.77
CA ALA A 617 9.71 13.41 30.08
C ALA A 617 11.11 13.18 30.68
N GLY A 618 12.14 13.62 29.96
CA GLY A 618 13.53 13.58 30.42
C GLY A 618 14.37 12.48 29.76
N GLY A 619 15.53 12.16 30.34
CA GLY A 619 16.52 11.26 29.73
C GLY A 619 17.66 10.83 30.64
N ALA A 620 18.39 9.78 30.25
CA ALA A 620 19.55 9.20 30.98
C ALA A 620 19.26 8.65 32.39
N SER A 621 18.06 8.09 32.56
CA SER A 621 17.53 7.58 33.83
C SER A 621 16.64 6.34 33.64
N THR A 622 16.10 5.79 34.73
CA THR A 622 15.31 4.54 34.71
C THR A 622 13.93 4.73 35.34
N VAL A 623 12.90 4.26 34.66
CA VAL A 623 11.58 4.01 35.26
C VAL A 623 11.50 2.51 35.62
N VAL A 624 11.09 2.18 36.83
CA VAL A 624 10.88 0.82 37.31
C VAL A 624 9.38 0.59 37.52
N LEU A 625 8.80 -0.30 36.73
CA LEU A 625 7.40 -0.70 36.80
C LEU A 625 7.28 -1.97 37.63
N ASN A 626 6.96 -1.86 38.91
CA ASN A 626 6.54 -3.02 39.70
C ASN A 626 5.04 -3.28 39.50
N GLU A 627 4.26 -2.21 39.30
CA GLU A 627 2.86 -2.22 38.91
C GLU A 627 2.61 -1.37 37.66
N LYS A 628 1.34 -1.25 37.25
CA LYS A 628 0.95 -0.53 36.01
C LYS A 628 1.19 0.98 36.10
N LEU A 629 1.86 1.56 35.10
CA LEU A 629 1.92 3.01 34.89
C LEU A 629 1.04 3.43 33.71
N THR A 630 0.14 4.38 33.93
CA THR A 630 -0.72 4.99 32.90
C THR A 630 -0.26 6.42 32.59
N ILE A 631 -0.10 6.76 31.31
CA ILE A 631 0.19 8.14 30.87
C ILE A 631 -1.06 8.72 30.20
N GLY A 632 -1.77 9.63 30.88
CA GLY A 632 -3.11 10.11 30.51
C GLY A 632 -3.20 11.55 29.96
N GLY A 633 -2.20 12.40 30.21
CA GLY A 633 -2.22 13.81 29.80
C GLY A 633 -1.77 14.06 28.35
N ALA A 634 -1.14 15.20 28.08
CA ALA A 634 -0.72 15.59 26.73
C ALA A 634 0.42 14.74 26.14
N GLY A 635 1.13 13.99 26.99
CA GLY A 635 2.33 13.22 26.64
C GLY A 635 3.61 14.07 26.60
N GLY A 636 4.76 13.41 26.75
CA GLY A 636 6.09 14.02 26.78
C GLY A 636 7.10 13.30 25.88
N THR A 637 8.38 13.62 26.03
CA THR A 637 9.47 12.89 25.36
C THR A 637 10.42 12.33 26.41
N TYR A 638 10.48 11.00 26.48
CA TYR A 638 11.35 10.26 27.38
C TYR A 638 12.41 9.46 26.59
N THR A 639 13.66 9.60 27.00
CA THR A 639 14.82 8.94 26.41
C THR A 639 15.60 8.08 27.41
N GLY A 640 15.03 7.77 28.58
CA GLY A 640 15.58 6.80 29.52
C GLY A 640 15.03 5.37 29.30
N GLY A 641 15.58 4.39 30.02
CA GLY A 641 15.08 3.02 29.99
C GLY A 641 13.86 2.82 30.88
N ILE A 642 13.00 1.85 30.53
CA ILE A 642 11.90 1.36 31.38
C ILE A 642 12.15 -0.11 31.69
N ALA A 643 12.10 -0.49 32.96
CA ALA A 643 12.35 -1.84 33.46
C ALA A 643 11.23 -2.28 34.42
N GLY A 644 11.26 -3.55 34.85
CA GLY A 644 10.29 -4.09 35.82
C GLY A 644 9.31 -5.09 35.22
N ALA A 645 8.33 -5.53 36.03
CA ALA A 645 7.35 -6.55 35.64
C ALA A 645 5.97 -5.98 35.29
N GLY A 646 5.67 -4.75 35.70
CA GLY A 646 4.38 -4.09 35.49
C GLY A 646 4.12 -3.62 34.06
N ASP A 647 2.86 -3.28 33.81
CA ASP A 647 2.36 -2.84 32.51
C ASP A 647 2.62 -1.34 32.26
N LEU A 648 2.74 -0.96 30.99
CA LEU A 648 2.78 0.43 30.54
C LEU A 648 1.54 0.74 29.69
N GLU A 649 0.67 1.61 30.19
CA GLU A 649 -0.52 2.06 29.48
C GLU A 649 -0.35 3.50 28.95
N ILE A 650 -0.66 3.68 27.67
CA ILE A 650 -0.66 4.95 26.97
C ILE A 650 -2.13 5.33 26.70
N ALA A 651 -2.62 6.30 27.47
CA ALA A 651 -3.99 6.82 27.42
C ALA A 651 -4.01 8.34 27.17
N THR A 652 -2.96 8.85 26.52
CA THR A 652 -2.70 10.29 26.36
C THR A 652 -3.69 10.95 25.39
N THR A 653 -3.85 12.27 25.50
CA THR A 653 -4.59 13.11 24.55
C THR A 653 -3.74 13.64 23.40
N GLY A 654 -2.41 13.48 23.49
CA GLY A 654 -1.42 13.95 22.53
C GLY A 654 -0.42 12.85 22.13
N THR A 655 0.87 13.16 22.16
CA THR A 655 1.94 12.22 21.79
C THR A 655 2.89 11.98 22.95
N GLN A 656 3.01 10.73 23.41
CA GLN A 656 4.11 10.29 24.27
C GLN A 656 5.19 9.66 23.41
N ALA A 657 6.41 10.22 23.43
CA ALA A 657 7.57 9.63 22.76
C ALA A 657 8.42 8.84 23.75
N ILE A 658 8.75 7.59 23.40
CA ILE A 658 9.64 6.72 24.17
C ILE A 658 10.72 6.24 23.19
N ASN A 659 11.91 6.82 23.28
CA ASN A 659 12.94 6.72 22.24
C ASN A 659 14.18 5.94 22.70
N SER A 660 14.03 5.03 23.66
CA SER A 660 15.12 4.23 24.18
C SER A 660 14.72 2.78 24.39
N ALA A 661 15.72 1.91 24.42
CA ALA A 661 15.56 0.50 24.74
C ALA A 661 14.96 0.32 26.14
N SER A 662 13.95 -0.54 26.25
CA SER A 662 13.27 -0.88 27.49
C SER A 662 13.31 -2.39 27.72
N SER A 663 13.29 -2.83 28.97
CA SER A 663 13.49 -4.23 29.38
C SER A 663 12.36 -4.79 30.24
N TYR A 664 11.29 -4.02 30.48
CA TYR A 664 10.14 -4.50 31.25
C TYR A 664 9.48 -5.73 30.60
N THR A 665 8.81 -6.54 31.41
CA THR A 665 8.18 -7.80 30.97
C THR A 665 6.65 -7.72 30.87
N GLY A 666 6.04 -6.69 31.48
CA GLY A 666 4.62 -6.43 31.36
C GLY A 666 4.20 -5.98 29.96
N SER A 667 2.89 -5.85 29.76
CA SER A 667 2.27 -5.48 28.49
C SER A 667 2.43 -3.98 28.20
N THR A 668 2.46 -3.63 26.92
CA THR A 668 2.28 -2.25 26.46
C THR A 668 0.86 -2.10 25.95
N ILE A 669 0.07 -1.21 26.55
CA ILE A 669 -1.35 -1.03 26.25
C ILE A 669 -1.54 0.36 25.63
N LEU A 670 -2.06 0.44 24.41
CA LEU A 670 -2.44 1.70 23.77
C LEU A 670 -3.95 1.84 23.84
N THR A 671 -4.44 2.74 24.70
CA THR A 671 -5.88 3.00 24.89
C THR A 671 -6.32 4.28 24.17
N ALA A 672 -5.47 5.31 24.12
CA ALA A 672 -5.74 6.57 23.43
C ALA A 672 -4.45 7.30 23.00
N GLY A 673 -4.60 8.38 22.23
CA GLY A 673 -3.48 9.24 21.85
C GLY A 673 -2.49 8.59 20.90
N THR A 674 -1.26 9.10 20.91
CA THR A 674 -0.16 8.61 20.07
C THR A 674 1.04 8.18 20.92
N LEU A 675 1.48 6.93 20.76
CA LEU A 675 2.79 6.48 21.21
C LEU A 675 3.78 6.64 20.05
N SER A 676 4.78 7.51 20.19
CA SER A 676 5.91 7.59 19.26
C SER A 676 7.07 6.75 19.78
N ALA A 677 7.17 5.50 19.32
CA ALA A 677 8.31 4.65 19.59
C ALA A 677 9.31 4.79 18.44
N ASN A 678 10.61 4.98 18.72
CA ASN A 678 11.64 4.98 17.66
C ASN A 678 12.78 3.96 17.82
N ASP A 679 12.84 3.21 18.92
CA ASP A 679 13.84 2.14 19.09
C ASP A 679 13.27 0.76 18.71
N SER A 680 14.14 -0.22 18.47
CA SER A 680 13.79 -1.62 18.22
C SER A 680 13.29 -2.39 19.44
N THR A 681 13.62 -1.96 20.67
CA THR A 681 13.23 -2.62 21.93
C THR A 681 12.43 -1.70 22.86
N THR A 682 11.65 -0.78 22.31
CA THR A 682 10.80 0.13 23.11
C THR A 682 9.69 -0.61 23.89
N PHE A 683 9.26 -1.78 23.43
CA PHE A 683 8.14 -2.54 23.99
C PHE A 683 8.58 -3.63 24.98
N GLY A 684 9.62 -3.34 25.76
CA GLY A 684 10.19 -4.27 26.72
C GLY A 684 10.98 -5.40 26.08
N ASN A 685 11.08 -6.53 26.78
CA ASN A 685 11.86 -7.70 26.35
C ASN A 685 11.13 -8.61 25.34
N GLY A 686 9.94 -8.23 24.88
CA GLY A 686 9.14 -9.02 23.93
C GLY A 686 8.21 -10.07 24.57
N THR A 687 8.14 -10.20 25.90
CA THR A 687 7.28 -11.19 26.57
C THR A 687 5.85 -10.69 26.78
N GLY A 688 5.68 -9.44 27.21
CA GLY A 688 4.36 -8.81 27.39
C GLY A 688 3.63 -8.58 26.06
N VAL A 689 2.30 -8.46 26.13
CA VAL A 689 1.46 -8.23 24.95
C VAL A 689 1.56 -6.77 24.51
N LEU A 690 1.73 -6.53 23.22
CA LEU A 690 1.47 -5.22 22.62
C LEU A 690 -0.03 -5.15 22.29
N GLN A 691 -0.79 -4.46 23.14
CA GLN A 691 -2.23 -4.37 23.05
C GLN A 691 -2.66 -3.04 22.41
N PHE A 692 -3.28 -3.15 21.24
CA PHE A 692 -3.98 -2.09 20.54
C PHE A 692 -5.44 -2.03 21.04
N ASN A 693 -5.67 -1.22 22.07
CA ASN A 693 -6.98 -0.99 22.69
C ASN A 693 -7.56 0.39 22.30
N GLY A 694 -7.12 0.92 21.16
CA GLY A 694 -7.35 2.29 20.70
C GLY A 694 -6.04 2.97 20.29
N GLY A 695 -6.11 4.29 20.06
CA GLY A 695 -4.93 5.13 19.82
C GLY A 695 -4.09 4.81 18.57
N THR A 696 -2.91 5.43 18.51
CA THR A 696 -1.98 5.38 17.38
C THR A 696 -0.58 4.99 17.87
N LEU A 697 0.00 3.94 17.29
CA LEU A 697 1.44 3.74 17.33
C LEU A 697 2.06 4.48 16.14
N PHE A 698 2.77 5.59 16.40
CA PHE A 698 3.46 6.37 15.40
C PHE A 698 4.94 5.99 15.31
N ARG A 699 5.41 5.85 14.07
CA ARG A 699 6.81 5.54 13.74
C ARG A 699 7.41 6.70 12.95
N GLY A 700 8.35 7.40 13.59
CA GLY A 700 9.13 8.46 12.97
C GLY A 700 10.08 7.93 11.89
N SER A 701 10.76 8.85 11.22
CA SER A 701 11.71 8.56 10.14
C SER A 701 12.90 7.76 10.66
N GLN A 702 13.01 6.48 10.28
CA GLN A 702 14.09 5.59 10.72
C GLN A 702 14.77 4.88 9.56
N SER A 703 16.07 4.63 9.70
CA SER A 703 16.88 3.97 8.67
C SER A 703 16.77 2.45 8.66
N VAL A 704 16.31 1.81 9.74
CA VAL A 704 16.31 0.35 9.95
C VAL A 704 14.89 -0.19 10.16
N ALA A 705 14.64 -1.43 9.74
CA ALA A 705 13.37 -2.12 10.00
C ALA A 705 13.23 -2.46 11.49
N GLN A 706 12.04 -2.23 12.04
CA GLN A 706 11.76 -2.56 13.43
C GLN A 706 11.18 -3.96 13.54
N ILE A 707 11.53 -4.69 14.59
CA ILE A 707 11.00 -6.03 14.85
C ILE A 707 10.17 -5.98 16.13
N PHE A 708 8.89 -6.35 16.04
CA PHE A 708 8.06 -6.63 17.20
C PHE A 708 8.18 -8.10 17.56
N ALA A 709 8.76 -8.35 18.73
CA ALA A 709 8.85 -9.68 19.32
C ALA A 709 7.60 -10.02 20.15
N ASN A 710 6.93 -9.00 20.71
CA ASN A 710 5.74 -9.13 21.53
C ASN A 710 4.58 -9.82 20.80
N PRO A 711 3.78 -10.68 21.46
CA PRO A 711 2.45 -11.03 21.00
C PRO A 711 1.60 -9.76 20.78
N VAL A 712 0.71 -9.77 19.79
CA VAL A 712 -0.07 -8.58 19.42
C VAL A 712 -1.55 -8.87 19.55
N MET A 713 -2.25 -7.99 20.27
CA MET A 713 -3.70 -8.07 20.45
C MET A 713 -4.34 -6.77 19.99
N VAL A 714 -5.44 -6.87 19.24
CA VAL A 714 -6.24 -5.74 18.77
C VAL A 714 -7.63 -5.86 19.37
N SER A 715 -7.90 -5.05 20.40
CA SER A 715 -9.17 -5.02 21.12
C SER A 715 -10.07 -3.84 20.75
N ALA A 716 -9.55 -2.81 20.09
CA ALA A 716 -10.34 -1.73 19.48
C ALA A 716 -9.69 -1.26 18.17
N ASP A 717 -10.36 -0.36 17.44
CA ASP A 717 -9.79 0.23 16.23
C ASP A 717 -8.56 1.08 16.59
N SER A 718 -7.43 0.71 16.00
CA SER A 718 -6.13 1.34 16.29
C SER A 718 -5.37 1.63 15.01
N ILE A 719 -4.42 2.55 15.11
CA ILE A 719 -3.61 2.99 13.96
C ILE A 719 -2.15 2.62 14.18
N LEU A 720 -1.53 2.00 13.18
CA LEU A 720 -0.09 1.89 13.02
C LEU A 720 0.33 2.86 11.91
N ALA A 721 0.94 3.98 12.30
CA ALA A 721 1.34 5.06 11.41
C ALA A 721 2.85 5.07 11.19
N GLY A 722 3.30 5.26 9.94
CA GLY A 722 4.71 5.45 9.61
C GLY A 722 4.94 6.64 8.70
N ASN A 723 6.06 7.33 8.89
CA ASN A 723 6.48 8.49 8.08
C ASN A 723 7.75 8.18 7.25
N PRO A 724 7.67 7.39 6.16
CA PRO A 724 8.81 7.10 5.32
C PRO A 724 9.20 8.34 4.48
N THR A 725 10.36 8.94 4.78
CA THR A 725 10.94 10.07 4.01
C THR A 725 11.64 9.65 2.70
N GLY A 726 11.58 8.36 2.34
CA GLY A 726 12.12 7.75 1.12
C GLY A 726 12.41 6.26 1.28
N GLY A 727 12.22 5.49 0.21
CA GLY A 727 12.41 4.03 0.18
C GLY A 727 11.35 3.25 0.96
N ASN A 728 11.62 1.97 1.22
CA ASN A 728 10.73 1.10 2.00
C ASN A 728 11.08 1.17 3.48
N ARG A 729 10.06 1.33 4.32
CA ARG A 729 10.17 1.27 5.79
C ARG A 729 9.29 0.16 6.30
N SER A 730 9.85 -0.78 7.05
CA SER A 730 9.15 -1.97 7.49
C SER A 730 8.98 -2.04 9.01
N VAL A 731 7.77 -2.40 9.43
CA VAL A 731 7.49 -3.00 10.74
C VAL A 731 7.38 -4.51 10.55
N ILE A 732 8.19 -5.28 11.27
CA ILE A 732 8.30 -6.72 11.13
C ILE A 732 7.68 -7.39 12.36
N PHE A 733 6.64 -8.18 12.15
CA PHE A 733 6.10 -9.09 13.15
C PHE A 733 6.81 -10.44 12.97
N GLY A 734 7.85 -10.63 13.80
CA GLY A 734 8.83 -11.71 13.64
C GLY A 734 8.24 -13.09 13.88
N ALA A 735 7.63 -13.28 15.05
CA ALA A 735 6.92 -14.50 15.47
C ALA A 735 5.54 -14.23 16.08
N ALA A 736 5.16 -12.95 16.20
CA ALA A 736 3.94 -12.50 16.84
C ALA A 736 2.69 -12.90 16.04
N THR A 737 1.72 -13.52 16.72
CA THR A 737 0.35 -13.63 16.18
C THR A 737 -0.37 -12.31 16.45
N ILE A 738 -1.07 -11.80 15.44
CA ILE A 738 -1.95 -10.62 15.56
C ILE A 738 -3.37 -11.14 15.78
N THR A 739 -3.85 -11.04 17.01
CA THR A 739 -5.18 -11.53 17.39
C THR A 739 -6.17 -10.39 17.52
N SER A 740 -7.46 -10.65 17.25
CA SER A 740 -8.55 -9.75 17.61
C SER A 740 -9.49 -10.45 18.58
N THR A 741 -9.87 -9.77 19.66
CA THR A 741 -10.74 -10.29 20.72
C THR A 741 -12.13 -9.65 20.72
N ASN A 742 -12.24 -8.39 20.27
CA ASN A 742 -13.49 -7.61 20.25
C ASN A 742 -13.82 -7.01 18.86
N GLY A 743 -13.23 -7.53 17.78
CA GLY A 743 -13.50 -7.06 16.42
C GLY A 743 -12.77 -5.78 16.01
N GLY A 744 -11.88 -5.24 16.85
CA GLY A 744 -11.05 -4.08 16.52
C GLY A 744 -10.15 -4.33 15.29
N ALA A 745 -10.03 -3.31 14.44
CA ALA A 745 -9.22 -3.33 13.23
C ALA A 745 -7.89 -2.59 13.42
N LEU A 746 -6.82 -3.11 12.81
CA LEU A 746 -5.52 -2.42 12.74
C LEU A 746 -5.40 -1.67 11.43
N THR A 747 -5.45 -0.33 11.49
CA THR A 747 -5.25 0.55 10.34
C THR A 747 -3.77 0.87 10.17
N VAL A 748 -3.19 0.43 9.07
CA VAL A 748 -1.80 0.73 8.69
C VAL A 748 -1.82 1.95 7.77
N THR A 749 -1.17 3.04 8.16
CA THR A 749 -1.19 4.30 7.39
C THR A 749 0.20 4.88 7.17
N ASN A 750 0.38 5.52 6.02
CA ASN A 750 1.59 6.22 5.64
C ASN A 750 1.35 7.73 5.77
N THR A 751 2.00 8.36 6.75
CA THR A 751 1.84 9.79 7.08
C THR A 751 2.91 10.68 6.43
N ALA A 752 3.62 10.19 5.42
CA ALA A 752 4.65 10.98 4.75
C ALA A 752 4.05 12.18 4.00
N ALA A 753 4.54 13.38 4.31
CA ALA A 753 4.13 14.63 3.68
C ALA A 753 4.56 14.73 2.20
N SER A 754 5.48 13.86 1.74
CA SER A 754 6.01 13.85 0.38
C SER A 754 6.14 12.42 -0.16
N GLY A 755 5.13 11.95 -0.89
CA GLY A 755 5.25 11.21 -2.17
C GLY A 755 5.99 9.87 -2.28
N ALA A 756 7.10 9.68 -1.57
CA ALA A 756 8.24 8.92 -2.09
C ALA A 756 8.58 7.66 -1.28
N GLY A 757 7.83 7.36 -0.21
CA GLY A 757 8.11 6.25 0.70
C GLY A 757 7.00 5.21 0.74
N ILE A 758 7.36 3.94 0.92
CA ILE A 758 6.43 2.83 1.16
C ILE A 758 6.48 2.47 2.65
N PHE A 759 5.33 2.47 3.31
CA PHE A 759 5.21 1.90 4.66
C PHE A 759 4.75 0.44 4.57
N GLN A 760 5.60 -0.47 5.00
CA GLN A 760 5.40 -1.91 4.89
C GLN A 760 5.15 -2.53 6.26
N VAL A 761 4.11 -3.34 6.38
CA VAL A 761 3.95 -4.29 7.49
C VAL A 761 4.37 -5.67 6.98
N ARG A 762 5.31 -6.32 7.66
CA ARG A 762 5.87 -7.61 7.25
C ARG A 762 5.58 -8.68 8.29
N LEU A 763 4.96 -9.78 7.84
CA LEU A 763 4.75 -10.98 8.65
C LEU A 763 5.76 -12.03 8.17
N THR A 764 6.79 -12.38 8.95
CA THR A 764 7.95 -13.14 8.45
C THR A 764 8.04 -14.63 8.83
N HIS A 765 7.33 -15.06 9.87
CA HIS A 765 7.30 -16.48 10.27
C HIS A 765 5.96 -17.13 9.95
N THR A 766 5.96 -18.47 9.91
CA THR A 766 4.75 -19.28 9.77
C THR A 766 3.81 -19.15 10.97
N SER A 767 4.31 -18.77 12.15
CA SER A 767 3.50 -18.44 13.33
C SER A 767 2.98 -17.00 13.35
N ALA A 768 3.45 -16.14 12.44
CA ALA A 768 2.99 -14.74 12.34
C ALA A 768 1.64 -14.67 11.61
N ASN A 769 0.63 -15.29 12.21
CA ASN A 769 -0.75 -15.35 11.73
C ASN A 769 -1.50 -14.08 12.12
N SER A 770 -2.59 -13.77 11.41
CA SER A 770 -3.48 -12.68 11.80
C SER A 770 -4.94 -13.10 11.74
N SER A 771 -5.65 -12.96 12.86
CA SER A 771 -7.12 -13.00 12.89
C SER A 771 -7.75 -11.61 12.95
N ALA A 772 -6.97 -10.57 13.24
CA ALA A 772 -7.45 -9.19 13.24
C ALA A 772 -7.69 -8.67 11.81
N PRO A 773 -8.77 -7.90 11.59
CA PRO A 773 -8.92 -7.11 10.37
C PRO A 773 -7.73 -6.13 10.20
N ILE A 774 -7.20 -6.03 8.99
CA ILE A 774 -6.10 -5.11 8.65
C ILE A 774 -6.60 -4.15 7.58
N ILE A 775 -6.53 -2.86 7.85
CA ILE A 775 -6.90 -1.81 6.89
C ILE A 775 -5.61 -1.18 6.36
N LEU A 776 -5.33 -1.37 5.07
CA LEU A 776 -4.20 -0.76 4.38
C LEU A 776 -4.60 0.64 3.89
N GLY A 777 -4.45 1.63 4.77
CA GLY A 777 -4.91 3.01 4.56
C GLY A 777 -4.25 3.72 3.38
N GLN A 778 -4.88 4.82 2.94
CA GLN A 778 -4.32 5.77 1.98
C GLN A 778 -3.40 6.73 2.75
N GLY A 779 -2.14 6.86 2.37
CA GLY A 779 -1.41 8.10 2.67
C GLY A 779 -1.85 9.17 1.67
N ASP A 780 -1.95 10.43 2.08
CA ASP A 780 -2.22 11.55 1.15
C ASP A 780 -1.23 11.58 -0.03
N PHE A 781 -0.05 10.98 0.15
CA PHE A 781 1.02 10.94 -0.85
C PHE A 781 1.86 9.63 -0.89
N GLY A 782 1.52 8.56 -0.15
CA GLY A 782 2.41 7.39 -0.03
C GLY A 782 1.69 6.03 0.04
N SER A 783 2.36 4.97 -0.41
CA SER A 783 1.80 3.61 -0.47
C SER A 783 1.96 2.85 0.84
N VAL A 784 1.00 1.96 1.12
CA VAL A 784 1.04 0.97 2.19
C VAL A 784 1.08 -0.43 1.59
N GLU A 785 1.96 -1.30 2.10
CA GLU A 785 2.03 -2.70 1.67
C GLU A 785 2.00 -3.67 2.85
N LEU A 786 1.27 -4.77 2.70
CA LEU A 786 1.33 -5.92 3.59
C LEU A 786 2.18 -7.01 2.94
N LEU A 787 3.32 -7.32 3.55
CA LEU A 787 4.30 -8.27 3.04
C LEU A 787 4.26 -9.59 3.83
N LEU A 788 3.70 -10.62 3.22
CA LEU A 788 3.63 -11.98 3.74
C LEU A 788 4.90 -12.73 3.31
N THR A 789 5.80 -13.00 4.25
CA THR A 789 7.03 -13.77 3.99
C THR A 789 7.07 -14.98 4.92
N ASN A 790 7.37 -16.17 4.40
CA ASN A 790 7.68 -17.30 5.26
C ASN A 790 9.20 -17.55 5.24
N SER A 791 9.84 -17.47 6.42
CA SER A 791 11.25 -17.83 6.59
C SER A 791 11.50 -19.35 6.62
N ALA A 792 10.48 -20.15 6.94
CA ALA A 792 10.55 -21.62 7.05
C ALA A 792 9.41 -22.31 6.27
N THR A 793 9.47 -23.64 6.14
CA THR A 793 8.38 -24.46 5.60
C THR A 793 7.13 -24.34 6.47
N GLY A 794 5.95 -24.31 5.83
CA GLY A 794 4.67 -24.20 6.53
C GLY A 794 3.75 -23.12 5.96
N THR A 795 2.68 -22.86 6.71
CA THR A 795 1.56 -22.01 6.28
C THR A 795 1.38 -20.87 7.25
N GLN A 796 1.42 -19.63 6.74
CA GLN A 796 0.95 -18.44 7.45
C GLN A 796 -0.54 -18.26 7.16
N VAL A 797 -1.36 -17.98 8.16
CA VAL A 797 -2.82 -17.89 8.04
C VAL A 797 -3.27 -16.47 8.37
N ILE A 798 -3.92 -15.84 7.40
CA ILE A 798 -4.56 -14.53 7.54
C ILE A 798 -6.07 -14.76 7.40
N SER A 799 -6.75 -14.84 8.53
CA SER A 799 -8.20 -15.05 8.60
C SER A 799 -8.99 -13.76 8.75
N GLY A 800 -8.38 -12.71 9.30
CA GLY A 800 -8.98 -11.38 9.34
C GLY A 800 -9.12 -10.75 7.95
N ASN A 801 -10.13 -9.90 7.76
CA ASN A 801 -10.35 -9.19 6.50
C ASN A 801 -9.24 -8.16 6.25
N ILE A 802 -8.71 -8.13 5.04
CA ILE A 802 -7.78 -7.10 4.57
C ILE A 802 -8.54 -6.12 3.68
N SER A 803 -8.46 -4.83 3.95
CA SER A 803 -9.18 -3.77 3.21
C SER A 803 -8.29 -2.56 2.93
N GLY A 804 -8.84 -1.53 2.26
CA GLY A 804 -8.14 -0.29 1.95
C GLY A 804 -7.49 -0.25 0.56
N ASN A 805 -6.61 0.72 0.32
CA ASN A 805 -6.04 0.97 -1.00
C ASN A 805 -4.63 0.40 -1.18
N GLY A 806 -4.02 -0.08 -0.09
CA GLY A 806 -2.71 -0.68 -0.13
C GLY A 806 -2.68 -2.03 -0.85
N LYS A 807 -1.45 -2.52 -1.04
CA LYS A 807 -1.13 -3.72 -1.80
C LYS A 807 -0.74 -4.86 -0.88
N VAL A 808 -1.11 -6.09 -1.22
CA VAL A 808 -0.64 -7.29 -0.52
C VAL A 808 0.42 -7.95 -1.37
N ILE A 809 1.53 -8.36 -0.74
CA ILE A 809 2.65 -9.02 -1.41
C ILE A 809 2.96 -10.33 -0.71
N LYS A 810 2.95 -11.43 -1.46
CA LYS A 810 3.43 -12.73 -1.00
C LYS A 810 4.85 -12.99 -1.52
N ASN A 811 5.79 -13.11 -0.59
CA ASN A 811 7.16 -13.53 -0.83
C ASN A 811 7.39 -15.00 -0.44
N GLY A 812 8.29 -15.67 -1.14
CA GLY A 812 8.74 -17.02 -0.84
C GLY A 812 9.68 -17.53 -1.92
N THR A 813 10.51 -18.51 -1.61
CA THR A 813 11.42 -19.11 -2.60
C THR A 813 10.94 -20.47 -3.10
N THR A 814 9.98 -21.10 -2.40
CA THR A 814 9.47 -22.44 -2.73
C THR A 814 7.99 -22.56 -2.43
N THR A 815 7.29 -23.47 -3.13
CA THR A 815 5.84 -23.69 -2.98
C THR A 815 5.42 -24.33 -1.64
N SER A 816 6.37 -24.87 -0.86
CA SER A 816 6.16 -25.35 0.52
C SER A 816 6.02 -24.21 1.55
N ARG A 817 6.21 -22.96 1.12
CA ARG A 817 6.06 -21.74 1.91
C ARG A 817 4.77 -21.04 1.50
N SER A 818 3.70 -21.27 2.26
CA SER A 818 2.35 -20.84 1.87
C SER A 818 1.78 -19.73 2.75
N ALA A 819 0.93 -18.90 2.16
CA ALA A 819 0.03 -18.00 2.87
C ALA A 819 -1.41 -18.39 2.54
N THR A 820 -2.24 -18.51 3.57
CA THR A 820 -3.68 -18.78 3.44
C THR A 820 -4.44 -17.50 3.72
N LEU A 821 -5.18 -17.03 2.72
CA LEU A 821 -6.04 -15.85 2.82
C LEU A 821 -7.49 -16.33 2.92
N SER A 822 -8.10 -16.17 4.10
CA SER A 822 -9.47 -16.64 4.36
C SER A 822 -10.48 -15.51 4.57
N GLY A 823 -10.02 -14.27 4.74
CA GLY A 823 -10.88 -13.10 4.89
C GLY A 823 -11.65 -12.74 3.61
N ASN A 824 -12.80 -12.08 3.79
CA ASN A 824 -13.52 -11.41 2.72
C ASN A 824 -12.82 -10.07 2.42
N ASN A 825 -11.76 -10.13 1.62
CA ASN A 825 -10.85 -9.01 1.45
C ASN A 825 -11.36 -8.00 0.41
N SER A 826 -11.15 -6.71 0.66
CA SER A 826 -11.58 -5.61 -0.22
C SER A 826 -10.45 -4.68 -0.66
N PHE A 827 -9.19 -5.01 -0.34
CA PHE A 827 -8.05 -4.17 -0.70
C PHE A 827 -7.92 -3.99 -2.23
N SER A 828 -7.64 -2.76 -2.68
CA SER A 828 -7.65 -2.42 -4.11
C SER A 828 -6.26 -2.31 -4.75
N GLY A 829 -5.17 -2.28 -3.98
CA GLY A 829 -3.80 -2.16 -4.49
C GLY A 829 -3.26 -3.40 -5.22
N GLY A 830 -4.04 -4.48 -5.25
CA GLY A 830 -3.69 -5.75 -5.90
C GLY A 830 -2.91 -6.71 -5.00
N LEU A 831 -2.83 -7.97 -5.45
CA LEU A 831 -2.07 -9.04 -4.81
C LEU A 831 -0.88 -9.39 -5.69
N GLU A 832 0.33 -9.08 -5.24
CA GLU A 832 1.55 -9.50 -5.93
C GLU A 832 2.12 -10.77 -5.31
N ILE A 833 2.42 -11.76 -6.14
CA ILE A 833 3.02 -13.02 -5.72
C ILE A 833 4.40 -13.08 -6.35
N ARG A 834 5.42 -12.88 -5.51
CA ARG A 834 6.84 -12.97 -5.88
C ARG A 834 7.42 -14.37 -5.66
N GLY A 835 6.68 -15.25 -4.99
CA GLY A 835 7.05 -16.65 -4.84
C GLY A 835 6.32 -17.40 -3.71
N GLY A 836 6.40 -18.73 -3.77
CA GLY A 836 5.70 -19.63 -2.87
C GLY A 836 4.22 -19.82 -3.19
N ARG A 837 3.45 -20.35 -2.23
CA ARG A 837 2.03 -20.70 -2.44
C ARG A 837 1.09 -19.67 -1.82
N VAL A 838 -0.02 -19.38 -2.50
CA VAL A 838 -1.20 -18.70 -1.93
C VAL A 838 -2.38 -19.66 -1.94
N ASN A 839 -2.97 -19.91 -0.78
CA ASN A 839 -4.23 -20.63 -0.64
C ASN A 839 -5.37 -19.61 -0.47
N PHE A 840 -6.31 -19.60 -1.41
CA PHE A 840 -7.53 -18.81 -1.34
C PHE A 840 -8.63 -19.62 -0.66
N ASN A 841 -9.18 -19.08 0.43
CA ASN A 841 -10.28 -19.69 1.17
C ASN A 841 -11.55 -18.84 1.20
N HIS A 842 -11.60 -17.81 0.35
CA HIS A 842 -12.78 -16.99 0.10
C HIS A 842 -12.73 -16.48 -1.36
N ASN A 843 -13.88 -16.19 -1.97
CA ASN A 843 -13.94 -15.69 -3.37
C ASN A 843 -13.24 -14.34 -3.52
N ASN A 844 -13.36 -13.49 -2.50
CA ASN A 844 -12.68 -12.19 -2.42
C ASN A 844 -11.31 -12.25 -1.72
N ALA A 845 -10.72 -13.43 -1.51
CA ALA A 845 -9.46 -13.56 -0.75
C ALA A 845 -8.29 -12.76 -1.37
N ALA A 846 -8.30 -12.50 -2.68
CA ALA A 846 -7.29 -11.71 -3.37
C ALA A 846 -7.56 -10.19 -3.41
N GLY A 847 -8.62 -9.71 -2.73
CA GLY A 847 -9.03 -8.31 -2.80
C GLY A 847 -9.77 -7.99 -4.10
N THR A 848 -9.78 -6.72 -4.50
CA THR A 848 -10.45 -6.25 -5.73
C THR A 848 -9.49 -5.89 -6.86
N GLY A 849 -8.19 -5.76 -6.56
CA GLY A 849 -7.16 -5.44 -7.55
C GLY A 849 -6.72 -6.65 -8.39
N VAL A 850 -5.77 -6.41 -9.31
CA VAL A 850 -5.14 -7.46 -10.14
C VAL A 850 -4.27 -8.38 -9.28
N ILE A 851 -4.25 -9.67 -9.61
CA ILE A 851 -3.25 -10.62 -9.10
C ILE A 851 -2.05 -10.59 -10.05
N THR A 852 -0.87 -10.23 -9.55
CA THR A 852 0.37 -10.22 -10.35
C THR A 852 1.27 -11.38 -9.93
N VAL A 853 1.71 -12.19 -10.89
CA VAL A 853 2.56 -13.37 -10.67
C VAL A 853 3.95 -13.09 -11.27
N ASN A 854 4.96 -12.91 -10.41
CA ASN A 854 6.29 -12.37 -10.79
C ASN A 854 7.44 -13.40 -10.68
N SER A 855 7.15 -14.70 -10.58
CA SER A 855 8.18 -15.74 -10.40
C SER A 855 7.72 -17.11 -10.91
N THR A 856 8.67 -18.03 -11.07
CA THR A 856 8.44 -19.41 -11.52
C THR A 856 8.04 -20.34 -10.37
N ALA A 857 8.52 -20.12 -9.15
CA ALA A 857 8.28 -20.99 -8.00
C ALA A 857 6.97 -20.62 -7.25
N ILE A 858 5.85 -20.59 -7.97
CA ILE A 858 4.56 -20.10 -7.46
C ILE A 858 3.50 -21.20 -7.48
N ALA A 859 2.58 -21.14 -6.51
CA ALA A 859 1.41 -21.99 -6.46
C ALA A 859 0.15 -21.20 -6.11
N LEU A 860 -0.93 -21.39 -6.86
CA LEU A 860 -2.27 -20.89 -6.57
C LEU A 860 -3.16 -22.08 -6.18
N ALA A 861 -3.79 -21.99 -5.02
CA ALA A 861 -4.53 -23.12 -4.47
C ALA A 861 -5.85 -22.68 -3.83
N ALA A 862 -6.81 -23.60 -3.76
CA ALA A 862 -7.95 -23.49 -2.86
C ALA A 862 -7.93 -24.66 -1.86
N THR A 863 -8.11 -24.37 -0.56
CA THR A 863 -8.18 -25.44 0.47
C THR A 863 -9.59 -25.70 0.99
N VAL A 864 -10.57 -24.95 0.50
CA VAL A 864 -12.01 -25.14 0.75
C VAL A 864 -12.78 -25.14 -0.57
N SER A 865 -13.98 -25.72 -0.61
CA SER A 865 -14.77 -25.84 -1.84
C SER A 865 -15.43 -24.53 -2.24
N GLY A 866 -15.82 -24.42 -3.52
CA GLY A 866 -16.60 -23.28 -4.03
C GLY A 866 -15.82 -21.98 -4.26
N ILE A 867 -14.49 -22.05 -4.30
CA ILE A 867 -13.65 -20.87 -4.51
C ILE A 867 -13.62 -20.49 -5.99
N ASN A 868 -14.16 -19.31 -6.29
CA ASN A 868 -14.03 -18.63 -7.58
C ASN A 868 -13.33 -17.28 -7.37
N ILE A 869 -12.14 -17.15 -7.94
CA ILE A 869 -11.37 -15.91 -7.97
C ILE A 869 -11.67 -15.19 -9.28
N SER A 870 -12.39 -14.08 -9.19
CA SER A 870 -12.78 -13.24 -10.33
C SER A 870 -11.75 -12.17 -10.68
N ASN A 871 -10.68 -12.04 -9.89
CA ASN A 871 -9.61 -11.08 -10.16
C ASN A 871 -8.89 -11.43 -11.47
N ASN A 872 -8.57 -10.40 -12.26
CA ASN A 872 -7.66 -10.58 -13.39
C ASN A 872 -6.28 -11.01 -12.88
N VAL A 873 -5.63 -11.89 -13.64
CA VAL A 873 -4.30 -12.42 -13.31
C VAL A 873 -3.31 -11.97 -14.38
N SER A 874 -2.28 -11.23 -14.00
CA SER A 874 -1.18 -10.81 -14.87
C SER A 874 0.04 -11.67 -14.60
N LEU A 875 0.47 -12.43 -15.60
CA LEU A 875 1.68 -13.23 -15.59
C LEU A 875 2.85 -12.38 -16.09
N ALA A 876 3.90 -12.23 -15.28
CA ALA A 876 5.16 -11.66 -15.74
C ALA A 876 5.95 -12.66 -16.59
N ALA A 877 7.02 -12.19 -17.24
CA ALA A 877 7.87 -13.04 -18.06
C ALA A 877 8.37 -14.27 -17.27
N ASN A 878 8.28 -15.44 -17.90
CA ASN A 878 8.57 -16.76 -17.37
C ASN A 878 7.72 -17.20 -16.18
N ALA A 879 6.60 -16.54 -15.86
CA ALA A 879 5.75 -16.99 -14.77
C ALA A 879 5.12 -18.35 -15.09
N ASP A 880 5.20 -19.30 -14.15
CA ASP A 880 4.59 -20.63 -14.26
C ASP A 880 3.92 -21.03 -12.93
N PRO A 881 2.81 -20.36 -12.56
CA PRO A 881 2.12 -20.71 -11.33
C PRO A 881 1.52 -22.11 -11.43
N ALA A 882 1.91 -22.97 -10.49
CA ALA A 882 1.30 -24.27 -10.30
C ALA A 882 -0.12 -24.12 -9.73
N LEU A 883 -1.12 -24.77 -10.32
CA LEU A 883 -2.52 -24.70 -9.90
C LEU A 883 -2.92 -25.93 -9.09
N PHE A 884 -3.61 -25.72 -7.96
CA PHE A 884 -4.02 -26.80 -7.04
C PHE A 884 -5.50 -26.66 -6.63
N GLY A 885 -6.28 -27.73 -6.84
CA GLY A 885 -7.52 -27.97 -6.09
C GLY A 885 -7.22 -28.95 -4.97
N GLY A 886 -7.48 -28.61 -3.70
CA GLY A 886 -7.27 -29.51 -2.56
C GLY A 886 -8.14 -30.77 -2.63
N THR A 887 -8.02 -31.67 -1.65
CA THR A 887 -8.60 -33.03 -1.73
C THR A 887 -10.13 -33.05 -1.89
N SER A 888 -10.81 -32.01 -1.41
CA SER A 888 -12.25 -31.79 -1.49
C SER A 888 -12.62 -30.38 -1.99
N SER A 889 -11.66 -29.64 -2.56
CA SER A 889 -11.81 -28.24 -2.95
C SER A 889 -11.54 -28.01 -4.43
N SER A 890 -12.40 -27.22 -5.08
CA SER A 890 -12.20 -26.73 -6.44
C SER A 890 -11.65 -25.30 -6.43
N LEU A 891 -10.78 -24.99 -7.39
CA LEU A 891 -10.31 -23.63 -7.67
C LEU A 891 -10.83 -23.22 -9.05
N GLU A 892 -11.69 -22.21 -9.11
CA GLU A 892 -12.09 -21.55 -10.35
C GLU A 892 -11.36 -20.21 -10.48
N LEU A 893 -10.74 -19.97 -11.64
CA LEU A 893 -10.21 -18.67 -12.05
C LEU A 893 -11.11 -18.12 -13.16
N SER A 894 -11.94 -17.13 -12.84
CA SER A 894 -12.90 -16.55 -13.78
C SER A 894 -12.49 -15.18 -14.34
N GLY A 895 -11.56 -14.49 -13.66
CA GLY A 895 -10.94 -13.29 -14.22
C GLY A 895 -10.05 -13.59 -15.43
N VAL A 896 -9.76 -12.58 -16.23
CA VAL A 896 -8.88 -12.71 -17.41
C VAL A 896 -7.45 -12.96 -16.95
N ILE A 897 -6.85 -14.03 -17.43
CA ILE A 897 -5.43 -14.32 -17.28
C ILE A 897 -4.69 -13.78 -18.52
N SER A 898 -3.70 -12.92 -18.32
CA SER A 898 -2.95 -12.25 -19.37
C SER A 898 -1.44 -12.42 -19.18
N GLY A 899 -0.67 -12.39 -20.28
CA GLY A 899 0.79 -12.46 -20.28
C GLY A 899 1.30 -12.74 -21.69
N ALA A 900 2.04 -11.80 -22.29
CA ALA A 900 2.42 -11.89 -23.70
C ALA A 900 3.62 -12.82 -23.97
N ASP A 901 4.37 -13.18 -22.93
CA ASP A 901 5.56 -14.00 -23.05
C ASP A 901 5.22 -15.48 -23.23
N SER A 902 5.74 -16.10 -24.30
CA SER A 902 5.51 -17.51 -24.63
C SER A 902 6.09 -18.49 -23.61
N ALA A 903 7.02 -18.05 -22.74
CA ALA A 903 7.49 -18.86 -21.63
C ALA A 903 6.55 -18.83 -20.41
N SER A 904 5.64 -17.85 -20.35
CA SER A 904 4.67 -17.68 -19.27
C SER A 904 3.47 -18.60 -19.45
N ARG A 905 3.40 -19.66 -18.64
CA ARG A 905 2.43 -20.77 -18.79
C ARG A 905 1.65 -20.99 -17.49
N LEU A 906 0.64 -21.85 -17.53
CA LEU A 906 -0.01 -22.36 -16.31
C LEU A 906 0.23 -23.86 -16.18
N THR A 907 0.57 -24.35 -15.00
CA THR A 907 0.82 -25.78 -14.79
C THR A 907 -0.11 -26.38 -13.74
N ARG A 908 -0.96 -27.33 -14.15
CA ARG A 908 -1.70 -28.20 -13.22
C ARG A 908 -0.81 -29.40 -12.85
N THR A 909 -0.20 -29.32 -11.67
CA THR A 909 0.76 -30.33 -11.17
C THR A 909 0.08 -31.53 -10.50
N HIS A 910 0.87 -32.42 -9.86
CA HIS A 910 0.42 -33.59 -9.11
C HIS A 910 -0.25 -33.29 -7.75
N GLY A 911 -0.12 -32.08 -7.22
CA GLY A 911 -0.67 -31.75 -5.90
C GLY A 911 -2.18 -31.52 -5.93
N GLY A 912 -2.86 -32.01 -4.89
CA GLY A 912 -4.31 -31.84 -4.70
C GLY A 912 -5.16 -32.61 -5.72
N SER A 913 -6.26 -33.22 -5.29
CA SER A 913 -7.13 -34.03 -6.18
C SER A 913 -8.34 -33.29 -6.74
N GLY A 914 -8.60 -32.06 -6.28
CA GLY A 914 -9.75 -31.27 -6.71
C GLY A 914 -9.61 -30.71 -8.13
N THR A 915 -10.77 -30.37 -8.70
CA THR A 915 -10.89 -29.79 -10.04
C THR A 915 -10.39 -28.35 -10.06
N VAL A 916 -9.56 -28.01 -11.04
CA VAL A 916 -9.24 -26.62 -11.38
C VAL A 916 -10.07 -26.23 -12.59
N THR A 917 -10.79 -25.11 -12.52
CA THR A 917 -11.62 -24.59 -13.60
C THR A 917 -11.05 -23.28 -14.13
N LEU A 918 -10.84 -23.19 -15.44
CA LEU A 918 -10.48 -21.94 -16.11
C LEU A 918 -11.70 -21.41 -16.86
N SER A 919 -12.15 -20.22 -16.47
CA SER A 919 -13.40 -19.63 -16.97
C SER A 919 -13.22 -18.29 -17.67
N GLY A 920 -12.07 -17.63 -17.50
CA GLY A 920 -11.78 -16.35 -18.13
C GLY A 920 -11.58 -16.43 -19.65
N ASP A 921 -11.81 -15.29 -20.32
CA ASP A 921 -11.38 -15.04 -21.70
C ASP A 921 -9.89 -14.72 -21.73
N ASN A 922 -9.07 -15.77 -21.61
CA ASN A 922 -7.65 -15.61 -21.32
C ASN A 922 -6.83 -15.27 -22.57
N THR A 923 -5.80 -14.43 -22.39
CA THR A 923 -4.96 -13.89 -23.47
C THR A 923 -3.48 -14.22 -23.32
N PHE A 924 -3.10 -15.05 -22.33
CA PHE A 924 -1.70 -15.45 -22.16
C PHE A 924 -1.22 -16.42 -23.26
N SER A 925 0.04 -16.31 -23.65
CA SER A 925 0.56 -16.99 -24.85
C SER A 925 1.35 -18.28 -24.60
N GLY A 926 1.83 -18.55 -23.37
CA GLY A 926 2.65 -19.74 -23.09
C GLY A 926 1.89 -21.06 -22.89
N GLY A 927 0.56 -21.03 -22.89
CA GLY A 927 -0.28 -22.23 -22.84
C GLY A 927 -0.41 -22.88 -21.46
N VAL A 928 -0.99 -24.09 -21.43
CA VAL A 928 -1.33 -24.80 -20.19
C VAL A 928 -0.75 -26.21 -20.21
N SER A 929 -0.07 -26.59 -19.14
CA SER A 929 0.42 -27.96 -18.92
C SER A 929 -0.43 -28.65 -17.84
N VAL A 930 -0.92 -29.86 -18.12
CA VAL A 930 -1.71 -30.66 -17.18
C VAL A 930 -1.01 -31.98 -16.94
N PHE A 931 -0.27 -32.08 -15.83
CA PHE A 931 0.49 -33.28 -15.51
C PHE A 931 -0.39 -34.39 -14.93
N SER A 932 -1.45 -34.02 -14.18
CA SER A 932 -2.43 -34.97 -13.66
C SER A 932 -3.74 -34.28 -13.24
N ARG A 933 -4.76 -35.09 -12.90
CA ARG A 933 -6.08 -34.67 -12.37
C ARG A 933 -6.95 -33.96 -13.40
N THR A 934 -8.04 -33.36 -12.92
CA THR A 934 -9.07 -32.75 -13.74
C THR A 934 -8.80 -31.25 -13.95
N LEU A 935 -8.77 -30.84 -15.22
CA LEU A 935 -8.91 -29.45 -15.66
C LEU A 935 -10.30 -29.30 -16.30
N ALA A 936 -11.07 -28.32 -15.83
CA ALA A 936 -12.37 -27.96 -16.40
C ALA A 936 -12.29 -26.63 -17.15
N LEU A 937 -12.96 -26.55 -18.29
CA LEU A 937 -12.96 -25.38 -19.17
C LEU A 937 -14.38 -24.81 -19.28
N ARG A 938 -14.50 -23.48 -19.18
CA ARG A 938 -15.80 -22.79 -19.29
C ARG A 938 -15.86 -21.77 -20.42
N HIS A 939 -14.71 -21.44 -21.02
CA HIS A 939 -14.60 -20.47 -22.10
C HIS A 939 -13.72 -21.00 -23.24
N ARG A 940 -13.96 -20.53 -24.47
CA ARG A 940 -13.21 -20.97 -25.66
C ARG A 940 -11.72 -20.64 -25.60
N ASN A 941 -11.39 -19.53 -24.94
CA ASN A 941 -10.02 -19.05 -24.73
C ASN A 941 -9.53 -19.37 -23.31
N ALA A 942 -10.16 -20.30 -22.59
CA ALA A 942 -9.77 -20.63 -21.21
C ALA A 942 -8.29 -21.07 -21.09
N LEU A 943 -7.71 -21.62 -22.15
CA LEU A 943 -6.33 -22.07 -22.22
C LEU A 943 -5.33 -21.01 -22.70
N GLY A 944 -5.78 -19.76 -22.93
CA GLY A 944 -4.97 -18.73 -23.59
C GLY A 944 -4.79 -19.03 -25.08
N THR A 945 -3.74 -18.49 -25.69
CA THR A 945 -3.43 -18.69 -27.12
C THR A 945 -2.36 -19.75 -27.38
N GLY A 946 -1.75 -20.30 -26.33
CA GLY A 946 -0.67 -21.28 -26.42
C GLY A 946 -1.12 -22.74 -26.52
N THR A 947 -0.17 -23.67 -26.51
CA THR A 947 -0.44 -25.12 -26.59
C THR A 947 -0.97 -25.69 -25.26
N LEU A 948 -1.90 -26.65 -25.32
CA LEU A 948 -2.27 -27.51 -24.19
C LEU A 948 -1.35 -28.74 -24.15
N THR A 949 -0.56 -28.89 -23.10
CA THR A 949 0.32 -30.05 -22.91
C THR A 949 -0.30 -31.01 -21.91
N ILE A 950 -0.54 -32.25 -22.33
CA ILE A 950 -1.16 -33.30 -21.53
C ILE A 950 -0.09 -34.28 -21.05
N GLY A 951 0.04 -34.43 -19.72
CA GLY A 951 1.10 -35.22 -19.08
C GLY A 951 2.40 -34.45 -18.94
N ASP A 952 3.22 -34.88 -17.97
CA ASP A 952 4.57 -34.35 -17.78
C ASP A 952 5.53 -35.01 -18.80
N PRO A 953 6.13 -34.26 -19.74
CA PRO A 953 7.06 -34.83 -20.71
C PRO A 953 8.37 -35.32 -20.07
N THR A 954 8.67 -34.91 -18.83
CA THR A 954 9.88 -35.30 -18.10
C THR A 954 9.66 -36.50 -17.16
N ASP A 955 8.41 -36.85 -16.88
CA ASP A 955 8.03 -37.96 -15.99
C ASP A 955 7.07 -38.94 -16.69
N VAL A 956 7.61 -39.63 -17.70
CA VAL A 956 6.86 -40.57 -18.57
C VAL A 956 6.39 -41.83 -17.82
N ALA A 957 6.92 -42.09 -16.61
CA ALA A 957 6.63 -43.28 -15.80
C ALA A 957 5.46 -43.10 -14.83
N ALA A 958 5.16 -41.86 -14.40
CA ALA A 958 4.04 -41.58 -13.52
C ALA A 958 2.71 -41.69 -14.28
N SER A 959 2.02 -42.83 -14.15
CA SER A 959 0.68 -43.11 -14.70
C SER A 959 -0.41 -42.31 -13.98
N ALA A 960 -0.30 -40.98 -13.95
CA ALA A 960 -1.28 -40.12 -13.31
C ALA A 960 -2.42 -39.81 -14.30
N SER A 961 -3.67 -40.11 -13.92
CA SER A 961 -4.83 -39.86 -14.77
C SER A 961 -5.03 -38.37 -15.02
N VAL A 962 -4.99 -37.94 -16.27
CA VAL A 962 -5.39 -36.59 -16.71
C VAL A 962 -6.84 -36.64 -17.21
N THR A 963 -7.67 -35.70 -16.78
CA THR A 963 -9.03 -35.52 -17.31
C THR A 963 -9.24 -34.08 -17.76
N ILE A 964 -9.67 -33.90 -19.01
CA ILE A 964 -10.17 -32.63 -19.51
C ILE A 964 -11.70 -32.69 -19.51
N SER A 965 -12.34 -31.67 -18.97
CA SER A 965 -13.80 -31.56 -18.91
C SER A 965 -14.24 -30.16 -19.30
N SER A 966 -15.52 -30.02 -19.62
CA SER A 966 -16.13 -28.72 -19.83
C SER A 966 -17.32 -28.51 -18.91
N VAL A 967 -17.50 -27.25 -18.55
CA VAL A 967 -18.62 -26.73 -17.75
C VAL A 967 -19.47 -25.75 -18.55
N ALA A 968 -19.22 -25.65 -19.87
CA ALA A 968 -19.99 -24.92 -20.85
C ALA A 968 -19.97 -25.67 -22.20
N ASN A 969 -20.84 -25.27 -23.14
CA ASN A 969 -20.76 -25.73 -24.52
C ASN A 969 -19.55 -25.07 -25.23
N LEU A 970 -18.56 -25.90 -25.58
CA LEU A 970 -17.32 -25.48 -26.24
C LEU A 970 -17.23 -26.07 -27.67
N THR A 971 -18.29 -25.88 -28.46
CA THR A 971 -18.38 -26.37 -29.86
C THR A 971 -18.69 -25.23 -30.85
N GLY A 972 -18.47 -25.46 -32.14
CA GLY A 972 -18.72 -24.51 -33.22
C GLY A 972 -17.89 -23.23 -33.04
N ALA A 973 -18.56 -22.07 -33.00
CA ALA A 973 -17.89 -20.79 -32.77
C ALA A 973 -17.19 -20.69 -31.40
N ASN A 974 -17.54 -21.56 -30.43
CA ASN A 974 -16.94 -21.62 -29.10
C ASN A 974 -15.92 -22.76 -28.95
N ALA A 975 -15.51 -23.39 -30.05
CA ALA A 975 -14.53 -24.48 -30.02
C ALA A 975 -13.16 -24.04 -29.51
N ILE A 976 -12.44 -25.00 -28.91
CA ILE A 976 -11.07 -24.83 -28.43
C ILE A 976 -10.11 -24.91 -29.61
N ALA A 977 -9.46 -23.79 -29.91
CA ALA A 977 -8.55 -23.66 -31.05
C ALA A 977 -7.10 -24.06 -30.74
N ASN A 978 -6.78 -24.28 -29.47
CA ASN A 978 -5.42 -24.60 -29.04
C ASN A 978 -4.97 -25.95 -29.61
N ASN A 979 -3.71 -26.00 -30.08
CA ASN A 979 -3.06 -27.28 -30.35
C ASN A 979 -2.84 -28.04 -29.04
N VAL A 980 -2.84 -29.37 -29.10
CA VAL A 980 -2.69 -30.25 -27.94
C VAL A 980 -1.48 -31.16 -28.15
N THR A 981 -0.60 -31.26 -27.17
CA THR A 981 0.52 -32.23 -27.17
C THR A 981 0.22 -33.35 -26.17
N VAL A 982 0.27 -34.60 -26.62
CA VAL A 982 -0.10 -35.77 -25.81
C VAL A 982 1.13 -36.55 -25.32
N ASN A 983 1.45 -36.45 -24.03
CA ASN A 983 2.55 -37.18 -23.37
C ASN A 983 2.08 -38.34 -22.47
N THR A 984 0.78 -38.37 -22.11
CA THR A 984 0.18 -39.43 -21.30
C THR A 984 -1.22 -39.77 -21.82
N ASN A 985 -1.73 -40.95 -21.46
CA ASN A 985 -3.12 -41.29 -21.71
C ASN A 985 -4.03 -40.33 -20.94
N PHE A 986 -5.04 -39.78 -21.60
CA PHE A 986 -5.94 -38.83 -20.96
C PHE A 986 -7.40 -39.12 -21.29
N THR A 987 -8.26 -38.65 -20.40
CA THR A 987 -9.71 -38.76 -20.54
C THR A 987 -10.29 -37.42 -20.92
N VAL A 988 -11.24 -37.41 -21.85
CA VAL A 988 -12.11 -36.26 -22.09
C VAL A 988 -13.52 -36.61 -21.66
N SER A 989 -14.01 -35.87 -20.67
CA SER A 989 -15.36 -36.00 -20.13
C SER A 989 -16.21 -34.84 -20.66
N ALA A 990 -16.95 -35.11 -21.74
CA ALA A 990 -17.92 -34.17 -22.32
C ALA A 990 -19.34 -34.66 -22.03
N SER A 991 -20.16 -33.82 -21.39
CA SER A 991 -21.55 -34.14 -21.07
C SER A 991 -22.48 -33.66 -22.19
N SER A 992 -23.73 -34.12 -22.22
CA SER A 992 -24.71 -33.64 -23.20
C SER A 992 -24.98 -32.13 -23.08
N ALA A 993 -24.90 -31.58 -21.86
CA ALA A 993 -25.04 -30.14 -21.63
C ALA A 993 -23.78 -29.34 -22.02
N ASN A 994 -22.61 -29.95 -21.86
CA ASN A 994 -21.31 -29.33 -22.08
C ASN A 994 -20.48 -30.19 -23.05
N PRO A 995 -20.75 -30.15 -24.35
CA PRO A 995 -19.91 -30.80 -25.36
C PRO A 995 -18.58 -30.05 -25.55
N ILE A 996 -17.59 -30.72 -26.15
CA ILE A 996 -16.25 -30.16 -26.41
C ILE A 996 -15.88 -30.40 -27.86
N GLU A 997 -15.35 -29.39 -28.53
CA GLU A 997 -14.70 -29.49 -29.83
C GLU A 997 -13.26 -28.96 -29.76
N PHE A 998 -12.33 -29.75 -30.29
CA PHE A 998 -10.96 -29.31 -30.58
C PHE A 998 -10.82 -29.07 -32.07
N THR A 999 -10.54 -27.82 -32.47
CA THR A 999 -10.20 -27.46 -33.86
C THR A 999 -8.70 -27.41 -34.08
N GLY A 1000 -7.90 -27.24 -33.01
CA GLY A 1000 -6.46 -27.44 -33.05
C GLY A 1000 -6.08 -28.93 -33.14
N ASN A 1001 -4.88 -29.21 -33.61
CA ASN A 1001 -4.41 -30.59 -33.79
C ASN A 1001 -4.00 -31.21 -32.45
N LEU A 1002 -4.37 -32.47 -32.24
CA LEU A 1002 -3.83 -33.31 -31.16
C LEU A 1002 -2.58 -34.03 -31.68
N SER A 1003 -1.41 -33.52 -31.33
CA SER A 1003 -0.12 -34.00 -31.82
C SER A 1003 0.57 -34.98 -30.86
N LEU A 1004 1.40 -35.84 -31.44
CA LEU A 1004 2.25 -36.77 -30.71
C LEU A 1004 3.29 -36.04 -29.84
N GLY A 1005 3.24 -36.27 -28.53
CA GLY A 1005 4.33 -35.91 -27.60
C GLY A 1005 5.19 -37.13 -27.26
N VAL A 1006 4.55 -38.16 -26.68
CA VAL A 1006 5.17 -39.46 -26.36
C VAL A 1006 4.43 -40.58 -27.08
N SER A 1007 5.16 -41.57 -27.61
CA SER A 1007 4.60 -42.71 -28.33
C SER A 1007 3.71 -43.62 -27.47
N GLY A 1008 2.66 -44.17 -28.09
CA GLY A 1008 1.72 -45.10 -27.47
C GLY A 1008 0.77 -44.45 -26.48
N ARG A 1009 0.53 -43.14 -26.58
CA ARG A 1009 -0.38 -42.37 -25.70
C ARG A 1009 -1.65 -41.98 -26.44
N GLY A 1010 -2.79 -42.26 -25.83
CA GLY A 1010 -4.11 -42.21 -26.45
C GLY A 1010 -5.15 -41.42 -25.66
N LEU A 1011 -6.37 -41.42 -26.20
CA LEU A 1011 -7.51 -40.64 -25.75
C LEU A 1011 -8.63 -41.57 -25.29
N THR A 1012 -9.21 -41.33 -24.12
CA THR A 1012 -10.45 -41.99 -23.70
C THR A 1012 -11.60 -40.99 -23.65
N LYS A 1013 -12.65 -41.21 -24.43
CA LYS A 1013 -13.89 -40.44 -24.38
C LYS A 1013 -14.87 -41.10 -23.40
N THR A 1014 -15.30 -40.33 -22.40
CA THR A 1014 -16.30 -40.73 -21.41
C THR A 1014 -17.47 -39.74 -21.38
N SER A 1015 -18.46 -39.99 -20.52
CA SER A 1015 -19.68 -39.19 -20.38
C SER A 1015 -20.58 -39.21 -21.63
N THR A 1016 -21.86 -38.87 -21.46
CA THR A 1016 -22.90 -39.06 -22.49
C THR A 1016 -22.87 -38.05 -23.65
N GLY A 1017 -22.05 -36.99 -23.55
CA GLY A 1017 -21.98 -35.93 -24.55
C GLY A 1017 -21.14 -36.25 -25.78
N VAL A 1018 -20.96 -35.24 -26.62
CA VAL A 1018 -20.16 -35.31 -27.85
C VAL A 1018 -18.77 -34.70 -27.60
N LEU A 1019 -17.73 -35.42 -28.00
CA LEU A 1019 -16.40 -34.86 -28.25
C LEU A 1019 -16.19 -34.78 -29.75
N THR A 1020 -15.90 -33.59 -30.27
CA THR A 1020 -15.61 -33.38 -31.69
C THR A 1020 -14.13 -33.13 -31.90
N LEU A 1021 -13.51 -33.86 -32.83
CA LEU A 1021 -12.15 -33.64 -33.30
C LEU A 1021 -12.21 -33.11 -34.74
N SER A 1022 -11.90 -31.83 -34.90
CA SER A 1022 -11.96 -31.12 -36.19
C SER A 1022 -10.56 -30.80 -36.73
N GLY A 1023 -9.50 -30.99 -35.94
CA GLY A 1023 -8.10 -30.84 -36.38
C GLY A 1023 -7.78 -31.74 -37.58
N SER A 1024 -7.10 -31.19 -38.59
CA SER A 1024 -6.84 -31.89 -39.85
C SER A 1024 -5.73 -32.94 -39.75
N ASP A 1025 -4.96 -32.94 -38.67
CA ASP A 1025 -3.87 -33.90 -38.43
C ASP A 1025 -3.72 -34.18 -36.93
N ASN A 1026 -4.61 -35.02 -36.39
CA ASN A 1026 -4.47 -35.52 -35.03
C ASN A 1026 -3.55 -36.75 -35.06
N SER A 1027 -2.26 -36.52 -34.77
CA SER A 1027 -1.14 -37.46 -34.96
C SER A 1027 -0.68 -38.24 -33.73
N TYR A 1028 -1.37 -38.10 -32.59
CA TYR A 1028 -1.14 -39.00 -31.47
C TYR A 1028 -1.41 -40.47 -31.87
N ASN A 1029 -0.68 -41.42 -31.28
CA ASN A 1029 -0.61 -42.79 -31.80
C ASN A 1029 -0.93 -43.91 -30.80
N GLY A 1030 -1.42 -43.58 -29.60
CA GLY A 1030 -2.04 -44.56 -28.72
C GLY A 1030 -3.53 -44.76 -29.03
N ASN A 1031 -4.15 -45.76 -28.41
CA ASN A 1031 -5.55 -46.14 -28.66
C ASN A 1031 -6.52 -45.00 -28.29
N THR A 1032 -7.45 -44.70 -29.20
CA THR A 1032 -8.63 -43.88 -28.92
C THR A 1032 -9.78 -44.78 -28.49
N THR A 1033 -10.26 -44.65 -27.26
CA THR A 1033 -11.35 -45.49 -26.74
C THR A 1033 -12.61 -44.65 -26.50
N VAL A 1034 -13.73 -45.02 -27.10
CA VAL A 1034 -15.03 -44.38 -26.91
C VAL A 1034 -15.86 -45.22 -25.93
N ASN A 1035 -15.77 -44.90 -24.63
CA ASN A 1035 -16.46 -45.65 -23.58
C ASN A 1035 -17.95 -45.30 -23.49
N ALA A 1036 -18.30 -44.03 -23.67
CA ALA A 1036 -19.67 -43.54 -23.60
C ALA A 1036 -19.86 -42.25 -24.42
N GLY A 1037 -21.11 -41.99 -24.82
CA GLY A 1037 -21.45 -40.84 -25.66
C GLY A 1037 -20.84 -40.93 -27.05
N ALA A 1038 -20.70 -39.79 -27.74
CA ALA A 1038 -20.19 -39.77 -29.11
C ALA A 1038 -18.77 -39.19 -29.21
N LEU A 1039 -17.91 -39.83 -30.00
CA LEU A 1039 -16.74 -39.23 -30.61
C LEU A 1039 -17.12 -38.87 -32.06
N GLN A 1040 -17.10 -37.59 -32.38
CA GLN A 1040 -17.31 -37.09 -33.73
C GLN A 1040 -15.98 -36.69 -34.36
N VAL A 1041 -15.55 -37.41 -35.39
CA VAL A 1041 -14.34 -37.07 -36.16
C VAL A 1041 -14.77 -36.34 -37.42
N ASN A 1042 -14.51 -35.02 -37.46
CA ASN A 1042 -14.73 -34.20 -38.66
C ASN A 1042 -13.42 -33.88 -39.39
N GLY A 1043 -12.28 -33.91 -38.66
CA GLY A 1043 -10.94 -33.76 -39.21
C GLY A 1043 -10.31 -35.12 -39.54
N ALA A 1044 -9.04 -35.32 -39.16
CA ALA A 1044 -8.36 -36.60 -39.37
C ALA A 1044 -7.67 -37.14 -38.11
N LEU A 1045 -7.81 -38.44 -37.84
CA LEU A 1045 -6.98 -39.22 -36.90
C LEU A 1045 -5.92 -39.99 -37.70
N THR A 1046 -4.65 -39.58 -37.64
CA THR A 1046 -3.63 -40.06 -38.59
C THR A 1046 -2.89 -41.31 -38.16
N ALA A 1047 -2.80 -41.60 -36.85
CA ALA A 1047 -2.01 -42.73 -36.35
C ALA A 1047 -2.60 -43.43 -35.11
N SER A 1048 -3.88 -43.19 -34.79
CA SER A 1048 -4.52 -43.71 -33.58
C SER A 1048 -5.60 -44.76 -33.91
N PRO A 1049 -5.45 -46.02 -33.46
CA PRO A 1049 -6.53 -47.00 -33.57
C PRO A 1049 -7.70 -46.60 -32.69
N VAL A 1050 -8.93 -46.83 -33.16
CA VAL A 1050 -10.18 -46.46 -32.47
C VAL A 1050 -10.90 -47.72 -32.00
N THR A 1051 -11.25 -47.77 -30.71
CA THR A 1051 -12.14 -48.79 -30.15
C THR A 1051 -13.44 -48.15 -29.69
N VAL A 1052 -14.55 -48.55 -30.28
CA VAL A 1052 -15.90 -48.13 -29.87
C VAL A 1052 -16.44 -49.17 -28.89
N ALA A 1053 -16.57 -48.82 -27.60
CA ALA A 1053 -17.16 -49.69 -26.60
C ALA A 1053 -18.69 -49.75 -26.77
N ALA A 1054 -19.35 -50.71 -26.11
CA ALA A 1054 -20.79 -50.98 -26.28
C ALA A 1054 -21.72 -49.75 -26.08
N ALA A 1055 -21.35 -48.82 -25.19
CA ALA A 1055 -22.10 -47.59 -24.92
C ALA A 1055 -21.57 -46.35 -25.67
N GLY A 1056 -20.54 -46.52 -26.50
CA GLY A 1056 -19.95 -45.47 -27.32
C GLY A 1056 -20.54 -45.39 -28.72
N THR A 1057 -20.46 -44.20 -29.30
CA THR A 1057 -20.79 -43.93 -30.70
C THR A 1057 -19.61 -43.27 -31.40
N LEU A 1058 -19.17 -43.80 -32.53
CA LEU A 1058 -18.26 -43.13 -33.45
C LEU A 1058 -19.07 -42.52 -34.59
N ARG A 1059 -18.84 -41.25 -34.88
CA ARG A 1059 -19.54 -40.51 -35.94
C ARG A 1059 -18.68 -39.46 -36.62
N GLY A 1060 -19.27 -38.72 -37.55
CA GLY A 1060 -18.65 -37.59 -38.24
C GLY A 1060 -18.35 -37.89 -39.71
N THR A 1061 -17.72 -36.93 -40.38
CA THR A 1061 -17.43 -36.98 -41.81
C THR A 1061 -15.92 -37.02 -42.13
N GLY A 1062 -15.10 -37.23 -41.11
CA GLY A 1062 -13.65 -37.17 -41.18
C GLY A 1062 -13.00 -38.47 -41.66
N VAL A 1063 -11.68 -38.52 -41.46
CA VAL A 1063 -10.84 -39.66 -41.84
C VAL A 1063 -10.14 -40.25 -40.61
N ILE A 1064 -10.19 -41.56 -40.45
CA ILE A 1064 -9.43 -42.30 -39.43
C ILE A 1064 -8.50 -43.23 -40.18
N TYR A 1065 -7.19 -42.98 -40.17
CA TYR A 1065 -6.28 -43.77 -41.02
C TYR A 1065 -5.95 -45.16 -40.45
N ASP A 1066 -6.01 -45.31 -39.13
CA ASP A 1066 -5.73 -46.57 -38.45
C ASP A 1066 -7.02 -47.40 -38.27
N SER A 1067 -6.88 -48.54 -37.62
CA SER A 1067 -7.94 -49.52 -37.41
C SER A 1067 -9.08 -49.03 -36.52
N VAL A 1068 -10.31 -49.47 -36.83
CA VAL A 1068 -11.52 -49.18 -36.03
C VAL A 1068 -12.19 -50.49 -35.61
N THR A 1069 -12.26 -50.73 -34.30
CA THR A 1069 -13.02 -51.85 -33.72
C THR A 1069 -14.39 -51.37 -33.23
N VAL A 1070 -15.47 -51.97 -33.74
CA VAL A 1070 -16.85 -51.56 -33.43
C VAL A 1070 -17.54 -52.59 -32.53
N ASN A 1071 -17.64 -52.28 -31.23
CA ASN A 1071 -18.51 -53.00 -30.28
C ASN A 1071 -19.76 -52.19 -29.89
N GLY A 1072 -19.73 -50.88 -30.11
CA GLY A 1072 -20.85 -49.96 -29.90
C GLY A 1072 -21.53 -49.57 -31.20
N THR A 1073 -21.77 -48.28 -31.40
CA THR A 1073 -22.42 -47.75 -32.61
C THR A 1073 -21.41 -47.02 -33.50
N ILE A 1074 -21.39 -47.30 -34.79
CA ILE A 1074 -20.81 -46.43 -35.82
C ILE A 1074 -21.96 -45.76 -36.59
N SER A 1075 -21.87 -44.45 -36.80
CA SER A 1075 -22.93 -43.63 -37.43
C SER A 1075 -22.25 -42.50 -38.20
N PRO A 1076 -21.91 -42.69 -39.49
CA PRO A 1076 -21.37 -41.62 -40.33
C PRO A 1076 -22.20 -40.35 -40.26
N GLY A 1077 -21.56 -39.20 -40.51
CA GLY A 1077 -22.24 -37.91 -40.47
C GLY A 1077 -22.46 -37.35 -39.05
N ALA A 1078 -23.19 -36.23 -38.98
CA ALA A 1078 -23.36 -35.43 -37.77
C ALA A 1078 -24.83 -35.12 -37.48
N ASN A 1079 -25.65 -36.18 -37.32
CA ASN A 1079 -27.12 -36.14 -37.34
C ASN A 1079 -27.67 -35.72 -38.73
N ALA A 1080 -26.95 -36.10 -39.77
CA ALA A 1080 -27.28 -35.90 -41.16
C ALA A 1080 -26.45 -36.91 -41.94
N VAL A 1081 -26.96 -37.32 -43.10
CA VAL A 1081 -26.27 -38.26 -43.97
C VAL A 1081 -24.85 -37.80 -44.30
N GLY A 1082 -23.89 -38.72 -44.27
CA GLY A 1082 -22.49 -38.39 -44.54
C GLY A 1082 -21.60 -39.60 -44.80
N THR A 1083 -20.33 -39.30 -45.11
CA THR A 1083 -19.30 -40.30 -45.35
C THR A 1083 -18.27 -40.27 -44.23
N LEU A 1084 -18.05 -41.40 -43.56
CA LEU A 1084 -16.91 -41.58 -42.63
C LEU A 1084 -15.86 -42.48 -43.29
N THR A 1085 -14.63 -41.99 -43.40
CA THR A 1085 -13.52 -42.77 -43.97
C THR A 1085 -12.68 -43.37 -42.86
N THR A 1086 -12.35 -44.66 -42.94
CA THR A 1086 -11.53 -45.35 -41.93
C THR A 1086 -10.42 -46.19 -42.57
N GLY A 1087 -9.42 -46.62 -41.80
CA GLY A 1087 -8.55 -47.73 -42.15
C GLY A 1087 -9.29 -49.05 -41.96
N ASN A 1088 -8.57 -50.14 -41.66
CA ASN A 1088 -9.16 -51.44 -41.41
C ASN A 1088 -10.29 -51.38 -40.36
N GLN A 1089 -11.40 -52.08 -40.58
CA GLN A 1089 -12.48 -52.16 -39.59
C GLN A 1089 -12.69 -53.58 -39.08
N THR A 1090 -13.12 -53.70 -37.83
CA THR A 1090 -13.59 -54.96 -37.26
C THR A 1090 -15.00 -54.78 -36.68
N TRP A 1091 -15.96 -55.58 -37.13
CA TRP A 1091 -17.35 -55.55 -36.69
C TRP A 1091 -17.65 -56.74 -35.78
N ASN A 1092 -17.74 -56.47 -34.48
CA ASN A 1092 -17.99 -57.49 -33.46
C ASN A 1092 -19.48 -57.67 -33.18
N GLY A 1093 -19.87 -58.88 -32.74
CA GLY A 1093 -21.25 -59.16 -32.33
C GLY A 1093 -21.79 -58.17 -31.29
N ALA A 1094 -23.08 -57.85 -31.38
CA ALA A 1094 -23.79 -56.79 -30.65
C ALA A 1094 -23.43 -55.34 -31.02
N GLY A 1095 -22.41 -55.12 -31.86
CA GLY A 1095 -22.14 -53.83 -32.49
C GLY A 1095 -23.29 -53.34 -33.37
N ARG A 1096 -23.29 -52.06 -33.71
CA ARG A 1096 -24.32 -51.40 -34.53
C ARG A 1096 -23.71 -50.49 -35.57
N TYR A 1097 -24.22 -50.55 -36.80
CA TYR A 1097 -24.09 -49.49 -37.79
C TYR A 1097 -25.45 -48.80 -37.88
N ARG A 1098 -25.51 -47.57 -37.37
CA ARG A 1098 -26.65 -46.68 -37.56
C ARG A 1098 -26.50 -46.03 -38.92
N TRP A 1099 -27.34 -46.47 -39.86
CA TRP A 1099 -27.34 -46.05 -41.24
C TRP A 1099 -28.54 -45.13 -41.48
N GLU A 1100 -28.26 -43.86 -41.72
CA GLU A 1100 -29.28 -42.82 -41.94
C GLU A 1100 -29.51 -42.58 -43.45
N MET A 1101 -30.75 -42.35 -43.84
CA MET A 1101 -31.15 -42.05 -45.23
C MET A 1101 -32.13 -40.88 -45.25
N ASN A 1102 -31.87 -39.86 -46.06
CA ASN A 1102 -32.83 -38.79 -46.33
C ASN A 1102 -33.43 -38.87 -47.76
N ASP A 1103 -32.75 -39.56 -48.69
CA ASP A 1103 -33.20 -39.72 -50.08
C ASP A 1103 -32.74 -41.07 -50.65
N ALA A 1104 -33.71 -41.94 -50.97
CA ALA A 1104 -33.47 -43.29 -51.45
C ALA A 1104 -32.87 -43.36 -52.86
N ILE A 1105 -33.02 -42.32 -53.68
CA ILE A 1105 -32.41 -42.25 -55.03
C ILE A 1105 -31.23 -41.27 -55.08
N GLY A 1106 -30.80 -40.76 -53.91
CA GLY A 1106 -29.65 -39.87 -53.79
C GLY A 1106 -28.33 -40.58 -54.08
N GLY A 1107 -27.22 -39.96 -53.66
CA GLY A 1107 -25.88 -40.57 -53.73
C GLY A 1107 -25.38 -41.03 -52.37
N ALA A 1108 -24.48 -42.02 -52.32
CA ALA A 1108 -23.81 -42.39 -51.09
C ALA A 1108 -23.09 -41.18 -50.45
N GLY A 1109 -23.29 -40.97 -49.15
CA GLY A 1109 -22.80 -39.81 -48.40
C GLY A 1109 -23.65 -38.54 -48.49
N PHE A 1110 -24.68 -38.51 -49.36
CA PHE A 1110 -25.55 -37.33 -49.58
C PHE A 1110 -27.05 -37.64 -49.51
N GLY A 1111 -27.46 -38.83 -49.95
CA GLY A 1111 -28.80 -39.40 -49.84
C GLY A 1111 -28.92 -40.42 -48.70
N TRP A 1112 -27.81 -41.10 -48.39
CA TRP A 1112 -27.69 -42.03 -47.27
C TRP A 1112 -26.26 -42.06 -46.74
N ASP A 1113 -26.09 -42.55 -45.51
CA ASP A 1113 -24.79 -42.72 -44.89
C ASP A 1113 -23.93 -43.75 -45.61
N THR A 1114 -22.62 -43.49 -45.66
CA THR A 1114 -21.69 -44.49 -46.16
C THR A 1114 -20.40 -44.51 -45.34
N ILE A 1115 -19.80 -45.69 -45.24
CA ILE A 1115 -18.48 -45.89 -44.64
C ILE A 1115 -17.51 -46.24 -45.77
N SER A 1116 -16.40 -45.50 -45.88
CA SER A 1116 -15.32 -45.84 -46.81
C SER A 1116 -14.13 -46.42 -46.05
N VAL A 1117 -13.93 -47.73 -46.14
CA VAL A 1117 -12.83 -48.44 -45.49
C VAL A 1117 -11.65 -48.48 -46.46
N GLN A 1118 -10.62 -47.68 -46.20
CA GLN A 1118 -9.34 -47.69 -46.90
C GLN A 1118 -8.45 -48.84 -46.38
N GLY A 1119 -8.99 -50.05 -46.42
CA GLY A 1119 -8.43 -51.27 -45.86
C GLY A 1119 -9.43 -52.42 -45.95
N ALA A 1120 -9.25 -53.44 -45.10
CA ALA A 1120 -10.16 -54.58 -45.01
C ALA A 1120 -11.26 -54.36 -43.94
N LEU A 1121 -12.42 -54.98 -44.14
CA LEU A 1121 -13.46 -55.13 -43.11
C LEU A 1121 -13.48 -56.59 -42.63
N ASP A 1122 -13.18 -56.82 -41.36
CA ASP A 1122 -13.31 -58.12 -40.70
C ASP A 1122 -14.61 -58.20 -39.90
N ILE A 1123 -15.56 -59.04 -40.34
CA ILE A 1123 -16.79 -59.30 -39.60
C ILE A 1123 -16.57 -60.52 -38.71
N THR A 1124 -16.60 -60.30 -37.39
CA THR A 1124 -16.46 -61.37 -36.38
C THR A 1124 -17.79 -61.68 -35.68
N ALA A 1125 -18.83 -60.90 -35.98
CA ALA A 1125 -20.19 -61.21 -35.59
C ALA A 1125 -20.61 -62.60 -36.11
N THR A 1126 -21.49 -63.27 -35.37
CA THR A 1126 -21.97 -64.61 -35.71
C THR A 1126 -23.49 -64.65 -35.61
N SER A 1127 -24.12 -65.71 -36.13
CA SER A 1127 -25.56 -65.90 -35.98
C SER A 1127 -26.04 -65.95 -34.52
N GLY A 1128 -25.16 -66.32 -33.57
CA GLY A 1128 -25.43 -66.31 -32.13
C GLY A 1128 -25.16 -64.98 -31.42
N SER A 1129 -24.38 -64.07 -32.03
CA SER A 1129 -24.12 -62.71 -31.54
C SER A 1129 -24.03 -61.77 -32.73
N LYS A 1130 -25.18 -61.23 -33.13
CA LYS A 1130 -25.37 -60.53 -34.40
C LYS A 1130 -24.89 -59.08 -34.35
N PHE A 1131 -24.39 -58.58 -35.47
CA PHE A 1131 -24.19 -57.15 -35.70
C PHE A 1131 -25.50 -56.50 -36.17
N ASN A 1132 -25.84 -55.32 -35.67
CA ASN A 1132 -27.09 -54.64 -36.01
C ASN A 1132 -26.87 -53.59 -37.09
N ILE A 1133 -27.75 -53.57 -38.10
CA ILE A 1133 -27.90 -52.45 -39.02
C ILE A 1133 -29.17 -51.72 -38.59
N ASP A 1134 -29.01 -50.56 -37.97
CA ASP A 1134 -30.13 -49.70 -37.59
C ASP A 1134 -30.46 -48.83 -38.80
N ILE A 1135 -31.59 -49.13 -39.45
CA ILE A 1135 -32.07 -48.43 -40.64
C ILE A 1135 -32.91 -47.25 -40.17
N VAL A 1136 -32.46 -46.05 -40.51
CA VAL A 1136 -33.05 -44.80 -40.06
C VAL A 1136 -33.41 -43.95 -41.27
N SER A 1137 -34.65 -43.50 -41.36
CA SER A 1137 -35.04 -42.50 -42.36
C SER A 1137 -35.10 -41.12 -41.72
N LEU A 1138 -34.63 -40.11 -42.46
CA LEU A 1138 -34.53 -38.74 -42.03
C LEU A 1138 -35.39 -37.84 -42.93
N GLU A 1139 -36.08 -36.89 -42.31
CA GLU A 1139 -36.61 -35.70 -42.97
C GLU A 1139 -35.74 -34.52 -42.52
N GLY A 1140 -34.80 -34.11 -43.37
CA GLY A 1140 -33.72 -33.21 -42.98
C GLY A 1140 -32.73 -33.88 -42.01
N SER A 1141 -32.70 -33.44 -40.75
CA SER A 1141 -31.78 -33.92 -39.70
C SER A 1141 -32.49 -34.61 -38.53
N ILE A 1142 -33.80 -34.86 -38.66
CA ILE A 1142 -34.61 -35.57 -37.66
C ILE A 1142 -35.18 -36.84 -38.30
N VAL A 1143 -35.55 -37.80 -37.45
CA VAL A 1143 -36.25 -39.01 -37.92
C VAL A 1143 -37.56 -38.60 -38.61
N GLY A 1144 -37.74 -39.03 -39.85
CA GLY A 1144 -38.87 -38.67 -40.70
C GLY A 1144 -38.89 -39.49 -41.98
N TYR A 1145 -39.71 -39.11 -42.96
CA TYR A 1145 -39.79 -39.85 -44.23
C TYR A 1145 -38.56 -39.59 -45.10
N ALA A 1146 -37.85 -40.64 -45.49
CA ALA A 1146 -36.86 -40.58 -46.55
C ALA A 1146 -37.57 -40.31 -47.88
N ALA A 1147 -37.06 -39.33 -48.64
CA ALA A 1147 -37.57 -39.01 -49.96
C ALA A 1147 -37.36 -40.20 -50.91
N ASN A 1148 -38.27 -40.34 -51.88
CA ASN A 1148 -38.17 -41.28 -53.01
C ASN A 1148 -38.05 -42.77 -52.64
N PHE A 1149 -38.30 -43.15 -51.38
CA PHE A 1149 -38.35 -44.56 -50.99
C PHE A 1149 -39.63 -45.20 -51.54
N ASP A 1150 -39.47 -46.11 -52.50
CA ASP A 1150 -40.55 -46.90 -53.08
C ASP A 1150 -40.70 -48.30 -52.42
N ASN A 1151 -41.71 -48.44 -51.57
CA ASN A 1151 -42.00 -49.70 -50.87
C ASN A 1151 -42.49 -50.84 -51.81
N SER A 1152 -42.68 -50.59 -53.11
CA SER A 1152 -43.14 -51.56 -54.11
C SER A 1152 -42.04 -52.07 -55.05
N ALA A 1153 -40.85 -51.45 -55.02
CA ALA A 1153 -39.73 -51.79 -55.89
C ALA A 1153 -38.52 -52.33 -55.12
N ILE A 1154 -37.75 -53.24 -55.75
CA ILE A 1154 -36.43 -53.62 -55.24
C ILE A 1154 -35.52 -52.40 -55.33
N GLN A 1155 -34.90 -52.04 -54.22
CA GLN A 1155 -33.96 -50.93 -54.14
C GLN A 1155 -32.68 -51.38 -53.43
N SER A 1156 -31.54 -50.82 -53.84
CA SER A 1156 -30.22 -51.25 -53.37
C SER A 1156 -29.35 -50.04 -53.07
N TRP A 1157 -28.64 -50.07 -51.95
CA TRP A 1157 -27.75 -49.00 -51.51
C TRP A 1157 -26.40 -49.56 -51.07
N THR A 1158 -25.31 -49.05 -51.64
CA THR A 1158 -23.97 -49.34 -51.14
C THR A 1158 -23.77 -48.58 -49.83
N ILE A 1159 -23.77 -49.31 -48.71
CA ILE A 1159 -23.71 -48.73 -47.37
C ILE A 1159 -22.28 -48.69 -46.81
N LEU A 1160 -21.37 -49.48 -47.39
CA LEU A 1160 -19.96 -49.50 -47.07
C LEU A 1160 -19.14 -49.97 -48.28
N THR A 1161 -17.96 -49.38 -48.48
CA THR A 1161 -16.97 -49.80 -49.48
C THR A 1161 -15.63 -50.11 -48.81
N THR A 1162 -14.86 -51.02 -49.39
CA THR A 1162 -13.52 -51.40 -48.92
C THR A 1162 -12.50 -51.39 -50.06
N THR A 1163 -11.21 -51.22 -49.75
CA THR A 1163 -10.12 -51.43 -50.71
C THR A 1163 -9.33 -52.73 -50.47
N GLY A 1164 -9.50 -53.35 -49.30
CA GLY A 1164 -8.84 -54.60 -48.88
C GLY A 1164 -9.76 -55.82 -48.83
N GLY A 1165 -11.04 -55.67 -49.16
CA GLY A 1165 -12.06 -56.73 -49.14
C GLY A 1165 -12.82 -56.85 -47.82
N ILE A 1166 -13.93 -57.58 -47.87
CA ILE A 1166 -14.82 -57.88 -46.74
C ILE A 1166 -14.68 -59.37 -46.37
N PHE A 1167 -14.27 -59.64 -45.13
CA PHE A 1167 -14.05 -61.00 -44.61
C PHE A 1167 -15.06 -61.38 -43.54
N GLY A 1168 -15.39 -62.66 -43.44
CA GLY A 1168 -16.30 -63.19 -42.41
C GLY A 1168 -17.78 -62.86 -42.64
N PHE A 1169 -18.15 -62.43 -43.84
CA PHE A 1169 -19.54 -62.12 -44.17
C PHE A 1169 -20.43 -63.38 -44.12
N ASP A 1170 -21.41 -63.34 -43.21
CA ASP A 1170 -22.54 -64.26 -43.14
C ASP A 1170 -23.81 -63.41 -42.97
N PRO A 1171 -24.76 -63.42 -43.92
CA PRO A 1171 -26.03 -62.69 -43.78
C PRO A 1171 -26.78 -63.01 -42.48
N ALA A 1172 -26.63 -64.23 -41.94
CA ALA A 1172 -27.27 -64.62 -40.69
C ALA A 1172 -26.63 -63.99 -39.44
N ALA A 1173 -25.41 -63.47 -39.55
CA ALA A 1173 -24.73 -62.71 -38.51
C ALA A 1173 -25.23 -61.26 -38.37
N PHE A 1174 -26.17 -60.82 -39.21
CA PHE A 1174 -26.76 -59.49 -39.16
C PHE A 1174 -28.20 -59.50 -38.65
N ASN A 1175 -28.58 -58.38 -38.03
CA ASN A 1175 -29.94 -58.06 -37.62
C ASN A 1175 -30.32 -56.67 -38.13
N PHE A 1176 -31.54 -56.50 -38.65
CA PHE A 1176 -32.01 -55.21 -39.17
C PHE A 1176 -33.01 -54.58 -38.20
N VAL A 1177 -32.67 -53.40 -37.68
CA VAL A 1177 -33.50 -52.66 -36.72
C VAL A 1177 -34.14 -51.48 -37.45
N LYS A 1178 -35.47 -51.46 -37.52
CA LYS A 1178 -36.25 -50.49 -38.32
C LYS A 1178 -37.06 -49.51 -37.46
N THR A 1179 -36.80 -49.45 -36.16
CA THR A 1179 -37.63 -48.69 -35.20
C THR A 1179 -37.63 -47.19 -35.44
N ALA A 1180 -36.65 -46.66 -36.17
CA ALA A 1180 -36.54 -45.26 -36.58
C ALA A 1180 -36.66 -45.07 -38.11
N PHE A 1181 -37.32 -46.01 -38.79
CA PHE A 1181 -37.65 -45.90 -40.21
C PHE A 1181 -39.13 -45.58 -40.35
N SER A 1182 -39.45 -44.38 -40.85
CA SER A 1182 -40.80 -43.83 -40.87
C SER A 1182 -41.56 -44.15 -42.15
N ASN A 1183 -40.88 -44.47 -43.26
CA ASN A 1183 -41.52 -44.91 -44.48
C ASN A 1183 -42.22 -46.25 -44.26
N SER A 1184 -43.33 -46.50 -44.99
CA SER A 1184 -44.01 -47.79 -44.93
C SER A 1184 -43.07 -48.92 -45.38
N VAL A 1185 -43.06 -50.02 -44.63
CA VAL A 1185 -42.24 -51.21 -44.93
C VAL A 1185 -43.14 -52.43 -45.01
N ALA A 1186 -43.51 -52.82 -46.23
CA ALA A 1186 -44.20 -54.09 -46.49
C ALA A 1186 -43.20 -55.24 -46.70
N GLY A 1187 -41.91 -54.94 -46.87
CA GLY A 1187 -40.87 -55.90 -47.23
C GLY A 1187 -39.75 -56.16 -46.23
N SER A 1188 -38.73 -56.89 -46.69
CA SER A 1188 -37.56 -57.27 -45.92
C SER A 1188 -36.31 -56.53 -46.40
N PHE A 1189 -35.40 -56.23 -45.48
CA PHE A 1189 -34.07 -55.77 -45.81
C PHE A 1189 -33.10 -56.96 -45.76
N THR A 1190 -32.17 -57.02 -46.70
CA THR A 1190 -31.12 -58.05 -46.79
C THR A 1190 -29.78 -57.40 -47.13
N LEU A 1191 -28.67 -58.07 -46.81
CA LEU A 1191 -27.32 -57.65 -47.19
C LEU A 1191 -26.73 -58.60 -48.22
N ALA A 1192 -25.95 -58.06 -49.14
CA ALA A 1192 -25.10 -58.83 -50.05
C ALA A 1192 -23.73 -58.15 -50.21
N LEU A 1193 -22.79 -58.93 -50.74
CA LEU A 1193 -21.51 -58.40 -51.21
C LEU A 1193 -21.60 -58.15 -52.72
N ASP A 1194 -20.94 -57.09 -53.18
CA ASP A 1194 -20.78 -56.77 -54.60
C ASP A 1194 -19.35 -56.30 -54.88
N ASN A 1195 -19.03 -56.05 -56.16
CA ASN A 1195 -17.77 -55.48 -56.62
C ASN A 1195 -16.54 -56.31 -56.18
N ASN A 1196 -16.62 -57.63 -56.34
CA ASN A 1196 -15.62 -58.62 -55.88
C ASN A 1196 -15.37 -58.55 -54.37
N ASP A 1197 -16.43 -58.66 -53.57
CA ASP A 1197 -16.38 -58.64 -52.10
C ASP A 1197 -15.81 -57.36 -51.50
N GLN A 1198 -15.90 -56.23 -52.22
CA GLN A 1198 -15.43 -54.93 -51.75
C GLN A 1198 -16.55 -54.02 -51.26
N ASP A 1199 -17.78 -54.22 -51.74
CA ASP A 1199 -18.93 -53.40 -51.38
C ASP A 1199 -19.92 -54.20 -50.54
N LEU A 1200 -20.39 -53.60 -49.44
CA LEU A 1200 -21.52 -54.12 -48.67
C LEU A 1200 -22.78 -53.36 -49.11
N VAL A 1201 -23.72 -54.10 -49.70
CA VAL A 1201 -24.93 -53.53 -50.30
C VAL A 1201 -26.15 -53.94 -49.49
N LEU A 1202 -26.93 -52.95 -49.07
CA LEU A 1202 -28.22 -53.14 -48.44
C LEU A 1202 -29.31 -53.15 -49.50
N HIS A 1203 -30.10 -54.21 -49.53
CA HIS A 1203 -31.24 -54.36 -50.43
C HIS A 1203 -32.54 -54.25 -49.64
N PHE A 1204 -33.49 -53.47 -50.16
CA PHE A 1204 -34.89 -53.59 -49.81
C PHE A 1204 -35.58 -54.48 -50.84
N ILE A 1205 -36.22 -55.53 -50.36
CA ILE A 1205 -37.04 -56.43 -51.15
C ILE A 1205 -38.49 -56.24 -50.69
N PRO A 1206 -39.38 -55.68 -51.54
CA PRO A 1206 -40.79 -55.57 -51.25
C PRO A 1206 -41.38 -56.93 -50.82
N GLY A 1207 -42.21 -56.91 -49.78
CA GLY A 1207 -42.87 -58.12 -49.32
C GLY A 1207 -44.01 -58.48 -50.25
N MET A 1208 -44.37 -59.75 -50.24
CA MET A 1208 -45.58 -60.20 -50.90
C MET A 1208 -46.77 -59.99 -49.97
N GLU A 1209 -47.79 -59.26 -50.43
CA GLU A 1209 -49.07 -59.11 -49.74
C GLU A 1209 -50.11 -60.07 -50.32
N ASN A 1210 -51.14 -60.45 -49.54
CA ASN A 1210 -52.32 -61.18 -50.01
C ASN A 1210 -52.08 -62.58 -50.61
N PHE A 1211 -51.16 -63.39 -50.04
CA PHE A 1211 -51.04 -64.81 -50.43
C PHE A 1211 -52.28 -65.60 -49.99
N THR A 1212 -53.07 -66.07 -50.96
CA THR A 1212 -54.30 -66.82 -50.72
C THR A 1212 -54.21 -68.16 -51.43
N LEU A 1213 -54.36 -69.26 -50.68
CA LEU A 1213 -54.53 -70.61 -51.22
C LEU A 1213 -56.02 -70.95 -51.27
N THR A 1214 -56.50 -71.31 -52.45
CA THR A 1214 -57.82 -71.94 -52.61
C THR A 1214 -57.67 -73.45 -52.50
N GLY A 1215 -58.67 -74.15 -51.95
CA GLY A 1215 -58.62 -75.58 -51.56
C GLY A 1215 -58.39 -76.60 -52.68
N ALA A 1216 -57.93 -76.18 -53.87
CA ALA A 1216 -57.60 -77.00 -55.02
C ALA A 1216 -56.15 -76.78 -55.51
N GLY A 1217 -55.22 -76.37 -54.63
CA GLY A 1217 -53.82 -76.09 -54.97
C GLY A 1217 -53.60 -74.98 -55.99
N ALA A 1218 -54.58 -74.08 -56.13
CA ALA A 1218 -54.43 -72.81 -56.84
C ALA A 1218 -54.26 -71.69 -55.83
N GLY A 1219 -53.33 -70.78 -56.08
CA GLY A 1219 -53.07 -69.65 -55.22
C GLY A 1219 -52.86 -68.35 -55.99
N THR A 1220 -53.23 -67.24 -55.34
CA THR A 1220 -52.95 -65.89 -55.82
C THR A 1220 -52.06 -65.17 -54.81
N PHE A 1221 -51.23 -64.25 -55.30
CA PHE A 1221 -50.36 -63.44 -54.48
C PHE A 1221 -50.16 -62.07 -55.13
N SER A 1222 -49.88 -61.05 -54.32
CA SER A 1222 -49.43 -59.74 -54.79
C SER A 1222 -47.94 -59.62 -54.52
N GLY A 1223 -47.15 -59.48 -55.57
CA GLY A 1223 -45.70 -59.24 -55.54
C GLY A 1223 -45.32 -57.96 -56.30
N ILE A 1224 -44.05 -57.84 -56.64
CA ILE A 1224 -43.46 -56.76 -57.44
C ILE A 1224 -44.02 -56.88 -58.85
N ALA A 1225 -44.50 -55.77 -59.44
CA ALA A 1225 -45.04 -55.75 -60.80
C ALA A 1225 -44.04 -56.30 -61.84
N ASN A 1226 -44.56 -57.04 -62.83
CA ASN A 1226 -43.80 -57.60 -63.94
C ASN A 1226 -42.58 -58.48 -63.56
N THR A 1227 -42.55 -59.03 -62.34
CA THR A 1227 -41.42 -59.81 -61.82
C THR A 1227 -41.72 -61.30 -61.84
N SER A 1228 -40.74 -62.10 -62.24
CA SER A 1228 -40.86 -63.56 -62.25
C SER A 1228 -40.63 -64.14 -60.86
N TYR A 1229 -41.63 -64.83 -60.34
CA TYR A 1229 -41.59 -65.54 -59.07
C TYR A 1229 -41.58 -67.05 -59.30
N THR A 1230 -40.72 -67.78 -58.58
CA THR A 1230 -40.73 -69.24 -58.62
C THR A 1230 -41.62 -69.77 -57.51
N ILE A 1231 -42.73 -70.41 -57.89
CA ILE A 1231 -43.55 -71.19 -56.96
C ILE A 1231 -42.87 -72.54 -56.77
N GLN A 1232 -42.61 -72.91 -55.54
CA GLN A 1232 -42.07 -74.21 -55.16
C GLN A 1232 -43.04 -74.92 -54.22
N TYR A 1233 -43.01 -76.25 -54.24
CA TYR A 1233 -43.81 -77.09 -53.36
C TYR A 1233 -42.95 -78.17 -52.70
N THR A 1234 -43.45 -78.69 -51.59
CA THR A 1234 -42.90 -79.85 -50.89
C THR A 1234 -44.02 -80.56 -50.15
N ASP A 1235 -43.87 -81.86 -49.94
CA ASP A 1235 -44.79 -82.65 -49.12
C ASP A 1235 -44.30 -82.75 -47.66
N SER A 1236 -43.25 -82.00 -47.29
CA SER A 1236 -42.65 -81.95 -45.95
C SER A 1236 -42.03 -80.58 -45.66
N LEU A 1237 -42.22 -80.04 -44.45
CA LEU A 1237 -41.59 -78.78 -43.99
C LEU A 1237 -40.05 -78.85 -43.85
N ASN A 1238 -39.39 -79.96 -44.24
CA ASN A 1238 -37.94 -80.04 -44.28
C ASN A 1238 -37.37 -79.05 -45.33
N PRO A 1239 -36.47 -78.12 -44.94
CA PRO A 1239 -36.01 -77.04 -45.81
C PRO A 1239 -35.20 -77.46 -47.05
N ILE A 1240 -34.79 -78.72 -47.17
CA ILE A 1240 -33.86 -79.19 -48.23
C ILE A 1240 -34.58 -79.75 -49.48
N ASN A 1241 -35.87 -80.12 -49.39
CA ASN A 1241 -36.55 -80.92 -50.42
C ASN A 1241 -37.63 -80.18 -51.24
N TRP A 1242 -37.52 -78.85 -51.38
CA TRP A 1242 -38.48 -78.07 -52.18
C TRP A 1242 -38.26 -78.26 -53.69
N GLN A 1243 -39.33 -78.55 -54.42
CA GLN A 1243 -39.32 -78.70 -55.88
C GLN A 1243 -39.97 -77.49 -56.54
N THR A 1244 -39.44 -77.03 -57.68
CA THR A 1244 -40.06 -75.96 -58.45
C THR A 1244 -41.35 -76.47 -59.12
N LEU A 1245 -42.48 -75.81 -58.81
CA LEU A 1245 -43.76 -76.05 -59.46
C LEU A 1245 -43.85 -75.32 -60.80
N ILE A 1246 -43.67 -73.99 -60.76
CA ILE A 1246 -43.84 -73.10 -61.90
C ILE A 1246 -43.14 -71.76 -61.63
N VAL A 1247 -42.76 -71.05 -62.69
CA VAL A 1247 -42.35 -69.64 -62.62
C VAL A 1247 -43.51 -68.79 -63.12
N VAL A 1248 -44.00 -67.87 -62.29
CA VAL A 1248 -45.12 -66.96 -62.58
C VAL A 1248 -44.60 -65.54 -62.64
N GLN A 1249 -44.78 -64.87 -63.77
CA GLN A 1249 -44.58 -63.44 -63.84
C GLN A 1249 -45.84 -62.73 -63.37
N THR A 1250 -45.71 -61.84 -62.40
CA THR A 1250 -46.79 -60.96 -61.95
C THR A 1250 -47.15 -59.97 -63.06
N ASP A 1251 -48.39 -59.48 -63.08
CA ASP A 1251 -48.83 -58.46 -64.03
C ASP A 1251 -48.34 -57.05 -63.66
N GLY A 1252 -48.80 -56.04 -64.42
CA GLY A 1252 -48.44 -54.63 -64.23
C GLY A 1252 -48.90 -54.04 -62.89
N ASP A 1253 -49.84 -54.70 -62.20
CA ASP A 1253 -50.34 -54.33 -60.88
C ASP A 1253 -49.71 -55.21 -59.77
N GLY A 1254 -48.78 -56.10 -60.12
CA GLY A 1254 -48.10 -56.98 -59.17
C GLY A 1254 -48.84 -58.26 -58.83
N LEU A 1255 -49.97 -58.58 -59.47
CA LEU A 1255 -50.75 -59.77 -59.17
C LEU A 1255 -50.18 -61.00 -59.90
N GLY A 1256 -49.96 -62.07 -59.15
CA GLY A 1256 -49.53 -63.37 -59.65
C GLY A 1256 -50.50 -64.48 -59.24
N SER A 1257 -50.70 -65.45 -60.12
CA SER A 1257 -51.54 -66.62 -59.86
C SER A 1257 -50.89 -67.91 -60.36
N PHE A 1258 -51.07 -69.01 -59.62
CA PHE A 1258 -50.58 -70.32 -60.00
C PHE A 1258 -51.62 -71.40 -59.72
N ALA A 1259 -51.47 -72.54 -60.40
CA ALA A 1259 -52.23 -73.76 -60.15
C ALA A 1259 -51.27 -74.95 -60.12
N ASP A 1260 -51.39 -75.82 -59.11
CA ASP A 1260 -50.65 -77.07 -58.99
C ASP A 1260 -51.43 -78.22 -59.65
N PRO A 1261 -50.97 -78.77 -60.79
CA PRO A 1261 -51.68 -79.81 -61.51
C PRO A 1261 -51.39 -81.24 -61.02
N GLY A 1262 -50.53 -81.44 -60.01
CA GLY A 1262 -50.10 -82.77 -59.55
C GLY A 1262 -51.08 -83.46 -58.58
N PRO A 1263 -51.05 -84.81 -58.44
CA PRO A 1263 -51.80 -85.51 -57.40
C PRO A 1263 -51.36 -85.01 -56.02
N MET A 1264 -52.32 -84.56 -55.20
CA MET A 1264 -52.04 -83.94 -53.91
C MET A 1264 -52.03 -85.00 -52.79
N PRO A 1265 -50.92 -85.18 -52.06
CA PRO A 1265 -50.91 -85.92 -50.81
C PRO A 1265 -51.68 -85.16 -49.73
N ASP A 1266 -51.95 -85.81 -48.59
CA ASP A 1266 -52.78 -85.27 -47.50
C ASP A 1266 -52.31 -83.90 -46.96
N GLN A 1267 -51.03 -83.55 -47.15
CA GLN A 1267 -50.48 -82.22 -46.86
C GLN A 1267 -49.45 -81.82 -47.92
N ARG A 1268 -49.62 -80.64 -48.51
CA ARG A 1268 -48.67 -80.01 -49.43
C ARG A 1268 -48.40 -78.57 -49.01
N PHE A 1269 -47.13 -78.19 -49.00
CA PHE A 1269 -46.68 -76.85 -48.63
C PHE A 1269 -46.18 -76.12 -49.87
N TYR A 1270 -46.52 -74.85 -49.98
CA TYR A 1270 -46.06 -73.98 -51.07
C TYR A 1270 -45.19 -72.87 -50.49
N ARG A 1271 -44.14 -72.49 -51.21
CA ARG A 1271 -43.41 -71.25 -50.99
C ARG A 1271 -43.22 -70.56 -52.32
N ILE A 1272 -43.23 -69.25 -52.27
CA ILE A 1272 -42.90 -68.42 -53.43
C ILE A 1272 -41.52 -67.85 -53.16
N THR A 1273 -40.61 -68.04 -54.10
CA THR A 1273 -39.27 -67.47 -54.03
C THR A 1273 -39.07 -66.48 -55.17
N LEU A 1274 -38.53 -65.31 -54.83
CA LEU A 1274 -37.88 -64.45 -55.80
C LEU A 1274 -36.58 -65.12 -56.27
N PRO A 1275 -36.22 -65.02 -57.57
CA PRO A 1275 -34.92 -65.46 -58.08
C PRO A 1275 -33.74 -64.86 -57.33
#